data_AF-A0A7U4TH61-F1
#
_entry.id   AF-A0A7U4TH61-F1
#
_cell.length_a   1.000
_cell.length_b   1.000
_cell.length_c   1.000
_cell.angle_alpha   90.00
_cell.angle_beta   90.00
_cell.angle_gamma   90.00
#
_symmetry.space_group_name_H-M   'P 1'
#
loop_
_entity.id
_entity.type
_entity.pdbx_description
1 polymer ?
#
loop_
_entity_poly.entity_id
_entity_poly.type
_entity_poly.pdbx_seq_one_letter_code
_entity_poly.pdbx_strand_id
1 'polypeptide(L)'
;MSATINQQPELSIVVTARNDNHGGNLLHRMQIFVNGILVQSERHGLRTELILVEWNPPSDKPRLAEALSWPERHDFCTVRIIEVPPEIHQQYKHSDNLPLYQMIAKNVGIRRARGEFILATNIDILFSHELMRFLASGALEKGYVYRVDRYDVPEDVPLNTSIDKQLEYCRKNVIRINSLDGTRNLLTGDYLPSRLPPFMSFAGLHFNSCGDFTLMHKEHWFALRGYPEFDMYSFHLDTLFLLLAHYGGVRQKILSDPMRIYHIEHASGFKPEGERRLSMKLKSQGLPFITLSEIEKWAMRMHKDKRPIIFNQRNWGLSNEILKENIICLADVFKERKADIKSKSAFSKKKNILIFSEELPLYDLHSQGKRLYQIARNLSKNHRVTFFVCKTTLKERYVESLKKIGINVFYNIKKVTKSSLFSYLITATDIKTLLIFNFFDTVIFSSVKIASLYLPTIRKLSPKTAIIIDTYTDLMFEEQKEKQLSIYESADAVIAPSEAKAQQILKESPKLDVRILSSHSTMLERKILEAINTRLKKRRPKRFMIHSNSVMKSSSSKKLTVIFIVKGNQEKIGPSMQSLILNSDKEMTEIIIAIDGKNAGNFCEEAERNFVKYFKYEDEKEVNAFCISILNDCSSPYFGLMKSDIIVPPHWDRRLIAHFKEDSRIEAISPITSHFLYSSMYDFEKEAWDIYKKYKGIHLPSDSICTSCIVVNKCAIKKKGNYDFANFISSALKKDYKIAVAKDTLVLELKLNLIIRNNRINFKKTESKLVSVIIPTYNEKDLLLKSLYSFFHQNLEPDQLEIIAVDRGSEDGTIEALTQLKPACTFKYYLQPHKGKAAAANFGITEASGKFILLSSPNIVAKDDLISQYLKSYEHRTYKNIAIVGNILPEKDEYSTKSLVEMGEAFNLFLERKTFEDVGLFDETLKHQWINIEFVSRLIAKGYQIRNDNRIVAYVCNTEKSSIDVSQPLLKAGKEFAGLMYAHPNIRSCPFNTTKERIIEYFIDKEEKLIKLAKNIVGKLQKIPKNEQRNYKFGNLPLSVVCNKILSDYYYYKGIYKEICRIEGEDWLKTFIDRKKIDVQKLKDGILAVQYLMTSYLHKGRGDFNKAIIMAQKANKLADTFLPLYCLGTYYLNMGEYRNAENAFEKAIKNADKASPLMEIRREDIVSSYLYLALSCMYQANYAKAIDRLKRLVYERIPISLPEKAIIYDFLSKCYRKMGKEKEAYIFEKYAREFKRETDVAVLEPNIQQCPSQQTLR
;
A
#
# COMPACT_ATOMS: atom_id res chain seq x y z
N MET A 1 -15.36 -4.96 -56.92
CA MET A 1 -15.49 -3.68 -56.20
C MET A 1 -14.54 -3.64 -55.00
N SER A 2 -13.23 -3.73 -55.27
CA SER A 2 -12.16 -3.81 -54.26
C SER A 2 -11.19 -2.65 -54.46
N ALA A 3 -11.49 -1.47 -53.90
CA ALA A 3 -10.54 -0.37 -53.67
C ALA A 3 -11.28 0.90 -53.17
N THR A 4 -11.73 0.96 -51.90
CA THR A 4 -12.13 2.25 -51.27
C THR A 4 -12.25 2.26 -49.74
N ILE A 5 -11.61 1.35 -49.00
CA ILE A 5 -11.67 1.33 -47.52
C ILE A 5 -10.24 1.36 -46.97
N ASN A 6 -9.58 2.52 -46.93
CA ASN A 6 -8.19 2.54 -46.46
C ASN A 6 -7.76 3.83 -45.75
N GLN A 7 -8.53 4.28 -44.75
CA GLN A 7 -7.95 4.91 -43.57
C GLN A 7 -8.58 4.35 -42.29
N GLN A 8 -7.72 3.80 -41.42
CA GLN A 8 -8.07 3.18 -40.16
C GLN A 8 -8.50 4.26 -39.14
N PRO A 9 -9.59 4.09 -38.35
CA PRO A 9 -9.94 5.06 -37.32
C PRO A 9 -8.83 5.14 -36.26
N GLU A 10 -8.67 6.31 -35.61
CA GLU A 10 -7.67 6.48 -34.54
C GLU A 10 -8.16 5.80 -33.25
N LEU A 11 -9.46 5.91 -32.97
CA LEU A 11 -10.10 5.39 -31.78
C LEU A 11 -11.39 4.63 -32.12
N SER A 12 -11.48 3.38 -31.69
CA SER A 12 -12.76 2.64 -31.64
C SER A 12 -13.40 2.81 -30.27
N ILE A 13 -14.65 3.28 -30.25
CA ILE A 13 -15.47 3.36 -29.05
C ILE A 13 -16.48 2.22 -29.10
N VAL A 14 -16.40 1.30 -28.14
CA VAL A 14 -17.24 0.09 -28.09
C VAL A 14 -18.22 0.21 -26.94
N VAL A 15 -19.50 0.08 -27.28
CA VAL A 15 -20.63 0.06 -26.33
C VAL A 15 -21.59 -1.07 -26.66
N THR A 16 -22.42 -1.43 -25.70
CA THR A 16 -23.37 -2.53 -25.83
C THR A 16 -24.73 -2.10 -25.29
N ALA A 17 -25.81 -2.49 -25.96
CA ALA A 17 -27.16 -2.17 -25.52
C ALA A 17 -28.17 -3.22 -25.98
N ARG A 18 -29.35 -3.14 -25.40
CA ARG A 18 -30.57 -3.86 -25.79
C ARG A 18 -31.72 -2.88 -25.65
N ASN A 19 -32.63 -2.80 -26.63
CA ASN A 19 -33.77 -1.88 -26.56
C ASN A 19 -34.89 -2.41 -25.65
N ASP A 20 -34.61 -2.59 -24.36
CA ASP A 20 -35.53 -3.10 -23.34
C ASP A 20 -35.90 -2.05 -22.27
N ASN A 21 -35.50 -0.79 -22.51
CA ASN A 21 -35.62 0.33 -21.58
C ASN A 21 -34.92 0.10 -20.21
N HIS A 22 -33.82 -0.66 -20.20
CA HIS A 22 -33.04 -0.90 -18.99
C HIS A 22 -32.69 0.40 -18.23
N GLY A 23 -33.07 0.43 -16.95
CA GLY A 23 -32.79 1.57 -16.07
C GLY A 23 -33.70 2.78 -16.23
N GLY A 24 -34.68 2.74 -17.13
CA GLY A 24 -35.54 3.88 -17.43
C GLY A 24 -34.87 4.88 -18.38
N ASN A 25 -35.69 5.52 -19.21
CA ASN A 25 -35.29 6.53 -20.18
C ASN A 25 -34.06 6.13 -21.03
N LEU A 26 -33.95 4.84 -21.39
CA LEU A 26 -32.76 4.29 -22.05
C LEU A 26 -32.44 5.04 -23.35
N LEU A 27 -33.42 5.14 -24.25
CA LEU A 27 -33.24 5.79 -25.57
C LEU A 27 -32.82 7.25 -25.42
N HIS A 28 -33.34 7.97 -24.42
CA HIS A 28 -32.95 9.35 -24.13
C HIS A 28 -31.47 9.45 -23.75
N ARG A 29 -31.01 8.61 -22.81
CA ARG A 29 -29.60 8.58 -22.38
C ARG A 29 -28.67 8.15 -23.52
N MET A 30 -29.07 7.14 -24.29
CA MET A 30 -28.33 6.68 -25.46
C MET A 30 -28.20 7.77 -26.53
N GLN A 31 -29.27 8.51 -26.81
CA GLN A 31 -29.23 9.60 -27.78
C GLN A 31 -28.28 10.72 -27.33
N ILE A 32 -28.25 11.04 -26.02
CA ILE A 32 -27.28 11.98 -25.45
C ILE A 32 -25.84 11.49 -25.66
N PHE A 33 -25.57 10.22 -25.36
CA PHE A 33 -24.26 9.60 -25.57
C PHE A 33 -23.83 9.65 -27.05
N VAL A 34 -24.70 9.22 -27.97
CA VAL A 34 -24.45 9.20 -29.42
C VAL A 34 -24.16 10.62 -29.92
N ASN A 35 -25.04 11.58 -29.60
CA ASN A 35 -24.86 12.98 -29.98
C ASN A 35 -23.54 13.53 -29.43
N GLY A 36 -23.21 13.20 -28.18
CA GLY A 36 -21.96 13.58 -27.54
C GLY A 36 -20.74 13.06 -28.31
N ILE A 37 -20.71 11.78 -28.69
CA ILE A 37 -19.60 11.20 -29.45
C ILE A 37 -19.48 11.85 -30.83
N LEU A 38 -20.57 11.97 -31.58
CA LEU A 38 -20.56 12.54 -32.93
C LEU A 38 -20.03 13.98 -32.90
N VAL A 39 -20.67 14.85 -32.11
CA VAL A 39 -20.33 16.27 -32.02
C VAL A 39 -18.92 16.48 -31.49
N GLN A 40 -18.48 15.70 -30.49
CA GLN A 40 -17.12 15.85 -29.95
C GLN A 40 -16.04 15.34 -30.91
N SER A 41 -16.31 14.25 -31.64
CA SER A 41 -15.38 13.71 -32.64
C SER A 41 -15.16 14.74 -33.76
N GLU A 42 -16.24 15.35 -34.24
CA GLU A 42 -16.16 16.44 -35.23
C GLU A 42 -15.45 17.67 -34.66
N ARG A 43 -15.87 18.14 -33.48
CA ARG A 43 -15.32 19.34 -32.83
C ARG A 43 -13.80 19.25 -32.62
N HIS A 44 -13.31 18.09 -32.23
CA HIS A 44 -11.90 17.88 -31.91
C HIS A 44 -11.10 17.27 -33.07
N GLY A 45 -11.75 16.95 -34.19
CA GLY A 45 -11.11 16.34 -35.34
C GLY A 45 -10.47 14.98 -35.01
N LEU A 46 -11.10 14.22 -34.11
CA LEU A 46 -10.70 12.88 -33.73
C LEU A 46 -11.44 11.89 -34.63
N ARG A 47 -10.70 11.07 -35.38
CA ARG A 47 -11.33 10.06 -36.23
C ARG A 47 -11.72 8.86 -35.39
N THR A 48 -13.02 8.71 -35.19
CA THR A 48 -13.60 7.66 -34.37
C THR A 48 -14.35 6.64 -35.22
N GLU A 49 -14.46 5.43 -34.69
CA GLU A 49 -15.61 4.58 -35.00
C GLU A 49 -16.38 4.29 -33.72
N LEU A 50 -17.70 4.39 -33.77
CA LEU A 50 -18.60 3.95 -32.72
C LEU A 50 -19.16 2.59 -33.11
N ILE A 51 -18.82 1.56 -32.32
CA ILE A 51 -19.36 0.21 -32.46
C ILE A 51 -20.37 0.00 -31.35
N LEU A 52 -21.64 -0.10 -31.72
CA LEU A 52 -22.74 -0.45 -30.83
C LEU A 52 -23.10 -1.92 -31.07
N VAL A 53 -22.90 -2.76 -30.06
CA VAL A 53 -23.36 -4.16 -30.10
C VAL A 53 -24.77 -4.22 -29.55
N GLU A 54 -25.74 -4.46 -30.42
CA GLU A 54 -27.14 -4.67 -30.06
C GLU A 54 -27.34 -6.16 -29.75
N TRP A 55 -27.46 -6.47 -28.46
CA TRP A 55 -27.45 -7.85 -27.97
C TRP A 55 -28.86 -8.32 -27.63
N ASN A 56 -29.25 -9.48 -28.18
CA ASN A 56 -30.56 -10.10 -27.98
C ASN A 56 -31.71 -9.07 -28.09
N PRO A 57 -31.84 -8.37 -29.23
CA PRO A 57 -32.84 -7.32 -29.38
C PRO A 57 -34.27 -7.88 -29.24
N PRO A 58 -35.15 -7.27 -28.42
CA PRO A 58 -36.53 -7.74 -28.26
C PRO A 58 -37.28 -7.75 -29.60
N SER A 59 -38.12 -8.76 -29.82
CA SER A 59 -38.90 -8.91 -31.05
C SER A 59 -40.06 -7.91 -31.15
N ASP A 60 -40.53 -7.37 -30.03
CA ASP A 60 -41.64 -6.43 -29.92
C ASP A 60 -41.21 -4.95 -29.93
N LYS A 61 -39.91 -4.68 -30.11
CA LYS A 61 -39.33 -3.33 -30.11
C LYS A 61 -38.58 -3.06 -31.42
N PRO A 62 -38.58 -1.81 -31.90
CA PRO A 62 -37.76 -1.43 -33.04
C PRO A 62 -36.28 -1.66 -32.71
N ARG A 63 -35.48 -1.98 -33.73
CA ARG A 63 -34.03 -2.11 -33.57
C ARG A 63 -33.41 -0.78 -33.17
N LEU A 64 -32.27 -0.78 -32.50
CA LEU A 64 -31.60 0.46 -32.09
C LEU A 64 -31.19 1.34 -33.28
N ALA A 65 -30.97 0.73 -34.45
CA ALA A 65 -30.79 1.44 -35.72
C ALA A 65 -31.99 2.34 -36.07
N GLU A 66 -33.21 1.91 -35.75
CA GLU A 66 -34.46 2.60 -36.05
C GLU A 66 -34.94 3.48 -34.89
N ALA A 67 -34.63 3.08 -33.65
CA ALA A 67 -35.10 3.74 -32.43
C ALA A 67 -34.30 5.01 -32.07
N LEU A 68 -33.08 5.15 -32.60
CA LEU A 68 -32.22 6.31 -32.39
C LEU A 68 -32.15 7.18 -33.64
N SER A 69 -31.91 8.46 -33.44
CA SER A 69 -31.72 9.43 -34.52
C SER A 69 -30.24 9.51 -34.90
N TRP A 70 -29.98 9.40 -36.20
CA TRP A 70 -28.62 9.40 -36.76
C TRP A 70 -28.49 10.45 -37.86
N PRO A 71 -27.31 11.06 -38.02
CA PRO A 71 -27.05 11.88 -39.19
C PRO A 71 -26.86 10.99 -40.43
N GLU A 72 -27.37 11.42 -41.60
CA GLU A 72 -27.20 10.69 -42.86
C GLU A 72 -25.71 10.48 -43.21
N ARG A 73 -24.86 11.47 -42.89
CA ARG A 73 -23.41 11.41 -43.03
C ARG A 73 -22.73 12.18 -41.89
N HIS A 74 -21.52 11.77 -41.54
CA HIS A 74 -20.71 12.43 -40.52
C HIS A 74 -19.26 12.44 -40.97
N ASP A 75 -18.51 13.50 -40.73
CA ASP A 75 -17.16 13.62 -41.31
C ASP A 75 -16.08 12.85 -40.55
N PHE A 76 -16.29 12.60 -39.25
CA PHE A 76 -15.22 12.13 -38.33
C PHE A 76 -15.53 10.83 -37.59
N CYS A 77 -16.76 10.31 -37.69
CA CYS A 77 -17.19 9.16 -36.90
C CYS A 77 -17.94 8.19 -37.81
N THR A 78 -17.44 6.96 -37.88
CA THR A 78 -18.19 5.86 -38.51
C THR A 78 -19.03 5.15 -37.45
N VAL A 79 -20.33 5.02 -37.65
CA VAL A 79 -21.25 4.35 -36.73
C VAL A 79 -21.63 2.98 -37.28
N ARG A 80 -21.34 1.93 -36.51
CA ARG A 80 -21.61 0.53 -36.84
C ARG A 80 -22.45 -0.09 -35.73
N ILE A 81 -23.52 -0.76 -36.11
CA ILE A 81 -24.32 -1.58 -35.21
C ILE A 81 -24.10 -3.05 -35.55
N ILE A 82 -23.71 -3.84 -34.56
CA ILE A 82 -23.49 -5.28 -34.70
C ILE A 82 -24.59 -5.98 -33.91
N GLU A 83 -25.44 -6.73 -34.61
CA GLU A 83 -26.58 -7.42 -34.01
C GLU A 83 -26.16 -8.83 -33.58
N VAL A 84 -26.30 -9.13 -32.29
CA VAL A 84 -26.21 -10.50 -31.76
C VAL A 84 -27.62 -11.03 -31.59
N PRO A 85 -28.03 -12.03 -32.39
CA PRO A 85 -29.42 -12.44 -32.48
C PRO A 85 -29.82 -13.35 -31.28
N PRO A 86 -31.13 -13.49 -31.01
CA PRO A 86 -31.62 -14.27 -29.87
C PRO A 86 -31.14 -15.73 -29.84
N GLU A 87 -30.91 -16.35 -30.99
CA GLU A 87 -30.49 -17.75 -31.10
C GLU A 87 -29.08 -17.96 -30.52
N ILE A 88 -28.18 -17.00 -30.71
CA ILE A 88 -26.84 -17.03 -30.10
C ILE A 88 -26.96 -16.78 -28.60
N HIS A 89 -27.84 -15.87 -28.18
CA HIS A 89 -28.04 -15.58 -26.77
C HIS A 89 -28.57 -16.78 -25.96
N GLN A 90 -29.47 -17.57 -26.56
CA GLN A 90 -30.06 -18.76 -25.94
C GLN A 90 -29.05 -19.88 -25.68
N GLN A 91 -27.84 -19.81 -26.26
CA GLN A 91 -26.78 -20.79 -26.00
C GLN A 91 -26.12 -20.64 -24.62
N TYR A 92 -26.31 -19.50 -23.95
CA TYR A 92 -25.70 -19.23 -22.65
C TYR A 92 -26.56 -19.75 -21.50
N LYS A 93 -25.92 -20.32 -20.47
CA LYS A 93 -26.58 -21.07 -19.39
C LYS A 93 -27.68 -20.31 -18.65
N HIS A 94 -27.59 -18.99 -18.57
CA HIS A 94 -28.50 -18.14 -17.79
C HIS A 94 -29.31 -17.17 -18.67
N SER A 95 -29.48 -17.45 -19.97
CA SER A 95 -30.18 -16.59 -20.94
C SER A 95 -31.58 -16.15 -20.50
N ASP A 96 -32.33 -17.04 -19.84
CA ASP A 96 -33.71 -16.76 -19.41
C ASP A 96 -33.80 -15.68 -18.33
N ASN A 97 -32.74 -15.53 -17.53
CA ASN A 97 -32.70 -14.63 -16.38
C ASN A 97 -31.76 -13.44 -16.57
N LEU A 98 -30.85 -13.50 -17.56
CA LEU A 98 -29.89 -12.44 -17.86
C LEU A 98 -30.03 -11.99 -19.32
N PRO A 99 -30.76 -10.89 -19.60
CA PRO A 99 -31.09 -10.48 -20.97
C PRO A 99 -29.89 -9.92 -21.76
N LEU A 100 -28.79 -9.57 -21.08
CA LEU A 100 -27.59 -8.97 -21.66
C LEU A 100 -26.33 -9.46 -20.93
N TYR A 101 -25.43 -10.11 -21.67
CA TYR A 101 -24.09 -10.46 -21.18
C TYR A 101 -23.10 -9.34 -21.52
N GLN A 102 -23.12 -8.26 -20.74
CA GLN A 102 -22.46 -6.98 -21.05
C GLN A 102 -20.98 -7.12 -21.48
N MET A 103 -20.17 -7.91 -20.76
CA MET A 103 -18.73 -8.03 -21.06
C MET A 103 -18.47 -8.86 -22.32
N ILE A 104 -19.29 -9.89 -22.56
CA ILE A 104 -19.23 -10.71 -23.78
C ILE A 104 -19.65 -9.87 -24.99
N ALA A 105 -20.72 -9.10 -24.85
CA ALA A 105 -21.16 -8.15 -25.87
C ALA A 105 -20.07 -7.09 -26.15
N LYS A 106 -19.35 -6.58 -25.12
CA LYS A 106 -18.24 -5.65 -25.32
C LYS A 106 -17.12 -6.33 -26.13
N ASN A 107 -16.80 -7.58 -25.81
CA ASN A 107 -15.81 -8.35 -26.56
C ASN A 107 -16.18 -8.55 -28.04
N VAL A 108 -17.46 -8.76 -28.37
CA VAL A 108 -17.94 -8.84 -29.77
C VAL A 108 -17.54 -7.59 -30.55
N GLY A 109 -17.72 -6.41 -29.94
CA GLY A 109 -17.32 -5.13 -30.52
C GLY A 109 -15.81 -4.91 -30.54
N ILE A 110 -15.11 -5.17 -29.43
CA ILE A 110 -13.64 -5.04 -29.33
C ILE A 110 -12.95 -5.92 -30.37
N ARG A 111 -13.43 -7.14 -30.58
CA ARG A 111 -12.91 -8.09 -31.56
C ARG A 111 -13.04 -7.58 -33.00
N ARG A 112 -14.08 -6.79 -33.28
CA ARG A 112 -14.40 -6.21 -34.61
C ARG A 112 -13.97 -4.74 -34.75
N ALA A 113 -13.28 -4.21 -33.74
CA ALA A 113 -12.74 -2.86 -33.74
C ALA A 113 -11.56 -2.71 -34.71
N ARG A 114 -11.58 -1.63 -35.47
CA ARG A 114 -10.60 -1.26 -36.49
C ARG A 114 -9.58 -0.26 -35.96
N GLY A 115 -9.88 0.48 -34.90
CA GLY A 115 -9.05 1.55 -34.35
C GLY A 115 -7.72 1.07 -33.77
N GLU A 116 -6.73 1.97 -33.75
CA GLU A 116 -5.43 1.72 -33.12
C GLU A 116 -5.59 1.60 -31.59
N PHE A 117 -6.40 2.47 -31.01
CA PHE A 117 -6.84 2.40 -29.63
C PHE A 117 -8.31 2.01 -29.55
N ILE A 118 -8.67 1.25 -28.51
CA ILE A 118 -10.04 0.82 -28.26
C ILE A 118 -10.44 1.27 -26.86
N LEU A 119 -11.50 2.07 -26.80
CA LEU A 119 -12.21 2.47 -25.59
C LEU A 119 -13.45 1.57 -25.43
N ALA A 120 -13.48 0.76 -24.39
CA ALA A 120 -14.69 0.08 -23.92
C ALA A 120 -15.37 0.96 -22.86
N THR A 121 -16.64 1.32 -23.08
CA THR A 121 -17.40 2.25 -22.22
C THR A 121 -18.89 1.86 -22.18
N ASN A 122 -19.72 2.68 -21.54
CA ASN A 122 -21.16 2.50 -21.39
C ASN A 122 -21.94 3.61 -22.12
N ILE A 123 -23.22 3.35 -22.37
CA ILE A 123 -24.12 4.16 -23.22
C ILE A 123 -24.73 5.38 -22.53
N ASP A 124 -24.43 5.58 -21.26
CA ASP A 124 -24.93 6.64 -20.39
C ASP A 124 -23.82 7.59 -19.95
N ILE A 125 -22.77 7.68 -20.77
CA ILE A 125 -21.56 8.48 -20.52
C ILE A 125 -21.51 9.73 -21.41
N LEU A 126 -21.14 10.87 -20.84
CA LEU A 126 -20.71 12.06 -21.58
C LEU A 126 -19.23 12.35 -21.30
N PHE A 127 -18.48 12.66 -22.35
CA PHE A 127 -17.05 12.97 -22.26
C PHE A 127 -16.81 14.47 -22.14
N SER A 128 -15.96 14.89 -21.21
CA SER A 128 -15.56 16.30 -21.13
C SER A 128 -14.78 16.73 -22.37
N HIS A 129 -14.85 18.03 -22.73
CA HIS A 129 -14.07 18.57 -23.85
C HIS A 129 -12.57 18.36 -23.67
N GLU A 130 -12.11 18.43 -22.42
CA GLU A 130 -10.72 18.26 -22.05
C GLU A 130 -10.24 16.84 -22.33
N LEU A 131 -11.07 15.85 -22.01
CA LEU A 131 -10.81 14.45 -22.31
C LEU A 131 -10.83 14.19 -23.83
N MET A 132 -11.85 14.64 -24.55
CA MET A 132 -11.94 14.44 -26.01
C MET A 132 -10.81 15.13 -26.77
N ARG A 133 -10.40 16.32 -26.33
CA ARG A 133 -9.22 17.02 -26.88
C ARG A 133 -7.93 16.24 -26.62
N PHE A 134 -7.77 15.63 -25.44
CA PHE A 134 -6.62 14.79 -25.15
C PHE A 134 -6.59 13.55 -26.06
N LEU A 135 -7.73 12.87 -26.24
CA LEU A 135 -7.83 11.73 -27.16
C LEU A 135 -7.48 12.13 -28.60
N ALA A 136 -7.90 13.31 -29.04
CA ALA A 136 -7.57 13.88 -30.36
C ALA A 136 -6.09 14.32 -30.52
N SER A 137 -5.33 14.43 -29.43
CA SER A 137 -4.00 15.05 -29.47
C SER A 137 -2.90 14.16 -30.06
N GLY A 138 -3.14 12.85 -30.17
CA GLY A 138 -2.10 11.86 -30.52
C GLY A 138 -1.14 11.54 -29.36
N ALA A 139 -1.50 11.88 -28.12
CA ALA A 139 -0.71 11.62 -26.92
C ALA A 139 -0.97 10.23 -26.28
N LEU A 140 -1.78 9.39 -26.92
CA LEU A 140 -1.99 8.01 -26.50
C LEU A 140 -0.75 7.18 -26.82
N GLU A 141 -0.32 6.37 -25.86
CA GLU A 141 0.90 5.58 -25.91
C GLU A 141 0.53 4.10 -25.77
N LYS A 142 1.14 3.26 -26.62
CA LYS A 142 1.08 1.81 -26.44
C LYS A 142 1.75 1.42 -25.13
N GLY A 143 1.20 0.40 -24.46
CA GLY A 143 1.72 -0.12 -23.19
C GLY A 143 1.03 0.46 -21.97
N TYR A 144 0.03 1.33 -22.18
CA TYR A 144 -0.80 1.87 -21.11
C TYR A 144 -2.28 1.46 -21.23
N VAL A 145 -2.89 1.22 -20.06
CA VAL A 145 -4.34 1.26 -19.84
C VAL A 145 -4.68 2.60 -19.21
N TYR A 146 -5.51 3.36 -19.90
CA TYR A 146 -5.95 4.68 -19.51
C TYR A 146 -7.22 4.59 -18.69
N ARG A 147 -7.23 5.34 -17.59
CA ARG A 147 -8.32 5.44 -16.61
C ARG A 147 -8.65 6.91 -16.39
N VAL A 148 -9.90 7.22 -16.07
CA VAL A 148 -10.33 8.57 -15.66
C VAL A 148 -11.29 8.47 -14.48
N ASP A 149 -11.37 9.54 -13.71
CA ASP A 149 -12.36 9.66 -12.63
C ASP A 149 -13.78 9.81 -13.22
N ARG A 150 -14.76 9.15 -12.60
CA ARG A 150 -16.17 9.22 -13.00
C ARG A 150 -16.98 10.17 -12.12
N TYR A 151 -17.77 11.02 -12.76
CA TYR A 151 -18.64 12.00 -12.11
C TYR A 151 -20.10 11.63 -12.37
N ASP A 152 -20.86 11.27 -11.34
CA ASP A 152 -22.28 10.98 -11.48
C ASP A 152 -23.09 12.27 -11.54
N VAL A 153 -24.07 12.32 -12.43
CA VAL A 153 -24.98 13.45 -12.62
C VAL A 153 -26.43 12.95 -12.66
N PRO A 154 -27.43 13.82 -12.37
CA PRO A 154 -28.84 13.48 -12.43
C PRO A 154 -29.29 12.90 -13.79
N GLU A 155 -30.41 12.18 -13.79
CA GLU A 155 -30.96 11.53 -14.98
C GLU A 155 -31.59 12.50 -16.00
N ASP A 156 -31.88 13.74 -15.60
CA ASP A 156 -32.57 14.78 -16.36
C ASP A 156 -31.65 15.67 -17.21
N VAL A 157 -30.49 15.16 -17.64
CA VAL A 157 -29.62 15.87 -18.58
C VAL A 157 -30.41 16.20 -19.87
N PRO A 158 -30.50 17.47 -20.31
CA PRO A 158 -31.44 17.85 -21.37
C PRO A 158 -30.97 17.42 -22.77
N LEU A 159 -31.69 16.49 -23.40
CA LEU A 159 -31.39 15.99 -24.75
C LEU A 159 -31.40 17.09 -25.84
N ASN A 160 -32.41 17.97 -25.83
CA ASN A 160 -32.64 18.97 -26.88
C ASN A 160 -31.78 20.24 -26.73
N THR A 161 -30.54 20.11 -26.25
CA THR A 161 -29.61 21.23 -26.08
C THR A 161 -28.24 20.92 -26.67
N SER A 162 -27.42 21.95 -26.90
CA SER A 162 -26.06 21.74 -27.40
C SER A 162 -25.21 20.97 -26.39
N ILE A 163 -24.20 20.24 -26.88
CA ILE A 163 -23.26 19.52 -26.01
C ILE A 163 -22.60 20.44 -24.96
N ASP A 164 -22.39 21.71 -25.28
CA ASP A 164 -21.86 22.71 -24.34
C ASP A 164 -22.80 22.92 -23.16
N LYS A 165 -24.11 23.03 -23.41
CA LYS A 165 -25.13 23.19 -22.36
C LYS A 165 -25.30 21.90 -21.55
N GLN A 166 -25.25 20.73 -22.20
CA GLN A 166 -25.29 19.44 -21.50
C GLN A 166 -24.09 19.27 -20.57
N LEU A 167 -22.86 19.51 -21.06
CA LEU A 167 -21.65 19.42 -20.22
C LEU A 167 -21.62 20.48 -19.12
N GLU A 168 -22.15 21.68 -19.38
CA GLU A 168 -22.30 22.71 -18.36
C GLU A 168 -23.31 22.30 -17.27
N TYR A 169 -24.43 21.69 -17.67
CA TYR A 169 -25.37 21.07 -16.74
C TYR A 169 -24.67 20.00 -15.91
N CYS A 170 -23.92 19.09 -16.54
CA CYS A 170 -23.19 18.04 -15.85
C CYS A 170 -22.16 18.60 -14.84
N ARG A 171 -21.42 19.67 -15.19
CA ARG A 171 -20.46 20.33 -14.29
C ARG A 171 -21.13 20.91 -13.04
N LYS A 172 -22.33 21.47 -13.19
CA LYS A 172 -23.08 22.12 -12.10
C LYS A 172 -23.81 21.14 -11.19
N ASN A 173 -24.19 19.99 -11.71
CA ASN A 173 -25.05 19.03 -11.04
C ASN A 173 -24.31 17.71 -10.74
N VAL A 174 -23.08 17.77 -10.23
CA VAL A 174 -22.35 16.55 -9.85
C VAL A 174 -22.90 16.03 -8.51
N ILE A 175 -23.35 14.77 -8.51
CA ILE A 175 -23.88 14.07 -7.34
C ILE A 175 -22.77 13.33 -6.60
N ARG A 176 -21.90 12.64 -7.34
CA ARG A 176 -20.88 11.75 -6.78
C ARG A 176 -19.61 11.78 -7.62
N ILE A 177 -18.45 11.72 -6.97
CA ILE A 177 -17.15 11.60 -7.62
C ILE A 177 -16.55 10.25 -7.25
N ASN A 178 -16.27 9.43 -8.25
CA ASN A 178 -15.64 8.12 -8.12
C ASN A 178 -14.20 8.24 -8.64
N SER A 179 -13.25 8.40 -7.72
CA SER A 179 -11.81 8.51 -8.01
C SER A 179 -11.04 7.27 -7.55
N LEU A 180 -9.73 7.24 -7.83
CA LEU A 180 -8.81 6.18 -7.41
C LEU A 180 -8.96 5.80 -5.93
N ASP A 181 -9.01 6.81 -5.06
CA ASP A 181 -8.95 6.63 -3.60
C ASP A 181 -10.31 6.21 -3.00
N GLY A 182 -11.39 6.42 -3.75
CA GLY A 182 -12.74 6.07 -3.30
C GLY A 182 -13.82 6.93 -3.95
N THR A 183 -14.99 6.84 -3.36
CA THR A 183 -16.21 7.49 -3.81
C THR A 183 -16.61 8.57 -2.81
N ARG A 184 -16.78 9.80 -3.30
CA ARG A 184 -17.30 10.92 -2.52
C ARG A 184 -18.72 11.25 -2.98
N ASN A 185 -19.69 11.14 -2.08
CA ASN A 185 -21.06 11.57 -2.33
C ASN A 185 -21.17 13.07 -1.96
N LEU A 186 -21.41 13.92 -2.95
CA LEU A 186 -21.48 15.38 -2.75
C LEU A 186 -22.83 15.83 -2.18
N LEU A 187 -23.87 14.99 -2.25
CA LEU A 187 -25.18 15.29 -1.67
C LEU A 187 -25.20 15.03 -0.17
N THR A 188 -24.62 13.92 0.29
CA THR A 188 -24.61 13.54 1.71
C THR A 188 -23.33 13.97 2.45
N GLY A 189 -22.25 14.25 1.73
CA GLY A 189 -20.93 14.50 2.29
C GLY A 189 -20.14 13.22 2.63
N ASP A 190 -20.74 12.04 2.42
CA ASP A 190 -20.11 10.76 2.73
C ASP A 190 -18.89 10.48 1.85
N TYR A 191 -17.90 9.83 2.44
CA TYR A 191 -16.74 9.30 1.73
C TYR A 191 -16.62 7.80 1.95
N LEU A 192 -16.75 7.03 0.87
CA LEU A 192 -16.60 5.59 0.84
C LEU A 192 -15.22 5.27 0.22
N PRO A 193 -14.20 4.91 1.02
CA PRO A 193 -12.89 4.57 0.47
C PRO A 193 -13.00 3.33 -0.43
N SER A 194 -12.12 3.22 -1.43
CA SER A 194 -12.05 2.04 -2.28
C SER A 194 -11.71 0.80 -1.44
N ARG A 195 -12.71 -0.07 -1.20
CA ARG A 195 -12.56 -1.29 -0.38
C ARG A 195 -12.16 -2.46 -1.26
N LEU A 196 -10.86 -2.72 -1.33
CA LEU A 196 -10.31 -3.92 -1.96
C LEU A 196 -9.59 -4.78 -0.93
N PRO A 197 -9.50 -6.10 -1.16
CA PRO A 197 -8.67 -6.96 -0.33
C PRO A 197 -7.23 -6.40 -0.23
N PRO A 198 -6.58 -6.45 0.94
CA PRO A 198 -5.26 -5.83 1.16
C PRO A 198 -4.19 -6.26 0.16
N PHE A 199 -4.32 -7.45 -0.44
CA PHE A 199 -3.40 -7.90 -1.48
C PHE A 199 -3.50 -7.11 -2.80
N MET A 200 -4.71 -6.68 -3.18
CA MET A 200 -4.94 -5.97 -4.45
C MET A 200 -4.56 -4.50 -4.37
N SER A 201 -4.56 -3.90 -3.18
CA SER A 201 -4.22 -2.48 -3.00
C SER A 201 -2.75 -2.19 -3.36
N PHE A 202 -1.85 -3.17 -3.26
CA PHE A 202 -0.45 -3.04 -3.69
C PHE A 202 -0.28 -2.78 -5.20
N ALA A 203 -1.27 -3.12 -6.03
CA ALA A 203 -1.20 -2.89 -7.47
C ALA A 203 -1.39 -1.42 -7.87
N GLY A 204 -1.93 -0.57 -6.98
CA GLY A 204 -2.15 0.86 -7.24
C GLY A 204 -3.09 1.16 -8.41
N LEU A 205 -3.99 0.23 -8.76
CA LEU A 205 -4.89 0.33 -9.90
C LEU A 205 -6.20 1.06 -9.55
N HIS A 206 -6.76 1.79 -10.53
CA HIS A 206 -8.02 2.51 -10.40
C HIS A 206 -9.19 1.60 -10.70
N PHE A 207 -9.63 0.85 -9.69
CA PHE A 207 -10.75 -0.09 -9.82
C PHE A 207 -12.14 0.55 -9.67
N ASN A 208 -12.22 1.75 -9.11
CA ASN A 208 -13.50 2.41 -8.89
C ASN A 208 -14.18 2.72 -10.24
N SER A 209 -15.41 2.23 -10.43
CA SER A 209 -16.19 2.37 -11.67
C SER A 209 -15.40 1.98 -12.93
N CYS A 210 -14.68 0.85 -12.88
CA CYS A 210 -13.76 0.48 -13.95
C CYS A 210 -14.42 0.07 -15.28
N GLY A 211 -15.65 -0.42 -15.28
CA GLY A 211 -16.39 -0.72 -16.50
C GLY A 211 -16.72 0.48 -17.40
N ASP A 212 -16.69 1.71 -16.86
CA ASP A 212 -17.17 2.91 -17.56
C ASP A 212 -16.11 3.54 -18.50
N PHE A 213 -14.82 3.33 -18.24
CA PHE A 213 -13.74 3.87 -19.09
C PHE A 213 -12.50 2.99 -19.10
N THR A 214 -12.43 2.02 -20.01
CA THR A 214 -11.20 1.23 -20.21
C THR A 214 -10.66 1.47 -21.61
N LEU A 215 -9.56 2.22 -21.71
CA LEU A 215 -8.92 2.56 -22.98
C LEU A 215 -7.51 2.00 -23.03
N MET A 216 -7.19 1.24 -24.08
CA MET A 216 -5.81 0.85 -24.37
C MET A 216 -5.62 0.50 -25.84
N HIS A 217 -4.37 0.33 -26.23
CA HIS A 217 -3.99 -0.07 -27.59
C HIS A 217 -4.60 -1.43 -27.96
N LYS A 218 -5.05 -1.58 -29.22
CA LYS A 218 -5.73 -2.77 -29.74
C LYS A 218 -4.96 -4.06 -29.48
N GLU A 219 -3.65 -4.08 -29.67
CA GLU A 219 -2.84 -5.28 -29.42
C GLU A 219 -2.97 -5.82 -27.98
N HIS A 220 -3.12 -4.96 -26.97
CA HIS A 220 -3.26 -5.39 -25.58
C HIS A 220 -4.61 -6.06 -25.33
N TRP A 221 -5.68 -5.54 -25.93
CA TRP A 221 -6.99 -6.21 -25.93
C TRP A 221 -6.91 -7.61 -26.56
N PHE A 222 -6.19 -7.74 -27.67
CA PHE A 222 -6.05 -9.01 -28.39
C PHE A 222 -5.13 -10.00 -27.66
N ALA A 223 -4.05 -9.53 -27.04
CA ALA A 223 -3.14 -10.34 -26.25
C ALA A 223 -3.83 -10.95 -25.02
N LEU A 224 -4.69 -10.17 -24.35
CA LEU A 224 -5.45 -10.60 -23.18
C LEU A 224 -6.75 -11.34 -23.53
N ARG A 225 -7.14 -11.32 -24.82
CA ARG A 225 -8.36 -11.91 -25.37
C ARG A 225 -9.67 -11.30 -24.82
N GLY A 226 -9.68 -9.99 -24.58
CA GLY A 226 -10.86 -9.28 -24.07
C GLY A 226 -11.19 -9.58 -22.60
N TYR A 227 -12.33 -9.06 -22.13
CA TYR A 227 -12.85 -9.35 -20.79
C TYR A 227 -13.14 -10.85 -20.63
N PRO A 228 -13.01 -11.45 -19.44
CA PRO A 228 -13.38 -12.86 -19.25
C PRO A 228 -14.85 -13.12 -19.63
N GLU A 229 -15.09 -14.10 -20.52
CA GLU A 229 -16.40 -14.45 -21.07
C GLU A 229 -17.05 -15.56 -20.23
N PHE A 230 -17.53 -15.19 -19.06
CA PHE A 230 -18.23 -16.11 -18.18
C PHE A 230 -19.75 -15.95 -18.30
N ASP A 231 -20.48 -17.07 -18.29
CA ASP A 231 -21.95 -17.14 -18.23
C ASP A 231 -22.46 -16.66 -16.87
N MET A 232 -22.34 -15.37 -16.58
CA MET A 232 -22.69 -14.78 -15.29
C MET A 232 -22.98 -13.28 -15.37
N TYR A 233 -23.50 -12.73 -14.28
CA TYR A 233 -23.69 -11.28 -14.16
C TYR A 233 -22.34 -10.56 -14.11
N SER A 234 -22.21 -9.38 -14.73
CA SER A 234 -20.93 -8.72 -15.03
C SER A 234 -20.16 -8.13 -13.83
N PHE A 235 -20.63 -8.37 -12.61
CA PHE A 235 -20.07 -7.77 -11.40
C PHE A 235 -18.60 -8.16 -11.21
N HIS A 236 -17.74 -7.14 -11.09
CA HIS A 236 -16.28 -7.23 -10.98
C HIS A 236 -15.50 -7.88 -12.14
N LEU A 237 -16.12 -8.20 -13.29
CA LEU A 237 -15.38 -8.69 -14.47
C LEU A 237 -14.41 -7.64 -15.04
N ASP A 238 -14.77 -6.37 -14.93
CA ASP A 238 -13.95 -5.21 -15.28
C ASP A 238 -12.73 -5.06 -14.36
N THR A 239 -12.93 -5.27 -13.06
CA THR A 239 -11.91 -5.27 -12.02
C THR A 239 -10.88 -6.37 -12.29
N LEU A 240 -11.37 -7.58 -12.58
CA LEU A 240 -10.52 -8.71 -12.96
C LEU A 240 -9.72 -8.39 -14.22
N PHE A 241 -10.32 -7.76 -15.23
CA PHE A 241 -9.62 -7.42 -16.46
C PHE A 241 -8.51 -6.38 -16.27
N LEU A 242 -8.68 -5.38 -15.39
CA LEU A 242 -7.58 -4.48 -15.05
C LEU A 242 -6.40 -5.21 -14.41
N LEU A 243 -6.65 -6.24 -13.60
CA LEU A 243 -5.60 -7.11 -13.08
C LEU A 243 -4.92 -7.91 -14.20
N LEU A 244 -5.69 -8.44 -15.17
CA LEU A 244 -5.12 -9.10 -16.35
C LEU A 244 -4.19 -8.14 -17.12
N ALA A 245 -4.61 -6.89 -17.34
CA ALA A 245 -3.80 -5.89 -18.02
C ALA A 245 -2.50 -5.60 -17.27
N HIS A 246 -2.59 -5.37 -15.95
CA HIS A 246 -1.43 -5.13 -15.10
C HIS A 246 -0.42 -6.28 -15.15
N TYR A 247 -0.88 -7.52 -14.94
CA TYR A 247 -0.01 -8.70 -14.98
C TYR A 247 0.43 -9.09 -16.40
N GLY A 248 -0.26 -8.59 -17.43
CA GLY A 248 0.17 -8.60 -18.83
C GLY A 248 1.26 -7.58 -19.16
N GLY A 249 1.69 -6.77 -18.19
CA GLY A 249 2.74 -5.75 -18.37
C GLY A 249 2.22 -4.41 -18.89
N VAL A 250 0.90 -4.21 -18.95
CA VAL A 250 0.28 -2.94 -19.33
C VAL A 250 0.22 -2.03 -18.11
N ARG A 251 0.86 -0.86 -18.19
CA ARG A 251 0.92 0.11 -17.09
C ARG A 251 -0.35 0.94 -17.04
N GLN A 252 -0.75 1.41 -15.86
CA GLN A 252 -1.91 2.30 -15.75
C GLN A 252 -1.50 3.77 -15.87
N LYS A 253 -2.29 4.57 -16.61
CA LYS A 253 -2.21 6.04 -16.64
C LYS A 253 -3.58 6.63 -16.29
N ILE A 254 -3.68 7.28 -15.13
CA ILE A 254 -4.91 7.95 -14.71
C ILE A 254 -4.87 9.38 -15.25
N LEU A 255 -5.85 9.73 -16.06
CA LEU A 255 -6.04 11.08 -16.57
C LEU A 255 -6.78 11.88 -15.50
N SER A 256 -6.11 12.91 -15.00
CA SER A 256 -6.58 13.73 -13.90
C SER A 256 -7.50 14.88 -14.34
N ASP A 257 -8.30 15.38 -13.41
CA ASP A 257 -9.22 16.51 -13.60
C ASP A 257 -8.54 17.71 -14.29
N PRO A 258 -9.12 18.36 -15.31
CA PRO A 258 -10.52 18.34 -15.74
C PRO A 258 -10.92 17.23 -16.73
N MET A 259 -10.03 16.29 -17.06
CA MET A 259 -10.38 15.14 -17.91
C MET A 259 -11.23 14.15 -17.10
N ARG A 260 -12.51 14.04 -17.44
CA ARG A 260 -13.47 13.21 -16.69
C ARG A 260 -14.59 12.72 -17.60
N ILE A 261 -15.26 11.67 -17.15
CA ILE A 261 -16.54 11.25 -17.71
C ILE A 261 -17.68 11.62 -16.78
N TYR A 262 -18.81 12.00 -17.36
CA TYR A 262 -20.06 12.21 -16.66
C TYR A 262 -20.96 10.99 -16.90
N HIS A 263 -21.38 10.33 -15.83
CA HIS A 263 -22.30 9.20 -15.88
C HIS A 263 -23.69 9.66 -15.49
N ILE A 264 -24.65 9.48 -16.39
CA ILE A 264 -26.05 9.84 -16.17
C ILE A 264 -26.69 8.78 -15.27
N GLU A 265 -26.99 9.14 -14.02
CA GLU A 265 -27.56 8.24 -13.01
C GLU A 265 -28.92 7.67 -13.47
N HIS A 266 -29.25 6.47 -13.01
CA HIS A 266 -30.51 5.78 -13.33
C HIS A 266 -30.85 4.73 -12.26
N ALA A 267 -32.13 4.34 -12.19
CA ALA A 267 -32.67 3.54 -11.09
C ALA A 267 -32.08 2.11 -10.95
N SER A 268 -31.55 1.54 -12.04
CA SER A 268 -30.98 0.18 -12.06
C SER A 268 -29.45 0.11 -11.98
N GLY A 269 -28.76 1.25 -11.98
CA GLY A 269 -27.30 1.31 -11.96
C GLY A 269 -26.71 0.82 -10.63
N PHE A 270 -25.52 0.22 -10.68
CA PHE A 270 -24.79 -0.14 -9.47
C PHE A 270 -24.45 1.13 -8.68
N LYS A 271 -24.83 1.13 -7.40
CA LYS A 271 -24.47 2.18 -6.43
C LYS A 271 -23.62 1.53 -5.33
N PRO A 272 -22.50 2.13 -4.90
CA PRO A 272 -21.70 1.61 -3.79
C PRO A 272 -22.52 1.36 -2.51
N GLU A 273 -23.56 2.16 -2.27
CA GLU A 273 -24.48 2.03 -1.14
C GLU A 273 -25.46 0.84 -1.27
N GLY A 274 -25.61 0.26 -2.48
CA GLY A 274 -26.58 -0.78 -2.82
C GLY A 274 -25.98 -2.18 -3.07
N GLU A 275 -24.66 -2.35 -2.94
CA GLU A 275 -23.93 -3.59 -3.26
C GLU A 275 -24.51 -4.83 -2.57
N ARG A 276 -24.85 -4.71 -1.28
CA ARG A 276 -25.46 -5.82 -0.51
C ARG A 276 -26.83 -6.20 -1.05
N ARG A 277 -27.64 -5.22 -1.45
CA ARG A 277 -28.99 -5.45 -2.00
C ARG A 277 -28.92 -6.10 -3.37
N LEU A 278 -28.01 -5.65 -4.24
CA LEU A 278 -27.77 -6.27 -5.54
C LEU A 278 -27.25 -7.71 -5.39
N SER A 279 -26.26 -7.92 -4.51
CA SER A 279 -25.71 -9.27 -4.24
C SER A 279 -26.77 -10.24 -3.71
N MET A 280 -27.66 -9.77 -2.81
CA MET A 280 -28.77 -10.58 -2.32
C MET A 280 -29.78 -10.90 -3.43
N LYS A 281 -30.10 -9.94 -4.29
CA LYS A 281 -31.01 -10.13 -5.43
C LYS A 281 -30.44 -11.14 -6.45
N LEU A 282 -29.16 -11.04 -6.79
CA LEU A 282 -28.51 -11.99 -7.71
C LEU A 282 -28.50 -13.40 -7.12
N LYS A 283 -28.17 -13.54 -5.83
CA LYS A 283 -28.25 -14.83 -5.12
C LYS A 283 -29.66 -15.40 -5.09
N SER A 284 -30.70 -14.58 -4.85
CA SER A 284 -32.09 -15.05 -4.83
C SER A 284 -32.58 -15.49 -6.22
N GLN A 285 -32.01 -14.92 -7.29
CA GLN A 285 -32.28 -15.30 -8.68
C GLN A 285 -31.39 -16.46 -9.17
N GLY A 286 -30.50 -17.00 -8.33
CA GLY A 286 -29.56 -18.06 -8.73
C GLY A 286 -28.54 -17.65 -9.79
N LEU A 287 -28.33 -16.34 -9.99
CA LEU A 287 -27.39 -15.82 -10.97
C LEU A 287 -25.97 -15.77 -10.38
N PRO A 288 -24.98 -16.43 -11.00
CA PRO A 288 -23.60 -16.36 -10.55
C PRO A 288 -23.03 -14.95 -10.79
N PHE A 289 -22.03 -14.59 -9.97
CA PHE A 289 -21.19 -13.41 -10.13
C PHE A 289 -19.87 -13.66 -9.39
N ILE A 290 -18.82 -12.93 -9.75
CA ILE A 290 -17.51 -13.09 -9.13
C ILE A 290 -17.52 -12.42 -7.75
N THR A 291 -17.03 -13.13 -6.73
CA THR A 291 -16.79 -12.56 -5.40
C THR A 291 -15.39 -11.94 -5.29
N LEU A 292 -15.22 -10.97 -4.38
CA LEU A 292 -13.90 -10.37 -4.11
C LEU A 292 -12.84 -11.41 -3.69
N SER A 293 -13.24 -12.47 -2.99
CA SER A 293 -12.34 -13.56 -2.60
C SER A 293 -11.83 -14.35 -3.81
N GLU A 294 -12.65 -14.58 -4.83
CA GLU A 294 -12.24 -15.26 -6.06
C GLU A 294 -11.27 -14.39 -6.88
N ILE A 295 -11.53 -13.09 -6.99
CA ILE A 295 -10.59 -12.14 -7.61
C ILE A 295 -9.28 -12.15 -6.84
N GLU A 296 -9.30 -12.22 -5.51
CA GLU A 296 -8.08 -12.26 -4.70
C GLU A 296 -7.26 -13.51 -5.00
N LYS A 297 -7.92 -14.67 -5.11
CA LYS A 297 -7.25 -15.92 -5.51
C LYS A 297 -6.61 -15.82 -6.89
N TRP A 298 -7.32 -15.26 -7.88
CA TRP A 298 -6.75 -15.07 -9.21
C TRP A 298 -5.64 -14.01 -9.24
N ALA A 299 -5.79 -12.91 -8.49
CA ALA A 299 -4.76 -11.88 -8.35
C ALA A 299 -3.50 -12.46 -7.70
N MET A 300 -3.63 -13.25 -6.65
CA MET A 300 -2.52 -13.95 -6.00
C MET A 300 -1.84 -14.92 -6.96
N ARG A 301 -2.61 -15.67 -7.76
CA ARG A 301 -2.06 -16.56 -8.79
C ARG A 301 -1.29 -15.80 -9.87
N MET A 302 -1.86 -14.74 -10.43
CA MET A 302 -1.16 -13.91 -11.43
C MET A 302 0.08 -13.23 -10.86
N HIS A 303 0.03 -12.83 -9.59
CA HIS A 303 1.17 -12.26 -8.90
C HIS A 303 2.29 -13.27 -8.67
N LYS A 304 1.94 -14.51 -8.32
CA LYS A 304 2.87 -15.63 -8.15
C LYS A 304 3.51 -15.96 -9.50
N ASP A 305 2.69 -16.12 -10.54
CA ASP A 305 3.14 -16.56 -11.86
C ASP A 305 3.79 -15.42 -12.68
N LYS A 306 3.67 -14.16 -12.21
CA LYS A 306 4.13 -12.93 -12.89
C LYS A 306 3.65 -12.80 -14.34
N ARG A 307 2.44 -13.28 -14.62
CA ARG A 307 1.80 -13.28 -15.94
C ARG A 307 0.27 -13.26 -15.78
N PRO A 308 -0.47 -12.80 -16.79
CA PRO A 308 -1.93 -12.79 -16.72
C PRO A 308 -2.49 -14.19 -16.93
N ILE A 309 -3.66 -14.46 -16.35
CA ILE A 309 -4.46 -15.64 -16.71
C ILE A 309 -5.24 -15.30 -17.99
N ILE A 310 -5.14 -16.14 -19.01
CA ILE A 310 -5.93 -16.02 -20.23
C ILE A 310 -7.15 -16.94 -20.09
N PHE A 311 -8.30 -16.35 -19.79
CA PHE A 311 -9.55 -17.10 -19.57
C PHE A 311 -10.21 -17.53 -20.88
N ASN A 312 -10.19 -16.66 -21.90
CA ASN A 312 -10.94 -16.91 -23.12
C ASN A 312 -10.15 -17.76 -24.11
N GLN A 313 -10.87 -18.55 -24.90
CA GLN A 313 -10.30 -19.34 -25.99
C GLN A 313 -9.98 -18.46 -27.21
N ARG A 314 -9.42 -19.05 -28.28
CA ARG A 314 -9.06 -18.28 -29.49
C ARG A 314 -10.27 -17.67 -30.21
N ASN A 315 -11.46 -18.24 -30.00
CA ASN A 315 -12.72 -17.82 -30.61
C ASN A 315 -13.46 -16.69 -29.87
N TRP A 316 -12.87 -16.09 -28.82
CA TRP A 316 -13.46 -15.00 -28.02
C TRP A 316 -14.09 -13.87 -28.85
N GLY A 317 -15.08 -13.20 -28.27
CA GLY A 317 -15.85 -12.14 -28.92
C GLY A 317 -16.67 -12.65 -30.10
N LEU A 318 -17.13 -13.91 -30.03
CA LEU A 318 -17.87 -14.60 -31.10
C LEU A 318 -17.17 -14.49 -32.45
N SER A 319 -15.85 -14.71 -32.48
CA SER A 319 -15.07 -14.49 -33.70
C SER A 319 -15.28 -15.52 -34.80
N ASN A 320 -15.92 -16.65 -34.47
CA ASN A 320 -16.34 -17.66 -35.45
C ASN A 320 -17.74 -17.39 -36.01
N GLU A 321 -18.51 -16.48 -35.41
CA GLU A 321 -19.87 -16.16 -35.82
C GLU A 321 -19.88 -15.03 -36.85
N ILE A 322 -20.69 -15.20 -37.91
CA ILE A 322 -20.97 -14.15 -38.88
C ILE A 322 -22.19 -13.37 -38.38
N LEU A 323 -21.92 -12.22 -37.78
CA LEU A 323 -22.96 -11.35 -37.21
C LEU A 323 -23.39 -10.28 -38.22
N LYS A 324 -24.67 -9.92 -38.19
CA LYS A 324 -25.21 -8.85 -39.02
C LYS A 324 -24.60 -7.51 -38.57
N GLU A 325 -23.96 -6.82 -39.50
CA GLU A 325 -23.34 -5.51 -39.29
C GLU A 325 -24.06 -4.46 -40.14
N ASN A 326 -24.73 -3.51 -39.48
CA ASN A 326 -25.37 -2.37 -40.11
C ASN A 326 -24.45 -1.16 -39.98
N ILE A 327 -24.03 -0.59 -41.11
CA ILE A 327 -23.29 0.67 -41.12
C ILE A 327 -24.33 1.79 -41.21
N ILE A 328 -24.50 2.53 -40.11
CA ILE A 328 -25.51 3.58 -39.99
C ILE A 328 -25.02 4.87 -40.63
N CYS A 329 -23.75 5.20 -40.38
CA CYS A 329 -23.13 6.43 -40.86
C CYS A 329 -21.67 6.14 -41.20
N LEU A 330 -21.26 6.47 -42.42
CA LEU A 330 -19.86 6.36 -42.87
C LEU A 330 -19.15 7.70 -42.71
N ALA A 331 -17.94 7.66 -42.14
CA ALA A 331 -17.07 8.83 -42.11
C ALA A 331 -16.63 9.24 -43.53
N ASP A 332 -16.67 10.54 -43.87
CA ASP A 332 -16.16 11.02 -45.16
C ASP A 332 -14.63 10.86 -45.25
N VAL A 333 -14.19 10.04 -46.21
CA VAL A 333 -12.80 9.60 -46.39
C VAL A 333 -11.89 10.73 -46.91
N PHE A 334 -12.46 11.81 -47.47
CA PHE A 334 -11.71 12.89 -48.12
C PHE A 334 -11.56 14.16 -47.29
N LYS A 335 -12.20 14.26 -46.12
CA LYS A 335 -11.90 15.34 -45.18
C LYS A 335 -10.60 15.02 -44.44
N GLU A 336 -9.51 15.52 -45.00
CA GLU A 336 -8.30 15.78 -44.22
C GLU A 336 -8.70 16.58 -42.97
N ARG A 337 -8.01 16.35 -41.84
CA ARG A 337 -8.04 17.30 -40.70
C ARG A 337 -8.05 18.68 -41.34
N LYS A 338 -9.01 19.56 -41.01
CA LYS A 338 -8.91 20.98 -41.37
C LYS A 338 -7.61 21.52 -40.78
N ALA A 339 -6.53 21.31 -41.52
CA ALA A 339 -5.37 22.13 -41.50
C ALA A 339 -5.88 23.41 -42.11
N ASP A 340 -6.22 24.36 -41.25
CA ASP A 340 -6.23 25.78 -41.60
C ASP A 340 -4.82 26.17 -42.08
N ILE A 341 -4.46 25.72 -43.29
CA ILE A 341 -3.36 26.19 -44.10
C ILE A 341 -3.79 26.02 -45.56
N LYS A 342 -4.50 27.03 -46.09
CA LYS A 342 -4.10 27.68 -47.35
C LYS A 342 -4.72 29.07 -47.49
N SER A 343 -3.87 30.04 -47.17
CA SER A 343 -3.72 31.36 -47.80
C SER A 343 -4.97 32.20 -48.07
N LYS A 344 -5.25 33.14 -47.17
CA LYS A 344 -5.08 34.58 -47.45
C LYS A 344 -5.14 35.40 -46.14
N SER A 345 -4.14 36.26 -46.00
CA SER A 345 -3.84 37.18 -44.89
C SER A 345 -3.21 36.59 -43.61
N ALA A 346 -2.18 37.29 -43.15
CA ALA A 346 -1.10 36.79 -42.31
C ALA A 346 -1.37 36.90 -40.80
N PHE A 347 -2.41 36.23 -40.29
CA PHE A 347 -2.60 36.10 -38.84
C PHE A 347 -2.92 34.64 -38.45
N SER A 348 -2.09 34.12 -37.55
CA SER A 348 -1.93 32.69 -37.24
C SER A 348 -3.10 32.08 -36.45
N LYS A 349 -3.31 30.77 -36.64
CA LYS A 349 -4.05 29.81 -35.78
C LYS A 349 -4.11 30.26 -34.30
N LYS A 350 -5.30 30.24 -33.69
CA LYS A 350 -5.56 30.63 -32.28
C LYS A 350 -4.58 29.90 -31.33
N LYS A 351 -3.70 30.63 -30.63
CA LYS A 351 -2.73 30.09 -29.66
C LYS A 351 -3.25 30.15 -28.22
N ASN A 352 -2.78 29.24 -27.36
CA ASN A 352 -2.87 29.30 -25.90
C ASN A 352 -1.64 30.00 -25.33
N ILE A 353 -1.82 31.16 -24.73
CA ILE A 353 -0.74 32.01 -24.23
C ILE A 353 -0.88 32.17 -22.71
N LEU A 354 0.20 31.92 -21.98
CA LEU A 354 0.29 32.14 -20.54
C LEU A 354 1.17 33.35 -20.24
N ILE A 355 0.64 34.33 -19.51
CA ILE A 355 1.39 35.49 -19.06
C ILE A 355 1.71 35.32 -17.57
N PHE A 356 3.00 35.31 -17.24
CA PHE A 356 3.51 35.30 -15.87
C PHE A 356 3.83 36.71 -15.41
N SER A 357 3.28 37.10 -14.27
CA SER A 357 3.58 38.38 -13.64
C SER A 357 3.78 38.26 -12.14
N GLU A 358 4.57 39.17 -11.56
CA GLU A 358 4.67 39.34 -10.11
C GLU A 358 3.34 39.79 -9.52
N GLU A 359 2.70 40.77 -10.17
CA GLU A 359 1.48 41.44 -9.71
C GLU A 359 0.46 41.57 -10.85
N LEU A 360 -0.80 41.86 -10.50
CA LEU A 360 -1.83 42.18 -11.48
C LEU A 360 -1.45 43.44 -12.28
N PRO A 361 -1.89 43.57 -13.55
CA PRO A 361 -1.58 44.74 -14.35
C PRO A 361 -2.40 45.95 -13.86
N LEU A 362 -1.83 46.77 -12.98
CA LEU A 362 -2.45 47.97 -12.43
C LEU A 362 -2.40 49.12 -13.46
N TYR A 363 -3.23 49.01 -14.49
CA TYR A 363 -3.14 49.82 -15.72
C TYR A 363 -3.40 51.32 -15.55
N ASP A 364 -4.00 51.73 -14.45
CA ASP A 364 -4.29 53.11 -14.06
C ASP A 364 -3.29 53.66 -13.02
N LEU A 365 -2.42 52.82 -12.44
CA LEU A 365 -1.48 53.23 -11.39
C LEU A 365 -0.04 53.39 -11.87
N HIS A 366 0.42 52.59 -12.83
CA HIS A 366 1.79 52.69 -13.34
C HIS A 366 1.92 52.24 -14.80
N SER A 367 2.91 52.80 -15.50
CA SER A 367 3.17 52.59 -16.93
C SER A 367 3.42 51.12 -17.30
N GLN A 368 4.06 50.36 -16.42
CA GLN A 368 4.27 48.91 -16.60
C GLN A 368 2.93 48.14 -16.58
N GLY A 369 2.05 48.43 -15.61
CA GLY A 369 0.74 47.79 -15.52
C GLY A 369 -0.10 48.09 -16.76
N LYS A 370 0.00 49.32 -17.29
CA LYS A 370 -0.65 49.75 -18.52
C LYS A 370 -0.15 48.97 -19.74
N ARG A 371 1.17 48.80 -19.88
CA ARG A 371 1.77 48.00 -20.96
C ARG A 371 1.34 46.53 -20.89
N LEU A 372 1.42 45.92 -19.71
CA LEU A 372 1.10 44.50 -19.55
C LEU A 372 -0.38 44.21 -19.83
N TYR A 373 -1.27 45.13 -19.40
CA TYR A 373 -2.69 45.09 -19.77
C TYR A 373 -2.91 45.23 -21.29
N GLN A 374 -2.19 46.13 -21.97
CA GLN A 374 -2.28 46.28 -23.43
C GLN A 374 -1.79 45.03 -24.18
N ILE A 375 -0.72 44.38 -23.72
CA ILE A 375 -0.24 43.11 -24.27
C ILE A 375 -1.32 42.04 -24.13
N ALA A 376 -1.81 41.84 -22.90
CA ALA A 376 -2.81 40.82 -22.61
C ALA A 376 -4.13 41.05 -23.36
N ARG A 377 -4.61 42.30 -23.41
CA ARG A 377 -5.84 42.70 -24.11
C ARG A 377 -5.74 42.55 -25.63
N ASN A 378 -4.60 42.85 -26.24
CA ASN A 378 -4.46 42.68 -27.69
C ASN A 378 -4.34 41.21 -28.06
N LEU A 379 -3.59 40.42 -27.29
CA LEU A 379 -3.50 38.97 -27.50
C LEU A 379 -4.86 38.28 -27.30
N SER A 380 -5.67 38.71 -26.32
CA SER A 380 -6.97 38.07 -26.03
C SER A 380 -8.03 38.24 -27.13
N LYS A 381 -7.86 39.21 -28.05
CA LYS A 381 -8.77 39.38 -29.19
C LYS A 381 -8.81 38.15 -30.09
N ASN A 382 -7.65 37.54 -30.31
CA ASN A 382 -7.48 36.46 -31.27
C ASN A 382 -6.85 35.19 -30.66
N HIS A 383 -6.47 35.19 -29.39
CA HIS A 383 -5.83 34.05 -28.70
C HIS A 383 -6.44 33.79 -27.33
N ARG A 384 -6.26 32.57 -26.81
CA ARG A 384 -6.65 32.23 -25.45
C ARG A 384 -5.54 32.66 -24.51
N VAL A 385 -5.82 33.65 -23.66
CA VAL A 385 -4.83 34.22 -22.74
C VAL A 385 -5.16 33.82 -21.31
N THR A 386 -4.18 33.24 -20.62
CA THR A 386 -4.22 32.95 -19.18
C THR A 386 -3.18 33.80 -18.48
N PHE A 387 -3.53 34.35 -17.33
CA PHE A 387 -2.70 35.23 -16.52
C PHE A 387 -2.42 34.56 -15.18
N PHE A 388 -1.15 34.39 -14.83
CA PHE A 388 -0.74 33.82 -13.54
C PHE A 388 0.04 34.84 -12.72
N VAL A 389 -0.45 35.12 -11.51
CA VAL A 389 0.09 36.14 -10.61
C VAL A 389 0.80 35.49 -9.43
N CYS A 390 2.04 35.90 -9.18
CA CYS A 390 2.88 35.28 -8.17
C CYS A 390 2.63 35.81 -6.74
N LYS A 391 2.23 37.08 -6.58
CA LYS A 391 1.89 37.68 -5.27
C LYS A 391 0.38 37.61 -4.99
N THR A 392 0.03 37.43 -3.72
CA THR A 392 -1.34 37.14 -3.24
C THR A 392 -2.18 38.38 -2.92
N THR A 393 -1.70 39.60 -3.17
CA THR A 393 -2.47 40.82 -2.92
C THR A 393 -3.60 40.95 -3.94
N LEU A 394 -4.78 40.45 -3.56
CA LEU A 394 -5.99 40.50 -4.39
C LEU A 394 -6.50 41.94 -4.49
N LYS A 395 -6.62 42.44 -5.72
CA LYS A 395 -7.30 43.70 -6.03
C LYS A 395 -8.42 43.41 -7.03
N GLU A 396 -9.59 43.07 -6.51
CA GLU A 396 -10.74 42.50 -7.23
C GLU A 396 -11.08 43.23 -8.54
N ARG A 397 -11.09 44.57 -8.52
CA ARG A 397 -11.35 45.43 -9.70
C ARG A 397 -10.51 45.06 -10.94
N TYR A 398 -9.24 44.72 -10.76
CA TYR A 398 -8.33 44.39 -11.88
C TYR A 398 -8.55 42.96 -12.39
N VAL A 399 -8.93 42.04 -11.50
CA VAL A 399 -9.27 40.66 -11.84
C VAL A 399 -10.53 40.62 -12.68
N GLU A 400 -11.55 41.36 -12.26
CA GLU A 400 -12.80 41.51 -13.00
C GLU A 400 -12.58 42.16 -14.36
N SER A 401 -11.74 43.19 -14.42
CA SER A 401 -11.41 43.87 -15.68
C SER A 401 -10.77 42.92 -16.71
N LEU A 402 -9.83 42.06 -16.27
CA LEU A 402 -9.23 41.02 -17.11
C LEU A 402 -10.23 39.92 -17.52
N LYS A 403 -11.07 39.46 -16.58
CA LYS A 403 -12.11 38.46 -16.87
C LYS A 403 -13.15 38.97 -17.88
N LYS A 404 -13.57 40.24 -17.77
CA LYS A 404 -14.51 40.89 -18.70
C LYS A 404 -14.02 40.90 -20.15
N ILE A 405 -12.70 40.90 -20.37
CA ILE A 405 -12.09 40.82 -21.71
C ILE A 405 -11.64 39.40 -22.09
N GLY A 406 -12.14 38.38 -21.39
CA GLY A 406 -11.96 36.96 -21.72
C GLY A 406 -10.65 36.33 -21.25
N ILE A 407 -9.94 36.94 -20.29
CA ILE A 407 -8.66 36.45 -19.76
C ILE A 407 -8.90 35.65 -18.48
N ASN A 408 -8.38 34.43 -18.43
CA ASN A 408 -8.38 33.61 -17.22
C ASN A 408 -7.29 34.10 -16.24
N VAL A 409 -7.57 34.17 -14.94
CA VAL A 409 -6.61 34.67 -13.94
C VAL A 409 -6.42 33.66 -12.80
N PHE A 410 -5.17 33.30 -12.51
CA PHE A 410 -4.75 32.36 -11.46
C PHE A 410 -3.73 32.99 -10.51
N TYR A 411 -3.65 32.49 -9.28
CA TYR A 411 -2.74 32.95 -8.23
C TYR A 411 -2.00 31.78 -7.57
N ASN A 412 -0.77 32.05 -7.12
CA ASN A 412 0.06 31.07 -6.41
C ASN A 412 -0.41 30.84 -4.95
N ILE A 413 -0.43 29.58 -4.50
CA ILE A 413 -0.76 29.19 -3.12
C ILE A 413 0.51 29.13 -2.27
N LYS A 414 0.81 30.18 -1.50
CA LYS A 414 1.76 30.10 -0.38
C LYS A 414 1.20 30.84 0.83
N LYS A 415 0.74 30.08 1.83
CA LYS A 415 0.20 30.53 3.13
C LYS A 415 -1.11 31.33 3.09
N VAL A 416 -2.24 30.64 2.89
CA VAL A 416 -3.53 31.11 3.40
C VAL A 416 -3.82 30.33 4.67
N THR A 417 -3.72 30.98 5.82
CA THR A 417 -4.12 30.43 7.12
C THR A 417 -5.62 30.12 7.11
N LYS A 418 -5.98 28.96 7.68
CA LYS A 418 -7.36 28.46 7.84
C LYS A 418 -8.19 29.42 8.72
N SER A 419 -8.69 30.51 8.17
CA SER A 419 -9.75 31.30 8.81
C SER A 419 -10.44 32.24 7.83
N SER A 420 -11.14 31.69 6.83
CA SER A 420 -12.32 32.35 6.28
C SER A 420 -13.08 31.36 5.39
N LEU A 421 -14.17 30.85 5.94
CA LEU A 421 -15.27 30.33 5.14
C LEU A 421 -15.91 31.51 4.40
N PHE A 422 -16.18 31.29 3.11
CA PHE A 422 -16.99 32.14 2.20
C PHE A 422 -16.43 33.51 1.75
N SER A 423 -15.74 33.53 0.60
CA SER A 423 -15.99 34.54 -0.47
C SER A 423 -15.32 34.17 -1.82
N TYR A 424 -16.16 34.01 -2.85
CA TYR A 424 -15.98 34.13 -4.32
C TYR A 424 -14.85 33.42 -5.11
N LEU A 425 -15.25 32.83 -6.24
CA LEU A 425 -14.50 32.10 -7.28
C LEU A 425 -13.17 32.75 -7.74
N ILE A 426 -12.09 32.40 -7.04
CA ILE A 426 -10.71 32.58 -7.48
C ILE A 426 -9.99 31.24 -7.34
N THR A 427 -9.63 30.61 -8.46
CA THR A 427 -8.90 29.33 -8.48
C THR A 427 -7.44 29.57 -8.12
N ALA A 428 -7.13 29.50 -6.83
CA ALA A 428 -5.76 29.40 -6.38
C ALA A 428 -5.19 28.04 -6.84
N THR A 429 -4.01 28.03 -7.46
CA THR A 429 -3.38 26.78 -7.96
C THR A 429 -1.85 26.89 -7.95
N ASP A 430 -1.15 25.77 -7.78
CA ASP A 430 0.31 25.74 -7.94
C ASP A 430 0.70 25.77 -9.42
N ILE A 431 1.88 26.32 -9.72
CA ILE A 431 2.43 26.41 -11.07
C ILE A 431 2.54 25.03 -11.74
N LYS A 432 2.91 24.00 -10.98
CA LYS A 432 3.04 22.63 -11.51
C LYS A 432 1.68 22.11 -11.95
N THR A 433 0.65 22.33 -11.14
CA THR A 433 -0.74 22.02 -11.48
C THR A 433 -1.13 22.75 -12.77
N LEU A 434 -0.98 24.08 -12.85
CA LEU A 434 -1.37 24.84 -14.04
C LEU A 434 -0.73 24.30 -15.33
N LEU A 435 0.56 23.96 -15.29
CA LEU A 435 1.33 23.47 -16.45
C LEU A 435 1.11 21.97 -16.78
N ILE A 436 0.78 21.14 -15.78
CA ILE A 436 0.42 19.73 -16.01
C ILE A 436 -0.95 19.63 -16.70
N PHE A 437 -1.88 20.51 -16.33
CA PHE A 437 -3.27 20.45 -16.77
C PHE A 437 -3.59 21.33 -17.99
N ASN A 438 -2.69 22.24 -18.38
CA ASN A 438 -2.88 23.13 -19.51
C ASN A 438 -1.64 23.18 -20.42
N PHE A 439 -1.85 22.95 -21.71
CA PHE A 439 -0.82 23.16 -22.72
C PHE A 439 -0.83 24.62 -23.20
N PHE A 440 0.34 25.26 -23.14
CA PHE A 440 0.56 26.62 -23.63
C PHE A 440 1.54 26.61 -24.80
N ASP A 441 1.11 27.18 -25.93
CA ASP A 441 1.96 27.38 -27.10
C ASP A 441 3.06 28.40 -26.81
N THR A 442 2.76 29.38 -25.96
CA THR A 442 3.69 30.44 -25.60
C THR A 442 3.53 30.84 -24.14
N VAL A 443 4.65 31.07 -23.46
CA VAL A 443 4.70 31.70 -22.14
C VAL A 443 5.43 33.03 -22.26
N ILE A 444 4.82 34.09 -21.74
CA ILE A 444 5.38 35.44 -21.66
C ILE A 444 5.68 35.75 -20.20
N PHE A 445 6.94 36.00 -19.87
CA PHE A 445 7.36 36.50 -18.57
C PHE A 445 7.39 38.03 -18.58
N SER A 446 6.75 38.67 -17.60
CA SER A 446 6.71 40.13 -17.48
C SER A 446 8.04 40.75 -17.01
N SER A 447 8.99 39.94 -16.56
CA SER A 447 10.33 40.36 -16.11
C SER A 447 11.32 39.20 -16.08
N VAL A 448 12.62 39.49 -16.14
CA VAL A 448 13.69 38.49 -15.95
C VAL A 448 13.63 37.83 -14.57
N LYS A 449 13.24 38.58 -13.54
CA LYS A 449 13.15 38.06 -12.17
C LYS A 449 12.18 36.89 -12.08
N ILE A 450 11.00 36.97 -12.68
CA ILE A 450 10.05 35.86 -12.70
C ILE A 450 10.48 34.75 -13.65
N ALA A 451 11.06 35.10 -14.81
CA ALA A 451 11.64 34.10 -15.69
C ALA A 451 12.69 33.24 -14.95
N SER A 452 13.57 33.85 -14.16
CA SER A 452 14.59 33.13 -13.39
C SER A 452 14.03 32.07 -12.43
N LEU A 453 12.83 32.32 -11.89
CA LEU A 453 12.18 31.43 -10.92
C LEU A 453 11.45 30.26 -11.60
N TYR A 454 10.78 30.51 -12.71
CA TYR A 454 9.83 29.55 -13.29
C TYR A 454 10.27 28.95 -14.63
N LEU A 455 11.18 29.59 -15.37
CA LEU A 455 11.68 29.10 -16.66
C LEU A 455 12.23 27.67 -16.58
N PRO A 456 13.05 27.28 -15.58
CA PRO A 456 13.53 25.89 -15.48
C PRO A 456 12.39 24.87 -15.29
N THR A 457 11.37 25.25 -14.51
CA THR A 457 10.19 24.41 -14.27
C THR A 457 9.36 24.26 -15.54
N ILE A 458 9.16 25.34 -16.29
CA ILE A 458 8.42 25.30 -17.57
C ILE A 458 9.19 24.50 -18.61
N ARG A 459 10.51 24.67 -18.74
CA ARG A 459 11.33 23.89 -19.67
C ARG A 459 11.34 22.40 -19.35
N LYS A 460 11.29 22.04 -18.05
CA LYS A 460 11.19 20.64 -17.60
C LYS A 460 9.83 20.02 -17.93
N LEU A 461 8.74 20.74 -17.71
CA LEU A 461 7.37 20.20 -17.87
C LEU A 461 6.83 20.35 -19.30
N SER A 462 7.22 21.40 -20.02
CA SER A 462 6.72 21.79 -21.33
C SER A 462 7.85 22.27 -22.26
N PRO A 463 8.78 21.38 -22.69
CA PRO A 463 9.99 21.76 -23.43
C PRO A 463 9.72 22.37 -24.81
N LYS A 464 8.53 22.14 -25.40
CA LYS A 464 8.13 22.64 -26.72
C LYS A 464 7.45 24.02 -26.67
N THR A 465 7.17 24.57 -25.50
CA THR A 465 6.51 25.88 -25.33
C THR A 465 7.47 27.01 -25.69
N ALA A 466 7.04 27.97 -26.51
CA ALA A 466 7.84 29.15 -26.81
C ALA A 466 7.93 30.07 -25.58
N ILE A 467 9.11 30.58 -25.25
CA ILE A 467 9.36 31.46 -24.11
C ILE A 467 9.71 32.85 -24.61
N ILE A 468 9.00 33.84 -24.10
CA ILE A 468 9.25 35.25 -24.33
C ILE A 468 9.47 35.93 -22.99
N ILE A 469 10.45 36.84 -22.94
CA ILE A 469 10.71 37.68 -21.76
C ILE A 469 10.55 39.14 -22.14
N ASP A 470 9.67 39.88 -21.44
CA ASP A 470 9.54 41.34 -21.57
C ASP A 470 10.52 42.04 -20.63
N THR A 471 11.37 42.92 -21.18
CA THR A 471 12.45 43.56 -20.43
C THR A 471 12.08 44.94 -19.90
N TYR A 472 10.79 45.26 -19.79
CA TYR A 472 10.29 46.59 -19.47
C TYR A 472 10.81 47.11 -18.11
N THR A 473 10.95 46.23 -17.12
CA THR A 473 11.38 46.58 -15.76
C THR A 473 12.86 46.32 -15.47
N ASP A 474 13.60 45.78 -16.44
CA ASP A 474 14.93 45.26 -16.15
C ASP A 474 15.97 46.38 -16.27
N LEU A 475 16.36 46.94 -15.13
CA LEU A 475 17.59 47.73 -15.00
C LEU A 475 18.78 46.75 -15.03
N MET A 476 19.70 46.96 -15.98
CA MET A 476 20.91 46.14 -16.09
C MET A 476 21.96 46.75 -15.16
N PHE A 477 22.06 46.25 -13.93
CA PHE A 477 23.17 46.58 -13.03
C PHE A 477 24.38 45.71 -13.40
N GLU A 478 25.60 46.26 -13.41
CA GLU A 478 26.81 45.52 -13.84
C GLU A 478 26.99 44.18 -13.11
N GLU A 479 26.72 44.15 -11.81
CA GLU A 479 26.84 42.95 -10.97
C GLU A 479 25.83 41.83 -11.32
N GLN A 480 24.72 42.14 -11.99
CA GLN A 480 23.67 41.17 -12.34
C GLN A 480 23.55 40.91 -13.84
N LYS A 481 24.41 41.56 -14.63
CA LYS A 481 24.37 41.60 -16.09
C LYS A 481 24.54 40.21 -16.72
N GLU A 482 25.52 39.42 -16.29
CA GLU A 482 25.76 38.07 -16.81
C GLU A 482 24.59 37.12 -16.53
N LYS A 483 23.98 37.23 -15.35
CA LYS A 483 22.85 36.40 -14.95
C LYS A 483 21.59 36.74 -15.75
N GLN A 484 21.34 38.03 -16.00
CA GLN A 484 20.23 38.49 -16.85
C GLN A 484 20.41 38.03 -18.30
N LEU A 485 21.62 38.14 -18.85
CA LEU A 485 21.95 37.67 -20.21
C LEU A 485 21.76 36.17 -20.38
N SER A 486 22.20 35.35 -19.43
CA SER A 486 22.01 33.90 -19.46
C SER A 486 20.52 33.49 -19.49
N ILE A 487 19.66 34.24 -18.79
CA ILE A 487 18.21 34.01 -18.81
C ILE A 487 17.60 34.42 -20.16
N TYR A 488 18.03 35.54 -20.74
CA TYR A 488 17.64 35.95 -22.08
C TYR A 488 18.01 34.91 -23.14
N GLU A 489 19.22 34.34 -23.06
CA GLU A 489 19.70 33.30 -23.98
C GLU A 489 18.95 31.97 -23.87
N SER A 490 18.25 31.77 -22.76
CA SER A 490 17.38 30.60 -22.54
C SER A 490 15.94 30.80 -23.07
N ALA A 491 15.60 32.02 -23.47
CA ALA A 491 14.32 32.36 -24.10
C ALA A 491 14.38 32.20 -25.61
N ASP A 492 13.22 31.98 -26.24
CA ASP A 492 13.13 31.91 -27.70
C ASP A 492 13.13 33.31 -28.32
N ALA A 493 12.64 34.33 -27.59
CA ALA A 493 12.73 35.74 -27.97
C ALA A 493 12.70 36.67 -26.74
N VAL A 494 13.25 37.88 -26.91
CA VAL A 494 13.25 38.94 -25.88
C VAL A 494 12.56 40.17 -26.44
N ILE A 495 11.65 40.76 -25.66
CA ILE A 495 10.93 41.97 -26.03
C ILE A 495 11.52 43.17 -25.29
N ALA A 496 12.10 44.10 -26.04
CA ALA A 496 12.63 45.35 -25.54
C ALA A 496 11.59 46.49 -25.66
N PRO A 497 11.50 47.40 -24.67
CA PRO A 497 10.57 48.52 -24.68
C PRO A 497 10.97 49.67 -25.62
N SER A 498 12.24 49.78 -25.98
CA SER A 498 12.81 50.83 -26.83
C SER A 498 13.99 50.29 -27.66
N GLU A 499 14.33 51.00 -28.72
CA GLU A 499 15.47 50.67 -29.59
C GLU A 499 16.80 50.78 -28.84
N ALA A 500 16.97 51.79 -27.99
CA ALA A 500 18.13 51.92 -27.11
C ALA A 500 18.32 50.69 -26.21
N LYS A 501 17.22 50.14 -25.66
CA LYS A 501 17.27 48.93 -24.83
C LYS A 501 17.57 47.68 -25.65
N ALA A 502 17.03 47.57 -26.86
CA ALA A 502 17.33 46.46 -27.76
C ALA A 502 18.81 46.45 -28.18
N GLN A 503 19.35 47.62 -28.55
CA GLN A 503 20.77 47.78 -28.88
C GLN A 503 21.67 47.47 -27.69
N GLN A 504 21.27 47.88 -26.47
CA GLN A 504 21.99 47.52 -25.24
C GLN A 504 22.07 46.00 -25.05
N ILE A 505 20.98 45.26 -25.29
CA ILE A 505 20.95 43.79 -25.16
C ILE A 505 21.76 43.13 -26.28
N LEU A 506 21.61 43.58 -27.52
CA LEU A 506 22.30 43.03 -28.69
C LEU A 506 23.82 43.31 -28.68
N LYS A 507 24.26 44.41 -28.06
CA LYS A 507 25.69 44.68 -27.85
C LYS A 507 26.37 43.59 -27.02
N GLU A 508 25.64 43.04 -26.05
CA GLU A 508 26.16 42.05 -25.10
C GLU A 508 25.91 40.61 -25.57
N SER A 509 24.78 40.34 -26.23
CA SER A 509 24.51 39.03 -26.86
C SER A 509 23.92 39.21 -28.27
N PRO A 510 24.79 39.33 -29.30
CA PRO A 510 24.38 39.64 -30.68
C PRO A 510 23.53 38.57 -31.35
N LYS A 511 23.43 37.37 -30.74
CA LYS A 511 22.73 36.21 -31.29
C LYS A 511 21.29 36.07 -30.78
N LEU A 512 20.87 36.90 -29.82
CA LEU A 512 19.51 36.91 -29.30
C LEU A 512 18.52 37.43 -30.33
N ASP A 513 17.34 36.81 -30.39
CA ASP A 513 16.20 37.39 -31.12
C ASP A 513 15.54 38.48 -30.24
N VAL A 514 16.03 39.71 -30.37
CA VAL A 514 15.52 40.89 -29.66
C VAL A 514 14.55 41.67 -30.53
N ARG A 515 13.32 41.88 -30.05
CA ARG A 515 12.26 42.61 -30.76
C ARG A 515 11.86 43.86 -30.00
N ILE A 516 11.71 44.97 -30.73
CA ILE A 516 11.31 46.25 -30.14
C ILE A 516 9.79 46.36 -30.16
N LEU A 517 9.19 46.53 -28.97
CA LEU A 517 7.76 46.70 -28.78
C LEU A 517 7.52 47.97 -27.95
N SER A 518 7.13 49.07 -28.59
CA SER A 518 6.70 50.30 -27.91
C SER A 518 5.24 50.18 -27.44
N SER A 519 4.90 50.82 -26.32
CA SER A 519 3.56 50.81 -25.71
C SER A 519 2.47 51.51 -26.55
N HIS A 520 2.81 52.04 -27.72
CA HIS A 520 1.90 52.78 -28.60
C HIS A 520 1.74 52.10 -29.97
N SER A 521 2.28 50.90 -30.15
CA SER A 521 2.22 50.19 -31.44
C SER A 521 0.85 49.55 -31.67
N THR A 522 0.16 49.96 -32.75
CA THR A 522 -1.10 49.35 -33.23
C THR A 522 -0.93 47.93 -33.76
N MET A 523 0.31 47.50 -34.05
CA MET A 523 0.65 46.16 -34.55
C MET A 523 1.18 45.21 -33.45
N LEU A 524 0.78 45.43 -32.19
CA LEU A 524 1.31 44.74 -31.01
C LEU A 524 1.26 43.21 -31.11
N GLU A 525 0.09 42.67 -31.49
CA GLU A 525 -0.14 41.23 -31.65
C GLU A 525 0.74 40.65 -32.76
N ARG A 526 0.82 41.34 -33.91
CA ARG A 526 1.63 40.92 -35.06
C ARG A 526 3.11 40.80 -34.70
N LYS A 527 3.67 41.77 -34.00
CA LYS A 527 5.08 41.78 -33.59
C LYS A 527 5.41 40.66 -32.61
N ILE A 528 4.52 40.37 -31.66
CA ILE A 528 4.68 39.25 -30.71
C ILE A 528 4.57 37.91 -31.45
N LEU A 529 3.62 37.78 -32.38
CA LEU A 529 3.44 36.56 -33.17
C LEU A 529 4.55 36.32 -34.19
N GLU A 530 5.09 37.37 -34.81
CA GLU A 530 6.29 37.28 -35.65
C GLU A 530 7.45 36.72 -34.84
N ALA A 531 7.68 37.23 -33.62
CA ALA A 531 8.69 36.69 -32.70
C ALA A 531 8.51 35.19 -32.41
N ILE A 532 7.26 34.71 -32.30
CA ILE A 532 6.97 33.28 -32.05
C ILE A 532 7.10 32.43 -33.33
N ASN A 533 6.77 33.00 -34.49
CA ASN A 533 6.62 32.24 -35.74
C ASN A 533 7.88 32.23 -36.61
N THR A 534 8.83 33.18 -36.44
CA THR A 534 10.14 33.11 -37.10
C THR A 534 11.02 32.05 -36.45
N ARG A 535 10.69 30.78 -36.67
CA ARG A 535 11.60 29.66 -36.41
C ARG A 535 12.75 29.76 -37.42
N LEU A 536 13.81 30.48 -37.06
CA LEU A 536 15.01 30.61 -37.87
C LEU A 536 15.58 29.21 -38.19
N LYS A 537 15.77 28.99 -39.49
CA LYS A 537 16.50 27.95 -40.20
C LYS A 537 17.24 26.92 -39.35
N LYS A 538 16.91 25.64 -39.61
CA LYS A 538 17.74 24.43 -39.42
C LYS A 538 19.18 24.74 -38.97
N ARG A 539 19.45 24.65 -37.67
CA ARG A 539 20.77 24.19 -37.21
C ARG A 539 20.69 22.67 -37.10
N ARG A 540 21.23 21.96 -38.10
CA ARG A 540 21.71 20.59 -37.87
C ARG A 540 22.72 20.66 -36.72
N PRO A 541 22.64 19.80 -35.68
CA PRO A 541 23.76 19.68 -34.77
C PRO A 541 24.93 19.15 -35.59
N LYS A 542 25.97 19.96 -35.73
CA LYS A 542 27.25 19.55 -36.30
C LYS A 542 27.77 18.38 -35.46
N ARG A 543 28.24 17.31 -36.14
CA ARG A 543 29.26 16.42 -35.57
C ARG A 543 30.35 17.32 -34.95
N PHE A 544 30.70 17.09 -33.70
CA PHE A 544 31.49 17.94 -32.79
C PHE A 544 30.72 19.10 -32.12
N MET A 545 30.30 18.89 -30.87
CA MET A 545 30.17 19.95 -29.86
C MET A 545 30.96 19.57 -28.61
N ILE A 546 32.27 19.73 -28.67
CA ILE A 546 32.95 20.36 -27.55
C ILE A 546 33.30 21.73 -28.08
N HIS A 547 32.84 22.78 -27.40
CA HIS A 547 33.33 24.12 -27.70
C HIS A 547 34.84 24.14 -27.40
N SER A 548 35.68 23.79 -28.37
CA SER A 548 37.14 23.85 -28.22
C SER A 548 37.67 25.29 -28.20
N ASN A 549 36.80 26.30 -28.34
CA ASN A 549 37.11 27.72 -28.06
C ASN A 549 36.22 28.35 -26.97
N SER A 550 35.48 27.57 -26.18
CA SER A 550 34.85 28.07 -24.93
C SER A 550 35.11 27.18 -23.72
N VAL A 551 36.08 26.29 -23.84
CA VAL A 551 36.98 26.12 -22.72
C VAL A 551 37.62 27.48 -22.48
N MET A 552 37.58 27.99 -21.24
CA MET A 552 37.79 29.39 -20.84
C MET A 552 36.54 30.27 -21.08
N LYS A 553 35.85 30.83 -20.08
CA LYS A 553 36.03 30.93 -18.64
C LYS A 553 34.64 30.80 -17.99
N SER A 554 34.04 29.62 -17.98
CA SER A 554 32.85 29.48 -17.14
C SER A 554 33.31 29.57 -15.69
N SER A 555 32.88 30.59 -14.97
CA SER A 555 32.88 30.65 -13.50
C SER A 555 31.96 29.57 -12.93
N SER A 556 32.23 28.32 -13.30
CA SER A 556 31.49 27.17 -12.80
C SER A 556 31.77 27.11 -11.30
N SER A 557 30.76 27.49 -10.52
CA SER A 557 30.70 27.32 -9.07
C SER A 557 30.61 25.85 -8.66
N LYS A 558 30.67 24.93 -9.64
CA LYS A 558 30.67 23.48 -9.42
C LYS A 558 31.94 23.10 -8.69
N LYS A 559 31.74 22.36 -7.60
CA LYS A 559 32.83 21.90 -6.75
C LYS A 559 33.50 20.65 -7.33
N LEU A 560 32.76 19.85 -8.10
CA LEU A 560 33.23 18.60 -8.68
C LEU A 560 32.92 18.54 -10.18
N THR A 561 33.90 18.17 -11.00
CA THR A 561 33.69 17.77 -12.40
C THR A 561 33.95 16.27 -12.53
N VAL A 562 33.01 15.49 -13.07
CA VAL A 562 33.11 14.04 -13.23
C VAL A 562 33.08 13.68 -14.71
N ILE A 563 34.07 12.93 -15.17
CA ILE A 563 34.02 12.29 -16.49
C ILE A 563 33.49 10.87 -16.34
N PHE A 564 32.34 10.62 -16.95
CA PHE A 564 31.72 9.31 -17.04
C PHE A 564 32.15 8.62 -18.33
N ILE A 565 33.04 7.63 -18.23
CA ILE A 565 33.64 6.91 -19.35
C ILE A 565 32.77 5.69 -19.68
N VAL A 566 32.14 5.75 -20.86
CA VAL A 566 31.25 4.73 -21.39
C VAL A 566 32.02 3.81 -22.34
N LYS A 567 32.36 2.61 -21.85
CA LYS A 567 33.11 1.58 -22.60
C LYS A 567 32.38 0.23 -22.53
N GLY A 568 32.08 -0.36 -23.69
CA GLY A 568 31.57 -1.73 -23.79
C GLY A 568 30.08 -1.93 -23.40
N ASN A 569 29.78 -3.06 -22.76
CA ASN A 569 28.48 -3.73 -22.66
C ASN A 569 27.26 -2.84 -22.30
N GLN A 570 26.28 -2.76 -23.22
CA GLN A 570 25.04 -1.98 -23.11
C GLN A 570 24.24 -2.22 -21.82
N GLU A 571 24.29 -3.43 -21.26
CA GLU A 571 23.49 -3.79 -20.09
C GLU A 571 23.95 -3.13 -18.79
N LYS A 572 25.24 -2.74 -18.71
CA LYS A 572 25.78 -2.03 -17.54
C LYS A 572 25.49 -0.53 -17.60
N ILE A 573 25.51 0.03 -18.81
CA ILE A 573 25.52 1.48 -19.02
C ILE A 573 24.18 2.12 -18.64
N GLY A 574 23.05 1.47 -18.96
CA GLY A 574 21.68 1.93 -18.64
C GLY A 574 21.49 2.28 -17.16
N PRO A 575 21.59 1.29 -16.25
CA PRO A 575 21.42 1.50 -14.82
C PRO A 575 22.43 2.48 -14.21
N SER A 576 23.70 2.39 -14.61
CA SER A 576 24.76 3.29 -14.15
C SER A 576 24.48 4.74 -14.53
N MET A 577 24.13 5.00 -15.79
CA MET A 577 23.80 6.33 -16.27
C MET A 577 22.54 6.88 -15.58
N GLN A 578 21.49 6.08 -15.44
CA GLN A 578 20.26 6.50 -14.79
C GLN A 578 20.50 6.87 -13.32
N SER A 579 21.33 6.10 -12.61
CA SER A 579 21.72 6.44 -11.24
C SER A 579 22.47 7.76 -11.18
N LEU A 580 23.44 7.98 -12.07
CA LEU A 580 24.22 9.22 -12.10
C LEU A 580 23.36 10.45 -12.38
N ILE A 581 22.35 10.34 -13.27
CA ILE A 581 21.41 11.44 -13.59
C ILE A 581 20.51 11.78 -12.39
N LEU A 582 19.96 10.74 -11.74
CA LEU A 582 18.96 10.90 -10.68
C LEU A 582 19.60 11.31 -9.35
N ASN A 583 20.83 10.86 -9.10
CA ASN A 583 21.41 10.89 -7.77
C ASN A 583 22.53 11.93 -7.58
N SER A 584 23.02 12.57 -8.65
CA SER A 584 24.00 13.67 -8.55
C SER A 584 23.32 15.02 -8.37
N ASP A 585 23.90 15.86 -7.53
CA ASP A 585 23.50 17.25 -7.36
C ASP A 585 24.00 18.10 -8.54
N LYS A 586 23.07 18.41 -9.44
CA LYS A 586 23.31 19.24 -10.62
C LYS A 586 23.81 20.65 -10.29
N GLU A 587 23.64 21.15 -9.05
CA GLU A 587 24.17 22.43 -8.62
C GLU A 587 25.64 22.37 -8.17
N MET A 588 26.11 21.22 -7.72
CA MET A 588 27.47 20.99 -7.21
C MET A 588 28.40 20.30 -8.21
N THR A 589 27.84 19.40 -9.02
CA THR A 589 28.60 18.45 -9.85
C THR A 589 28.32 18.71 -11.32
N GLU A 590 29.39 18.85 -12.08
CA GLU A 590 29.37 18.82 -13.54
C GLU A 590 29.67 17.40 -14.02
N ILE A 591 28.81 16.84 -14.87
CA ILE A 591 29.02 15.51 -15.45
C ILE A 591 29.28 15.67 -16.95
N ILE A 592 30.40 15.13 -17.40
CA ILE A 592 30.82 15.09 -18.81
C ILE A 592 30.89 13.62 -19.22
N ILE A 593 30.26 13.26 -20.33
CA ILE A 593 30.28 11.86 -20.79
C ILE A 593 31.34 11.69 -21.87
N ALA A 594 32.19 10.67 -21.75
CA ALA A 594 33.04 10.20 -22.84
C ALA A 594 32.52 8.85 -23.35
N ILE A 595 32.13 8.77 -24.61
CA ILE A 595 31.42 7.64 -25.20
C ILE A 595 32.31 6.92 -26.21
N ASP A 596 32.51 5.61 -26.02
CA ASP A 596 33.17 4.74 -27.00
C ASP A 596 32.34 4.72 -28.30
N GLY A 597 32.90 5.33 -29.33
CA GLY A 597 32.23 5.56 -30.58
C GLY A 597 32.02 4.31 -31.43
N LYS A 598 32.77 3.24 -31.16
CA LYS A 598 32.67 1.97 -31.87
C LYS A 598 31.65 1.02 -31.23
N ASN A 599 31.48 1.08 -29.91
CA ASN A 599 30.71 0.06 -29.16
C ASN A 599 29.43 0.56 -28.47
N ALA A 600 29.13 1.86 -28.47
CA ALA A 600 28.01 2.41 -27.69
C ALA A 600 26.59 2.21 -28.28
N GLY A 601 26.43 1.85 -29.56
CA GLY A 601 25.13 1.59 -30.19
C GLY A 601 24.09 2.73 -30.02
N ASN A 602 22.82 2.38 -29.77
CA ASN A 602 21.69 3.33 -29.59
C ASN A 602 21.84 4.25 -28.35
N PHE A 603 22.82 4.00 -27.50
CA PHE A 603 23.03 4.73 -26.26
C PHE A 603 23.58 6.15 -26.49
N CYS A 604 24.21 6.40 -27.63
CA CYS A 604 24.61 7.75 -28.06
C CYS A 604 23.41 8.71 -28.07
N GLU A 605 22.25 8.29 -28.59
CA GLU A 605 21.07 9.15 -28.66
C GLU A 605 20.47 9.46 -27.28
N GLU A 606 20.54 8.52 -26.34
CA GLU A 606 20.02 8.69 -24.98
C GLU A 606 20.93 9.60 -24.14
N ALA A 607 22.25 9.47 -24.29
CA ALA A 607 23.22 10.36 -23.68
C ALA A 607 23.11 11.78 -24.25
N GLU A 608 22.94 11.93 -25.57
CA GLU A 608 22.72 13.22 -26.27
C GLU A 608 21.47 13.96 -25.78
N ARG A 609 20.42 13.23 -25.36
CA ARG A 609 19.17 13.83 -24.84
C ARG A 609 19.28 14.27 -23.38
N ASN A 610 20.08 13.57 -22.58
CA ASN A 610 20.08 13.73 -21.13
C ASN A 610 21.27 14.52 -20.58
N PHE A 611 22.36 14.65 -21.35
CA PHE A 611 23.58 15.34 -20.93
C PHE A 611 24.00 16.41 -21.93
N VAL A 612 24.27 17.61 -21.41
CA VAL A 612 24.59 18.80 -22.21
C VAL A 612 26.04 18.77 -22.75
N LYS A 613 26.93 18.02 -22.09
CA LYS A 613 28.36 17.91 -22.42
C LYS A 613 28.76 16.44 -22.63
N TYR A 614 29.10 16.05 -23.86
CA TYR A 614 29.58 14.71 -24.18
C TYR A 614 30.71 14.76 -25.23
N PHE A 615 31.56 13.73 -25.21
CA PHE A 615 32.66 13.46 -26.12
C PHE A 615 32.49 12.05 -26.69
N LYS A 616 32.83 11.84 -27.96
CA LYS A 616 32.83 10.52 -28.58
C LYS A 616 34.27 10.21 -28.99
N TYR A 617 34.81 9.07 -28.55
CA TYR A 617 36.20 8.67 -28.78
C TYR A 617 36.27 7.33 -29.51
N GLU A 618 37.30 7.09 -30.32
CA GLU A 618 37.45 5.86 -31.10
C GLU A 618 38.54 4.91 -30.56
N ASP A 619 39.42 5.41 -29.70
CA ASP A 619 40.47 4.63 -29.03
C ASP A 619 40.85 5.19 -27.64
N GLU A 620 41.68 4.45 -26.91
CA GLU A 620 42.09 4.82 -25.55
C GLU A 620 43.01 6.06 -25.51
N LYS A 621 43.74 6.37 -26.59
CA LYS A 621 44.60 7.56 -26.63
C LYS A 621 43.75 8.83 -26.69
N GLU A 622 42.64 8.80 -27.44
CA GLU A 622 41.70 9.92 -27.54
C GLU A 622 40.98 10.22 -26.22
N VAL A 623 40.48 9.20 -25.52
CA VAL A 623 39.81 9.42 -24.21
C VAL A 623 40.80 9.91 -23.15
N ASN A 624 42.03 9.42 -23.15
CA ASN A 624 43.07 9.90 -22.24
C ASN A 624 43.45 11.36 -22.53
N ALA A 625 43.66 11.73 -23.79
CA ALA A 625 43.92 13.11 -24.18
C ALA A 625 42.76 14.03 -23.81
N PHE A 626 41.52 13.55 -23.96
CA PHE A 626 40.31 14.28 -23.57
C PHE A 626 40.21 14.48 -22.06
N CYS A 627 40.44 13.44 -21.25
CA CYS A 627 40.46 13.55 -19.79
C CYS A 627 41.51 14.57 -19.31
N ILE A 628 42.70 14.59 -19.93
CA ILE A 628 43.77 15.55 -19.62
C ILE A 628 43.36 16.98 -19.98
N SER A 629 42.77 17.20 -21.16
CA SER A 629 42.27 18.52 -21.55
C SER A 629 41.24 19.03 -20.54
N ILE A 630 40.18 18.26 -20.27
CA ILE A 630 39.15 18.68 -19.31
C ILE A 630 39.74 18.93 -17.91
N LEU A 631 40.68 18.10 -17.45
CA LEU A 631 41.34 18.30 -16.17
C LEU A 631 42.12 19.63 -16.11
N ASN A 632 42.87 19.97 -17.16
CA ASN A 632 43.60 21.24 -17.24
C ASN A 632 42.62 22.42 -17.23
N ASP A 633 41.48 22.23 -17.90
CA ASP A 633 40.56 23.27 -18.30
C ASP A 633 39.38 23.52 -17.32
N CYS A 634 39.03 22.53 -16.49
CA CYS A 634 37.91 22.64 -15.55
C CYS A 634 38.22 23.63 -14.41
N SER A 635 37.25 24.47 -14.03
CA SER A 635 37.42 25.40 -12.89
C SER A 635 37.17 24.75 -11.52
N SER A 636 36.60 23.54 -11.50
CA SER A 636 36.29 22.82 -10.25
C SER A 636 37.57 22.45 -9.47
N PRO A 637 37.59 22.64 -8.14
CA PRO A 637 38.71 22.21 -7.30
C PRO A 637 38.85 20.69 -7.22
N TYR A 638 37.77 19.94 -7.44
CA TYR A 638 37.77 18.49 -7.45
C TYR A 638 37.40 17.95 -8.84
N PHE A 639 38.08 16.88 -9.23
CA PHE A 639 37.92 16.22 -10.52
C PHE A 639 37.73 14.72 -10.32
N GLY A 640 36.77 14.11 -11.01
CA GLY A 640 36.38 12.71 -10.83
C GLY A 640 36.37 11.93 -12.13
N LEU A 641 36.68 10.64 -12.02
CA LEU A 641 36.55 9.66 -13.10
C LEU A 641 35.63 8.55 -12.65
N MET A 642 34.74 8.13 -13.54
CA MET A 642 33.83 7.04 -13.27
C MET A 642 33.61 6.21 -14.52
N LYS A 643 33.79 4.89 -14.39
CA LYS A 643 33.51 3.93 -15.47
C LYS A 643 32.02 3.61 -15.54
N SER A 644 31.57 3.12 -16.70
CA SER A 644 30.16 2.84 -16.99
C SER A 644 29.54 1.64 -16.30
N ASP A 645 30.26 1.00 -15.39
CA ASP A 645 29.81 -0.12 -14.56
C ASP A 645 29.57 0.28 -13.10
N ILE A 646 29.62 1.59 -12.80
CA ILE A 646 29.42 2.14 -11.45
C ILE A 646 28.01 2.72 -11.30
N ILE A 647 27.31 2.31 -10.24
CA ILE A 647 26.02 2.88 -9.81
C ILE A 647 26.25 3.73 -8.56
N VAL A 648 25.76 4.97 -8.58
CA VAL A 648 25.97 5.94 -7.50
C VAL A 648 24.69 6.16 -6.67
N PRO A 649 24.78 6.32 -5.34
CA PRO A 649 23.62 6.59 -4.48
C PRO A 649 23.24 8.09 -4.48
N PRO A 650 22.03 8.47 -4.01
CA PRO A 650 21.64 9.88 -3.88
C PRO A 650 22.68 10.71 -3.10
N HIS A 651 23.03 11.90 -3.60
CA HIS A 651 23.97 12.82 -2.95
C HIS A 651 25.40 12.28 -2.71
N TRP A 652 25.83 11.30 -3.50
CA TRP A 652 27.19 10.71 -3.43
C TRP A 652 28.31 11.77 -3.57
N ASP A 653 28.11 12.72 -4.47
CA ASP A 653 29.01 13.82 -4.78
C ASP A 653 29.19 14.81 -3.62
N ARG A 654 28.11 15.17 -2.93
CA ARG A 654 28.14 16.02 -1.74
C ARG A 654 28.96 15.39 -0.62
N ARG A 655 28.79 14.08 -0.43
CA ARG A 655 29.51 13.30 0.57
C ARG A 655 30.99 13.23 0.25
N LEU A 656 31.37 12.91 -1.00
CA LEU A 656 32.77 12.91 -1.42
C LEU A 656 33.47 14.27 -1.22
N ILE A 657 32.80 15.37 -1.58
CA ILE A 657 33.37 16.71 -1.43
C ILE A 657 33.50 17.11 0.05
N ALA A 658 32.62 16.64 0.93
CA ALA A 658 32.70 16.92 2.36
C ALA A 658 34.03 16.42 2.96
N HIS A 659 34.48 15.22 2.58
CA HIS A 659 35.74 14.65 3.08
C HIS A 659 36.98 15.47 2.69
N PHE A 660 37.02 16.04 1.48
CA PHE A 660 38.12 16.95 1.09
C PHE A 660 38.15 18.25 1.89
N LYS A 661 37.01 18.68 2.46
CA LYS A 661 36.95 19.87 3.33
C LYS A 661 37.29 19.56 4.77
N GLU A 662 36.99 18.35 5.23
CA GLU A 662 37.30 17.91 6.60
C GLU A 662 38.80 17.73 6.82
N ASP A 663 39.54 17.27 5.81
CA ASP A 663 41.01 17.21 5.85
C ASP A 663 41.62 17.68 4.53
N SER A 664 42.17 18.89 4.54
CA SER A 664 42.81 19.52 3.38
C SER A 664 44.09 18.81 2.93
N ARG A 665 44.60 17.86 3.71
CA ARG A 665 45.77 17.02 3.36
C ARG A 665 45.39 15.83 2.49
N ILE A 666 44.10 15.54 2.30
CA ILE A 666 43.62 14.47 1.42
C ILE A 666 43.69 14.95 -0.03
N GLU A 667 44.42 14.20 -0.85
CA GLU A 667 44.70 14.53 -2.25
C GLU A 667 43.81 13.74 -3.22
N ALA A 668 43.35 12.55 -2.83
CA ALA A 668 42.40 11.74 -3.59
C ALA A 668 41.42 11.02 -2.66
N ILE A 669 40.20 10.81 -3.14
CA ILE A 669 39.14 10.08 -2.45
C ILE A 669 38.53 9.06 -3.40
N SER A 670 38.43 7.82 -2.93
CA SER A 670 37.67 6.76 -3.60
C SER A 670 36.45 6.39 -2.74
N PRO A 671 35.25 6.23 -3.31
CA PRO A 671 34.10 5.68 -2.58
C PRO A 671 34.38 4.23 -2.18
N ILE A 672 33.68 3.73 -1.16
CA ILE A 672 33.67 2.27 -0.94
C ILE A 672 32.92 1.64 -2.11
N THR A 673 33.44 0.55 -2.65
CA THR A 673 32.68 -0.33 -3.53
C THR A 673 32.08 -1.47 -2.74
N SER A 674 30.78 -1.70 -2.89
CA SER A 674 30.21 -2.99 -2.50
C SER A 674 30.15 -3.93 -3.70
N HIS A 675 30.44 -5.19 -3.45
CA HIS A 675 30.20 -6.30 -4.37
C HIS A 675 28.96 -7.12 -3.98
N PHE A 676 28.24 -6.70 -2.93
CA PHE A 676 27.08 -7.40 -2.37
C PHE A 676 25.77 -6.67 -2.70
N LEU A 677 24.72 -7.44 -2.96
CA LEU A 677 23.37 -6.92 -3.18
C LEU A 677 22.67 -6.76 -1.84
N TYR A 678 22.38 -5.50 -1.49
CA TYR A 678 21.64 -5.17 -0.27
C TYR A 678 20.13 -5.24 -0.54
N SER A 679 19.40 -5.89 0.37
CA SER A 679 17.93 -5.98 0.33
C SER A 679 17.23 -4.73 0.87
N SER A 680 17.95 -3.82 1.54
CA SER A 680 17.44 -2.54 2.01
C SER A 680 18.52 -1.45 2.07
N MET A 681 18.13 -0.17 1.90
CA MET A 681 19.04 0.99 1.98
C MET A 681 19.57 1.23 3.41
N TYR A 682 18.90 0.67 4.43
CA TYR A 682 19.28 0.78 5.85
C TYR A 682 20.41 -0.19 6.24
N ASP A 683 20.39 -1.43 5.75
CA ASP A 683 21.48 -2.41 5.98
C ASP A 683 22.80 -1.96 5.33
N PHE A 684 22.66 -1.33 4.16
CA PHE A 684 23.71 -0.63 3.43
C PHE A 684 24.32 0.53 4.24
N GLU A 685 23.50 1.43 4.80
CA GLU A 685 23.98 2.59 5.57
C GLU A 685 24.67 2.17 6.87
N LYS A 686 24.19 1.09 7.49
CA LYS A 686 24.74 0.49 8.71
C LYS A 686 26.13 -0.11 8.51
N GLU A 687 26.32 -0.95 7.48
CA GLU A 687 27.63 -1.58 7.19
C GLU A 687 28.65 -0.53 6.71
N ALA A 688 28.21 0.43 5.89
CA ALA A 688 29.00 1.60 5.52
C ALA A 688 29.48 2.40 6.75
N TRP A 689 28.61 2.59 7.74
CA TRP A 689 28.96 3.23 9.02
C TRP A 689 29.90 2.41 9.90
N ASP A 690 29.77 1.09 9.93
CA ASP A 690 30.65 0.21 10.70
C ASP A 690 32.07 0.16 10.09
N ILE A 691 32.18 0.13 8.76
CA ILE A 691 33.45 0.29 8.04
C ILE A 691 34.02 1.71 8.25
N TYR A 692 33.17 2.74 8.29
CA TYR A 692 33.55 4.12 8.64
C TYR A 692 34.29 4.20 9.96
N LYS A 693 33.65 3.71 11.02
CA LYS A 693 34.19 3.74 12.38
C LYS A 693 35.48 2.93 12.51
N LYS A 694 35.62 1.82 11.79
CA LYS A 694 36.77 0.90 11.91
C LYS A 694 38.11 1.44 11.39
N TYR A 695 38.11 2.29 10.36
CA TYR A 695 39.38 2.76 9.73
C TYR A 695 39.47 4.28 9.61
N LYS A 696 38.93 5.04 10.56
CA LYS A 696 39.01 6.51 10.56
C LYS A 696 40.47 6.92 10.82
N GLY A 697 41.08 7.65 9.88
CA GLY A 697 42.45 8.18 10.03
C GLY A 697 43.61 7.26 9.62
N ILE A 698 43.35 6.10 9.03
CA ILE A 698 44.39 5.12 8.59
C ILE A 698 44.59 5.23 7.07
N HIS A 699 45.86 5.31 6.61
CA HIS A 699 46.20 5.12 5.20
C HIS A 699 45.87 3.69 4.77
N LEU A 700 44.92 3.52 3.85
CA LEU A 700 44.52 2.21 3.36
C LEU A 700 45.52 1.66 2.33
N PRO A 701 45.77 0.35 2.30
CA PRO A 701 46.59 -0.28 1.27
C PRO A 701 45.93 -0.12 -0.12
N SER A 702 46.75 -0.02 -1.17
CA SER A 702 46.37 0.24 -2.57
C SER A 702 45.22 -0.63 -3.07
N ASP A 703 45.12 -1.84 -2.54
CA ASP A 703 44.21 -2.89 -3.03
C ASP A 703 42.76 -2.69 -2.54
N SER A 704 42.52 -1.73 -1.64
CA SER A 704 41.19 -1.37 -1.13
C SER A 704 40.54 -0.20 -1.88
N ILE A 705 41.19 0.32 -2.92
CA ILE A 705 40.77 1.53 -3.65
C ILE A 705 40.00 1.12 -4.91
N CYS A 706 38.79 1.65 -5.09
CA CYS A 706 38.03 1.46 -6.31
C CYS A 706 38.70 2.24 -7.45
N THR A 707 39.24 1.52 -8.43
CA THR A 707 39.85 2.12 -9.64
C THR A 707 38.80 2.49 -10.70
N SER A 708 37.56 2.07 -10.51
CA SER A 708 36.43 2.34 -11.40
C SER A 708 35.68 3.63 -11.03
N CYS A 709 35.91 4.19 -9.84
CA CYS A 709 35.47 5.52 -9.44
C CYS A 709 36.51 6.18 -8.51
N ILE A 710 37.07 7.31 -8.91
CA ILE A 710 38.03 8.08 -8.10
C ILE A 710 37.81 9.58 -8.28
N VAL A 711 37.92 10.33 -7.19
CA VAL A 711 37.88 11.80 -7.18
C VAL A 711 39.19 12.33 -6.62
N VAL A 712 39.74 13.38 -7.21
CA VAL A 712 41.03 13.96 -6.88
C VAL A 712 40.94 15.46 -6.69
N ASN A 713 41.79 16.00 -5.82
CA ASN A 713 41.98 17.43 -5.66
C ASN A 713 42.93 17.94 -6.74
N LYS A 714 42.47 18.89 -7.57
CA LYS A 714 43.23 19.42 -8.71
C LYS A 714 44.57 20.04 -8.30
N CYS A 715 44.68 20.62 -7.10
CA CYS A 715 45.93 21.20 -6.58
C CYS A 715 47.02 20.15 -6.33
N ALA A 716 46.65 18.89 -6.05
CA ALA A 716 47.60 17.80 -5.85
C ALA A 716 48.21 17.28 -7.17
N ILE A 717 47.56 17.55 -8.30
CA ILE A 717 48.03 17.12 -9.63
C ILE A 717 49.07 18.10 -10.19
N LYS A 718 48.88 19.41 -9.99
CA LYS A 718 49.82 20.45 -10.46
C LYS A 718 51.22 20.39 -9.84
N LYS A 719 51.39 19.73 -8.69
CA LYS A 719 52.68 19.65 -7.96
C LYS A 719 53.64 18.58 -8.47
N LYS A 720 53.21 17.59 -9.29
CA LYS A 720 53.99 16.37 -9.54
C LYS A 720 54.28 16.02 -11.03
N GLY A 721 54.11 16.93 -11.98
CA GLY A 721 54.62 16.77 -13.37
C GLY A 721 53.73 15.94 -14.32
N ASN A 722 54.05 15.93 -15.63
CA ASN A 722 53.20 15.36 -16.71
C ASN A 722 52.88 13.86 -16.54
N TYR A 723 51.60 13.49 -16.61
CA TYR A 723 51.16 12.09 -16.51
C TYR A 723 50.34 11.61 -17.72
N ASP A 724 50.68 10.40 -18.17
CA ASP A 724 49.77 9.48 -18.84
C ASP A 724 48.71 9.01 -17.84
N PHE A 725 47.43 9.14 -18.19
CA PHE A 725 46.31 9.13 -17.26
C PHE A 725 45.97 7.74 -16.69
N ALA A 726 46.24 6.68 -17.44
CA ALA A 726 46.18 5.30 -16.94
C ALA A 726 47.31 5.04 -15.92
N ASN A 727 48.49 5.61 -16.19
CA ASN A 727 49.63 5.58 -15.28
C ASN A 727 49.44 6.50 -14.06
N PHE A 728 48.61 7.55 -14.13
CA PHE A 728 48.29 8.44 -13.02
C PHE A 728 47.56 7.71 -11.87
N ILE A 729 46.52 6.92 -12.17
CA ILE A 729 45.84 6.11 -11.13
C ILE A 729 46.82 5.10 -10.53
N SER A 730 47.62 4.42 -11.35
CA SER A 730 48.65 3.49 -10.86
C SER A 730 49.77 4.17 -10.07
N SER A 731 50.13 5.41 -10.38
CA SER A 731 51.14 6.20 -9.66
C SER A 731 50.60 6.76 -8.34
N ALA A 732 49.32 7.19 -8.31
CA ALA A 732 48.64 7.59 -7.08
C ALA A 732 48.56 6.44 -6.06
N LEU A 733 48.36 5.21 -6.56
CA LEU A 733 48.37 3.98 -5.75
C LEU A 733 49.76 3.55 -5.24
N LYS A 734 50.85 4.04 -5.86
CA LYS A 734 52.24 3.60 -5.59
C LYS A 734 53.00 4.38 -4.52
N LYS A 735 52.30 5.01 -3.55
CA LYS A 735 52.79 5.62 -2.28
C LYS A 735 53.00 7.15 -2.23
N ASP A 736 52.61 7.89 -3.25
CA ASP A 736 52.93 9.33 -3.31
C ASP A 736 51.76 10.28 -3.05
N TYR A 737 50.53 9.78 -2.90
CA TYR A 737 49.33 10.58 -2.68
C TYR A 737 48.66 10.22 -1.35
N LYS A 738 48.18 11.23 -0.60
CA LYS A 738 47.32 10.98 0.55
C LYS A 738 45.90 10.65 0.10
N ILE A 739 45.62 9.35 -0.03
CA ILE A 739 44.31 8.83 -0.43
C ILE A 739 43.46 8.53 0.80
N ALA A 740 42.21 8.98 0.79
CA ALA A 740 41.19 8.57 1.74
C ALA A 740 40.07 7.79 1.05
N VAL A 741 39.33 7.00 1.82
CA VAL A 741 38.12 6.34 1.34
C VAL A 741 36.91 7.02 1.97
N ALA A 742 35.96 7.44 1.15
CA ALA A 742 34.71 8.06 1.60
C ALA A 742 33.68 6.98 1.91
N LYS A 743 33.65 6.58 3.18
CA LYS A 743 32.96 5.35 3.60
C LYS A 743 31.45 5.51 3.76
N ASP A 744 30.98 6.75 3.79
CA ASP A 744 29.57 7.13 3.68
C ASP A 744 29.10 7.24 2.22
N THR A 745 30.00 7.07 1.25
CA THR A 745 29.72 7.09 -0.19
C THR A 745 29.97 5.71 -0.75
N LEU A 746 28.94 4.87 -0.76
CA LEU A 746 29.03 3.51 -1.29
C LEU A 746 28.53 3.47 -2.74
N VAL A 747 29.39 3.02 -3.66
CA VAL A 747 29.05 2.80 -5.07
C VAL A 747 29.02 1.30 -5.38
N LEU A 748 28.19 0.88 -6.34
CA LEU A 748 28.07 -0.53 -6.75
C LEU A 748 28.78 -0.74 -8.09
N GLU A 749 29.70 -1.71 -8.17
CA GLU A 749 30.44 -2.08 -9.40
C GLU A 749 29.88 -3.36 -10.04
N LEU A 750 29.54 -3.32 -11.34
CA LEU A 750 28.92 -4.44 -12.07
C LEU A 750 29.98 -5.39 -12.71
N LYS A 751 30.07 -6.69 -12.35
CA LYS A 751 31.01 -7.69 -12.95
C LYS A 751 30.39 -8.66 -13.99
N LEU A 752 31.21 -9.11 -14.97
CA LEU A 752 30.84 -9.72 -16.27
C LEU A 752 30.62 -11.26 -16.31
N ASN A 753 30.88 -12.02 -15.25
CA ASN A 753 30.77 -13.50 -15.28
C ASN A 753 29.33 -14.03 -15.09
N LEU A 754 28.32 -13.25 -15.45
CA LEU A 754 26.91 -13.63 -15.39
C LEU A 754 26.39 -13.69 -16.82
N ILE A 755 26.26 -14.91 -17.35
CA ILE A 755 25.66 -15.18 -18.67
C ILE A 755 24.23 -14.63 -18.69
N ILE A 756 24.01 -13.73 -19.62
CA ILE A 756 22.71 -13.15 -19.94
C ILE A 756 21.95 -14.15 -20.80
N ARG A 757 20.82 -14.63 -20.30
CA ARG A 757 19.70 -15.09 -21.14
C ARG A 757 18.40 -14.49 -20.60
N ASN A 758 17.77 -13.66 -21.44
CA ASN A 758 16.44 -13.06 -21.32
C ASN A 758 16.26 -11.91 -20.30
N ASN A 759 16.79 -10.70 -20.59
CA ASN A 759 16.34 -9.36 -20.11
C ASN A 759 15.79 -9.22 -18.66
N ARG A 760 16.23 -10.09 -17.75
CA ARG A 760 16.06 -10.03 -16.30
C ARG A 760 17.36 -10.55 -15.70
N ILE A 761 18.04 -9.71 -14.93
CA ILE A 761 19.20 -10.10 -14.13
C ILE A 761 18.67 -11.04 -13.04
N ASN A 762 18.95 -12.34 -13.17
CA ASN A 762 18.81 -13.31 -12.07
C ASN A 762 20.21 -13.74 -11.65
N PHE A 763 20.54 -13.54 -10.38
CA PHE A 763 21.84 -13.88 -9.82
C PHE A 763 21.97 -15.39 -9.65
N LYS A 764 23.02 -15.99 -10.21
CA LYS A 764 23.49 -17.28 -9.69
C LYS A 764 24.09 -17.03 -8.31
N LYS A 765 23.39 -17.49 -7.28
CA LYS A 765 23.88 -17.61 -5.91
C LYS A 765 25.26 -18.26 -5.88
N THR A 766 26.19 -17.67 -5.14
CA THR A 766 27.04 -18.48 -4.28
C THR A 766 26.15 -19.09 -3.20
N GLU A 767 26.36 -20.38 -2.96
CA GLU A 767 25.52 -21.31 -2.22
C GLU A 767 25.37 -20.94 -0.73
N SER A 768 24.55 -19.94 -0.39
CA SER A 768 23.98 -19.85 0.95
C SER A 768 22.46 -19.88 0.89
N LYS A 769 21.88 -20.79 1.66
CA LYS A 769 20.44 -20.89 1.84
C LYS A 769 19.95 -19.62 2.53
N LEU A 770 18.70 -19.23 2.28
CA LEU A 770 18.10 -18.09 2.98
C LEU A 770 17.58 -18.55 4.35
N VAL A 771 16.90 -19.70 4.39
CA VAL A 771 16.32 -20.27 5.62
C VAL A 771 16.69 -21.76 5.73
N SER A 772 17.12 -22.16 6.93
CA SER A 772 17.24 -23.57 7.31
C SER A 772 16.16 -23.92 8.31
N VAL A 773 15.33 -24.91 8.00
CA VAL A 773 14.36 -25.47 8.94
C VAL A 773 14.99 -26.67 9.62
N ILE A 774 15.05 -26.65 10.95
CA ILE A 774 15.67 -27.72 11.74
C ILE A 774 14.59 -28.48 12.48
N ILE A 775 14.53 -29.80 12.26
CA ILE A 775 13.50 -30.68 12.80
C ILE A 775 14.18 -31.84 13.55
N PRO A 776 14.40 -31.75 14.87
CA PRO A 776 14.85 -32.87 15.67
C PRO A 776 13.71 -33.89 15.86
N THR A 777 13.96 -35.16 15.57
CA THR A 777 12.93 -36.22 15.55
C THR A 777 13.38 -37.49 16.28
N TYR A 778 12.41 -38.29 16.77
CA TYR A 778 12.63 -39.61 17.38
C TYR A 778 11.31 -40.38 17.49
N ASN A 779 11.19 -41.53 16.83
CA ASN A 779 10.01 -42.41 16.84
C ASN A 779 8.69 -41.68 16.50
N GLU A 780 8.74 -40.76 15.53
CA GLU A 780 7.61 -39.92 15.12
C GLU A 780 7.43 -39.92 13.59
N LYS A 781 7.70 -41.05 12.91
CA LYS A 781 7.73 -41.17 11.45
C LYS A 781 6.55 -40.50 10.75
N ASP A 782 5.33 -40.84 11.11
CA ASP A 782 4.13 -40.37 10.39
C ASP A 782 3.91 -38.86 10.56
N LEU A 783 4.19 -38.34 11.76
CA LEU A 783 4.14 -36.91 12.04
C LEU A 783 5.24 -36.18 11.27
N LEU A 784 6.48 -36.66 11.35
CA LEU A 784 7.62 -36.10 10.64
C LEU A 784 7.38 -36.02 9.14
N LEU A 785 6.87 -37.08 8.51
CA LEU A 785 6.55 -37.07 7.08
C LEU A 785 5.51 -35.99 6.76
N LYS A 786 4.43 -35.88 7.54
CA LYS A 786 3.42 -34.82 7.37
C LYS A 786 4.03 -33.42 7.49
N SER A 787 4.92 -33.22 8.46
CA SER A 787 5.64 -31.97 8.66
C SER A 787 6.56 -31.66 7.48
N LEU A 788 7.40 -32.61 7.07
CA LEU A 788 8.31 -32.45 5.93
C LEU A 788 7.57 -32.12 4.64
N TYR A 789 6.46 -32.81 4.35
CA TYR A 789 5.62 -32.47 3.20
C TYR A 789 5.13 -31.02 3.27
N SER A 790 4.70 -30.54 4.42
CA SER A 790 4.26 -29.15 4.57
C SER A 790 5.41 -28.12 4.38
N PHE A 791 6.63 -28.49 4.78
CA PHE A 791 7.81 -27.64 4.58
C PHE A 791 8.36 -27.70 3.14
N PHE A 792 8.21 -28.81 2.42
CA PHE A 792 8.56 -28.90 1.00
C PHE A 792 7.68 -28.01 0.11
N HIS A 793 6.47 -27.66 0.56
CA HIS A 793 5.50 -26.85 -0.19
C HIS A 793 5.45 -25.37 0.23
N GLN A 794 6.51 -24.88 0.89
CA GLN A 794 6.60 -23.47 1.25
C GLN A 794 6.74 -22.57 0.02
N ASN A 795 6.18 -21.36 0.09
CA ASN A 795 6.22 -20.34 -0.95
C ASN A 795 7.57 -19.60 -1.04
N LEU A 796 8.66 -20.36 -0.97
CA LEU A 796 10.04 -19.89 -1.12
C LEU A 796 10.70 -20.66 -2.27
N GLU A 797 11.65 -20.06 -2.99
CA GLU A 797 12.35 -20.78 -4.05
C GLU A 797 13.12 -21.98 -3.46
N PRO A 798 13.09 -23.17 -4.09
CA PRO A 798 13.76 -24.38 -3.59
C PRO A 798 15.23 -24.24 -3.21
N ASP A 799 15.94 -23.37 -3.92
CA ASP A 799 17.34 -23.09 -3.71
C ASP A 799 17.57 -22.15 -2.49
N GLN A 800 16.55 -21.45 -2.01
CA GLN A 800 16.55 -20.58 -0.83
C GLN A 800 16.19 -21.30 0.47
N LEU A 801 15.59 -22.49 0.38
CA LEU A 801 15.22 -23.31 1.53
C LEU A 801 16.18 -24.49 1.67
N GLU A 802 16.58 -24.80 2.90
CA GLU A 802 16.98 -26.14 3.28
C GLU A 802 16.21 -26.63 4.50
N ILE A 803 16.01 -27.95 4.56
CA ILE A 803 15.37 -28.61 5.68
C ILE A 803 16.34 -29.68 6.18
N ILE A 804 16.60 -29.66 7.48
CA ILE A 804 17.53 -30.55 8.17
C ILE A 804 16.74 -31.33 9.22
N ALA A 805 16.55 -32.63 8.96
CA ALA A 805 15.99 -33.55 9.95
C ALA A 805 17.12 -34.24 10.73
N VAL A 806 17.11 -34.16 12.05
CA VAL A 806 18.12 -34.84 12.89
C VAL A 806 17.44 -35.93 13.69
N ASP A 807 17.63 -37.16 13.25
CA ASP A 807 17.09 -38.35 13.87
C ASP A 807 17.97 -38.83 15.03
N ARG A 808 17.32 -39.19 16.14
CA ARG A 808 17.98 -39.55 17.41
C ARG A 808 18.04 -41.06 17.65
N GLY A 809 18.12 -41.86 16.59
CA GLY A 809 18.12 -43.32 16.65
C GLY A 809 16.72 -43.89 16.69
N SER A 810 15.85 -43.46 15.76
CA SER A 810 14.49 -44.00 15.66
C SER A 810 14.49 -45.45 15.22
N GLU A 811 13.56 -46.24 15.76
CA GLU A 811 13.36 -47.66 15.45
C GLU A 811 12.05 -47.92 14.68
N ASP A 812 11.25 -46.88 14.44
CA ASP A 812 9.91 -46.95 13.83
C ASP A 812 9.91 -46.94 12.29
N GLY A 813 11.09 -47.07 11.68
CA GLY A 813 11.30 -46.97 10.23
C GLY A 813 11.48 -45.54 9.71
N THR A 814 11.76 -44.57 10.59
CA THR A 814 11.95 -43.15 10.20
C THR A 814 13.06 -42.98 9.15
N ILE A 815 14.23 -43.59 9.34
CA ILE A 815 15.37 -43.41 8.41
C ILE A 815 15.06 -43.98 7.04
N GLU A 816 14.47 -45.17 6.97
CA GLU A 816 14.02 -45.81 5.74
C GLU A 816 13.03 -44.90 5.01
N ALA A 817 12.08 -44.29 5.73
CA ALA A 817 11.14 -43.35 5.15
C ALA A 817 11.82 -42.08 4.61
N LEU A 818 12.82 -41.52 5.34
CA LEU A 818 13.56 -40.34 4.89
C LEU A 818 14.39 -40.60 3.64
N THR A 819 14.96 -41.81 3.48
CA THR A 819 15.75 -42.18 2.29
C THR A 819 14.92 -42.24 1.01
N GLN A 820 13.61 -42.50 1.12
CA GLN A 820 12.69 -42.63 -0.01
C GLN A 820 12.08 -41.30 -0.45
N LEU A 821 12.32 -40.20 0.28
CA LEU A 821 11.76 -38.90 -0.02
C LEU A 821 12.35 -38.30 -1.30
N LYS A 822 11.48 -37.65 -2.09
CA LYS A 822 11.84 -36.82 -3.23
C LYS A 822 11.55 -35.36 -2.90
N PRO A 823 12.44 -34.69 -2.16
CA PRO A 823 12.21 -33.35 -1.64
C PRO A 823 12.19 -32.32 -2.77
N ALA A 824 11.29 -31.34 -2.67
CA ALA A 824 11.22 -30.24 -3.64
C ALA A 824 12.33 -29.19 -3.44
N CYS A 825 13.01 -29.20 -2.30
CA CYS A 825 14.12 -28.31 -1.93
C CYS A 825 15.31 -29.11 -1.37
N THR A 826 16.38 -28.43 -0.96
CA THR A 826 17.51 -29.13 -0.33
C THR A 826 17.08 -29.73 1.01
N PHE A 827 17.07 -31.05 1.07
CA PHE A 827 16.77 -31.79 2.29
C PHE A 827 18.00 -32.58 2.70
N LYS A 828 18.38 -32.45 3.97
CA LYS A 828 19.42 -33.24 4.61
C LYS A 828 18.80 -33.95 5.79
N TYR A 829 19.22 -35.17 6.04
CA TYR A 829 18.93 -35.84 7.29
C TYR A 829 20.19 -36.44 7.86
N TYR A 830 20.26 -36.48 9.18
CA TYR A 830 21.40 -36.97 9.92
C TYR A 830 20.94 -37.91 11.02
N LEU A 831 21.72 -38.97 11.24
CA LEU A 831 21.49 -39.93 12.31
C LEU A 831 22.51 -39.66 13.42
N GLN A 832 22.03 -39.53 14.65
CA GLN A 832 22.87 -39.46 15.84
C GLN A 832 22.37 -40.38 16.96
N PRO A 833 23.24 -40.82 17.88
CA PRO A 833 22.82 -41.53 19.09
C PRO A 833 21.84 -40.70 19.93
N HIS A 834 21.01 -41.37 20.74
CA HIS A 834 19.99 -40.73 21.55
C HIS A 834 20.58 -39.86 22.69
N LYS A 835 20.93 -38.62 22.37
CA LYS A 835 21.51 -37.61 23.29
C LYS A 835 20.52 -36.48 23.67
N GLY A 836 19.22 -36.70 23.42
CA GLY A 836 18.17 -35.72 23.70
C GLY A 836 17.90 -34.73 22.56
N LYS A 837 16.76 -34.01 22.65
CA LYS A 837 16.28 -33.06 21.63
C LYS A 837 17.21 -31.86 21.46
N ALA A 838 17.87 -31.44 22.54
CA ALA A 838 18.87 -30.37 22.58
C ALA A 838 20.04 -30.63 21.65
N ALA A 839 20.70 -31.78 21.85
CA ALA A 839 21.85 -32.18 21.04
C ALA A 839 21.49 -32.29 19.57
N ALA A 840 20.30 -32.84 19.25
CA ALA A 840 19.83 -32.93 17.86
C ALA A 840 19.55 -31.56 17.23
N ALA A 841 18.95 -30.62 17.97
CA ALA A 841 18.76 -29.26 17.50
C ALA A 841 20.11 -28.54 17.29
N ASN A 842 21.04 -28.67 18.23
CA ASN A 842 22.39 -28.11 18.14
C ASN A 842 23.13 -28.63 16.92
N PHE A 843 23.12 -29.94 16.70
CA PHE A 843 23.72 -30.58 15.53
C PHE A 843 23.08 -30.07 14.22
N GLY A 844 21.76 -29.94 14.19
CA GLY A 844 21.07 -29.35 13.04
C GLY A 844 21.44 -27.88 12.80
N ILE A 845 21.70 -27.11 13.85
CA ILE A 845 22.11 -25.69 13.76
C ILE A 845 23.53 -25.59 13.21
N THR A 846 24.43 -26.49 13.61
CA THR A 846 25.82 -26.48 13.13
C THR A 846 25.91 -26.88 11.66
N GLU A 847 25.04 -27.77 11.19
CA GLU A 847 24.97 -28.20 9.79
C GLU A 847 24.20 -27.21 8.88
N ALA A 848 23.52 -26.23 9.46
CA ALA A 848 22.71 -25.26 8.75
C ALA A 848 23.57 -24.20 8.02
N SER A 849 23.34 -24.07 6.72
CA SER A 849 23.94 -23.08 5.83
C SER A 849 23.06 -21.83 5.63
N GLY A 850 21.80 -21.86 6.06
CA GLY A 850 20.86 -20.77 5.94
C GLY A 850 21.21 -19.53 6.77
N LYS A 851 20.95 -18.34 6.21
CA LYS A 851 21.06 -17.06 6.95
C LYS A 851 20.15 -17.03 8.18
N PHE A 852 18.94 -17.54 8.04
CA PHE A 852 17.96 -17.67 9.11
C PHE A 852 17.75 -19.12 9.49
N ILE A 853 17.47 -19.35 10.77
CA ILE A 853 17.10 -20.64 11.33
C ILE A 853 15.63 -20.57 11.74
N LEU A 854 14.83 -21.51 11.24
CA LEU A 854 13.52 -21.82 11.77
C LEU A 854 13.62 -23.15 12.52
N LEU A 855 13.50 -23.10 13.85
CA LEU A 855 13.39 -24.31 14.63
C LEU A 855 11.95 -24.80 14.56
N SER A 856 11.77 -26.07 14.19
CA SER A 856 10.45 -26.70 14.11
C SER A 856 10.42 -28.09 14.76
N SER A 857 9.28 -28.77 14.68
CA SER A 857 8.97 -30.01 15.38
C SER A 857 8.25 -30.98 14.44
N PRO A 858 8.44 -32.30 14.55
CA PRO A 858 7.81 -33.28 13.67
C PRO A 858 6.28 -33.26 13.72
N ASN A 859 5.66 -32.74 14.79
CA ASN A 859 4.20 -32.58 14.86
C ASN A 859 3.67 -31.24 14.30
N ILE A 860 4.53 -30.41 13.69
CA ILE A 860 4.14 -29.12 13.11
C ILE A 860 3.85 -29.24 11.62
N VAL A 861 2.65 -28.84 11.23
CA VAL A 861 2.23 -28.68 9.84
C VAL A 861 2.29 -27.19 9.49
N ALA A 862 3.23 -26.83 8.63
CA ALA A 862 3.41 -25.48 8.15
C ALA A 862 2.34 -25.14 7.11
N LYS A 863 1.76 -23.94 7.22
CA LYS A 863 0.97 -23.36 6.14
C LYS A 863 1.91 -22.96 4.99
N ASP A 864 1.45 -23.01 3.74
CA ASP A 864 2.27 -22.73 2.55
C ASP A 864 3.00 -21.38 2.58
N ASP A 865 2.50 -20.40 3.34
CA ASP A 865 3.11 -19.08 3.49
C ASP A 865 3.94 -18.88 4.78
N LEU A 866 4.05 -19.88 5.65
CA LEU A 866 4.65 -19.78 6.99
C LEU A 866 6.03 -19.11 6.96
N ILE A 867 6.97 -19.64 6.16
CA ILE A 867 8.34 -19.11 6.09
C ILE A 867 8.36 -17.68 5.52
N SER A 868 7.53 -17.38 4.51
CA SER A 868 7.46 -16.02 3.97
C SER A 868 6.88 -15.02 4.98
N GLN A 869 5.97 -15.44 5.85
CA GLN A 869 5.42 -14.58 6.90
C GLN A 869 6.46 -14.30 7.99
N TYR A 870 7.30 -15.29 8.33
CA TYR A 870 8.47 -15.07 9.20
C TYR A 870 9.45 -14.05 8.61
N LEU A 871 9.81 -14.21 7.33
CA LEU A 871 10.71 -13.29 6.62
C LEU A 871 10.12 -11.87 6.58
N LYS A 872 8.84 -11.72 6.25
CA LYS A 872 8.15 -10.42 6.26
C LYS A 872 8.09 -9.78 7.65
N SER A 873 7.81 -10.59 8.67
CA SER A 873 7.76 -10.10 10.05
C SER A 873 9.12 -9.60 10.53
N TYR A 874 10.20 -10.22 10.03
CA TYR A 874 11.58 -9.79 10.24
C TYR A 874 11.93 -8.51 9.45
N GLU A 875 11.55 -8.43 8.16
CA GLU A 875 11.86 -7.30 7.25
C GLU A 875 11.15 -5.99 7.59
N HIS A 876 9.92 -6.04 8.13
CA HIS A 876 9.10 -4.85 8.37
C HIS A 876 9.58 -3.94 9.53
N ARG A 877 10.74 -4.18 10.16
CA ARG A 877 11.10 -3.49 11.41
C ARG A 877 12.57 -3.06 11.51
N THR A 878 12.76 -1.89 12.13
CA THR A 878 14.01 -1.13 12.29
C THR A 878 14.96 -1.61 13.41
N TYR A 879 14.73 -2.77 14.03
CA TYR A 879 15.49 -3.20 15.20
C TYR A 879 16.51 -4.30 14.84
N LYS A 880 17.76 -4.15 15.31
CA LYS A 880 18.73 -5.25 15.36
C LYS A 880 18.37 -6.17 16.55
N ASN A 881 18.63 -7.48 16.44
CA ASN A 881 18.48 -8.49 17.50
C ASN A 881 17.01 -8.85 17.84
N ILE A 882 16.29 -9.43 16.87
CA ILE A 882 14.91 -9.91 17.04
C ILE A 882 14.86 -11.43 16.87
N ALA A 883 14.09 -12.12 17.73
CA ALA A 883 13.63 -13.47 17.49
C ALA A 883 12.10 -13.48 17.38
N ILE A 884 11.57 -14.17 16.38
CA ILE A 884 10.15 -14.18 16.05
C ILE A 884 9.54 -15.52 16.41
N VAL A 885 8.45 -15.48 17.17
CA VAL A 885 7.66 -16.63 17.55
C VAL A 885 6.35 -16.58 16.77
N GLY A 886 6.08 -17.64 16.01
CA GLY A 886 4.82 -17.80 15.28
C GLY A 886 3.78 -18.50 16.14
N ASN A 887 2.52 -18.19 15.91
CA ASN A 887 1.41 -18.80 16.63
C ASN A 887 1.21 -20.25 16.18
N ILE A 888 0.84 -21.11 17.14
CA ILE A 888 0.65 -22.53 16.91
C ILE A 888 -0.78 -22.87 17.33
N LEU A 889 -1.56 -23.39 16.39
CA LEU A 889 -2.97 -23.70 16.59
C LEU A 889 -3.22 -25.21 16.44
N PRO A 890 -4.20 -25.79 17.15
CA PRO A 890 -4.63 -27.16 16.87
C PRO A 890 -5.26 -27.26 15.46
N GLU A 891 -5.05 -28.38 14.76
CA GLU A 891 -5.56 -28.62 13.40
C GLU A 891 -7.11 -28.78 13.33
N LYS A 892 -7.79 -29.02 14.46
CA LYS A 892 -9.27 -29.11 14.58
C LYS A 892 -9.78 -28.12 15.63
N ASP A 893 -10.98 -27.55 15.41
CA ASP A 893 -11.73 -26.62 16.29
C ASP A 893 -12.16 -27.24 17.65
N GLU A 894 -11.22 -27.83 18.38
CA GLU A 894 -11.45 -28.26 19.76
C GLU A 894 -10.90 -27.21 20.73
N TYR A 895 -11.84 -26.47 21.33
CA TYR A 895 -11.58 -25.63 22.50
C TYR A 895 -11.12 -26.51 23.65
N SER A 896 -9.81 -26.65 23.86
CA SER A 896 -9.14 -26.62 25.17
C SER A 896 -7.71 -27.18 25.13
N THR A 897 -6.77 -26.52 24.44
CA THR A 897 -5.33 -26.83 24.60
C THR A 897 -4.46 -25.58 24.53
N LYS A 898 -5.00 -24.42 24.94
CA LYS A 898 -4.19 -23.20 25.12
C LYS A 898 -3.04 -23.43 26.13
N SER A 899 -3.19 -24.38 27.05
CA SER A 899 -2.20 -24.73 28.07
C SER A 899 -1.04 -25.61 27.58
N LEU A 900 -1.20 -26.40 26.52
CA LEU A 900 -0.09 -27.24 26.00
C LEU A 900 0.83 -26.44 25.07
N VAL A 901 0.28 -25.48 24.31
CA VAL A 901 1.06 -24.59 23.43
C VAL A 901 1.91 -23.59 24.23
N GLU A 902 1.46 -23.19 25.42
CA GLU A 902 2.24 -22.36 26.34
C GLU A 902 3.36 -23.16 27.07
N MET A 903 3.37 -24.50 26.97
CA MET A 903 4.36 -25.38 27.61
C MET A 903 5.22 -26.12 26.58
N GLY A 904 6.08 -25.37 25.90
CA GLY A 904 7.47 -25.82 25.63
C GLY A 904 7.75 -26.84 24.52
N GLU A 905 6.77 -27.58 23.98
CA GLU A 905 7.07 -28.68 23.05
C GLU A 905 7.21 -28.28 21.57
N ALA A 906 6.45 -27.27 21.14
CA ALA A 906 6.27 -26.93 19.74
C ALA A 906 7.21 -25.77 19.32
N PHE A 907 8.32 -26.13 18.67
CA PHE A 907 9.26 -25.15 18.12
C PHE A 907 8.62 -24.43 16.92
N ASN A 908 8.57 -23.10 16.97
CA ASN A 908 8.28 -22.24 15.83
C ASN A 908 9.00 -20.89 16.04
N LEU A 909 10.31 -20.98 16.29
CA LEU A 909 11.18 -19.85 16.59
C LEU A 909 12.05 -19.55 15.37
N PHE A 910 11.97 -18.31 14.89
CA PHE A 910 12.70 -17.83 13.71
C PHE A 910 13.69 -16.72 14.11
N LEU A 911 14.96 -16.90 13.77
CA LEU A 911 16.04 -15.97 14.11
C LEU A 911 17.22 -16.09 13.14
N GLU A 912 18.14 -15.13 13.16
CA GLU A 912 19.38 -15.22 12.37
C GLU A 912 20.31 -16.30 12.93
N ARG A 913 20.99 -17.05 12.05
CA ARG A 913 21.95 -18.10 12.46
C ARG A 913 23.06 -17.55 13.35
N LYS A 914 23.53 -16.32 13.07
CA LYS A 914 24.58 -15.65 13.86
C LYS A 914 24.20 -15.45 15.33
N THR A 915 22.90 -15.44 15.66
CA THR A 915 22.46 -15.32 17.05
C THR A 915 22.97 -16.48 17.93
N PHE A 916 23.14 -17.68 17.37
CA PHE A 916 23.69 -18.82 18.11
C PHE A 916 25.20 -18.68 18.41
N GLU A 917 25.92 -17.86 17.63
CA GLU A 917 27.32 -17.51 17.90
C GLU A 917 27.45 -16.51 19.07
N ASP A 918 26.45 -15.63 19.25
CA ASP A 918 26.42 -14.60 20.30
C ASP A 918 25.83 -15.09 21.64
N VAL A 919 24.78 -15.92 21.55
CA VAL A 919 24.02 -16.40 22.72
C VAL A 919 24.49 -17.79 23.17
N GLY A 920 25.15 -18.54 22.28
CA GLY A 920 25.51 -19.95 22.47
C GLY A 920 24.38 -20.90 22.07
N LEU A 921 24.72 -22.15 21.79
CA LEU A 921 23.78 -23.22 21.45
C LEU A 921 22.88 -23.60 22.64
N PHE A 922 21.94 -24.52 22.45
CA PHE A 922 21.08 -25.00 23.53
C PHE A 922 21.86 -25.79 24.57
N ASP A 923 21.45 -25.70 25.84
CA ASP A 923 22.02 -26.51 26.92
C ASP A 923 21.58 -27.98 26.81
N GLU A 924 22.52 -28.86 26.51
CA GLU A 924 22.28 -30.30 26.33
C GLU A 924 22.03 -31.05 27.64
N THR A 925 22.29 -30.42 28.80
CA THR A 925 22.02 -31.02 30.11
C THR A 925 20.53 -30.96 30.48
N LEU A 926 19.75 -30.08 29.83
CA LEU A 926 18.32 -29.92 30.08
C LEU A 926 17.51 -31.01 29.38
N LYS A 927 16.75 -31.77 30.18
CA LYS A 927 15.92 -32.87 29.70
C LYS A 927 14.51 -32.40 29.34
N HIS A 928 14.29 -32.07 28.06
CA HIS A 928 12.99 -31.82 27.41
C HIS A 928 12.16 -30.61 27.95
N GLN A 929 11.17 -30.17 27.14
CA GLN A 929 10.18 -29.08 27.30
C GLN A 929 10.68 -27.64 27.56
N TRP A 930 11.75 -27.43 28.33
CA TRP A 930 12.14 -26.07 28.78
C TRP A 930 13.34 -25.49 28.05
N ILE A 931 13.93 -26.26 27.15
CA ILE A 931 15.07 -25.85 26.33
C ILE A 931 14.79 -24.56 25.54
N ASN A 932 13.54 -24.37 25.12
CA ASN A 932 13.07 -23.19 24.40
C ASN A 932 13.00 -21.97 25.29
N ILE A 933 12.45 -22.14 26.49
CA ILE A 933 12.26 -21.06 27.45
C ILE A 933 13.61 -20.63 28.01
N GLU A 934 14.53 -21.56 28.25
CA GLU A 934 15.91 -21.28 28.63
C GLU A 934 16.62 -20.43 27.56
N PHE A 935 16.63 -20.89 26.30
CA PHE A 935 17.29 -20.18 25.21
C PHE A 935 16.67 -18.81 24.95
N VAL A 936 15.35 -18.71 24.95
CA VAL A 936 14.62 -17.43 24.88
C VAL A 936 14.96 -16.53 26.07
N SER A 937 15.18 -17.09 27.26
CA SER A 937 15.60 -16.29 28.42
C SER A 937 17.01 -15.76 28.26
N ARG A 938 17.94 -16.55 27.73
CA ARG A 938 19.29 -16.07 27.38
C ARG A 938 19.25 -15.00 26.29
N LEU A 939 18.39 -15.15 25.28
CA LEU A 939 18.14 -14.13 24.25
C LEU A 939 17.72 -12.81 24.90
N ILE A 940 16.71 -12.83 25.77
CA ILE A 940 16.23 -11.64 26.48
C ILE A 940 17.34 -11.03 27.36
N ALA A 941 18.10 -11.86 28.09
CA ALA A 941 19.21 -11.40 28.91
C ALA A 941 20.32 -10.71 28.10
N LYS A 942 20.53 -11.14 26.85
CA LYS A 942 21.46 -10.53 25.87
C LYS A 942 20.85 -9.33 25.12
N GLY A 943 19.62 -8.93 25.45
CA GLY A 943 18.95 -7.77 24.87
C GLY A 943 18.19 -8.02 23.57
N TYR A 944 17.95 -9.28 23.21
CA TYR A 944 17.11 -9.62 22.05
C TYR A 944 15.64 -9.37 22.37
N GLN A 945 14.90 -8.87 21.38
CA GLN A 945 13.46 -8.70 21.49
C GLN A 945 12.74 -9.94 20.97
N ILE A 946 11.93 -10.55 21.81
CA ILE A 946 11.04 -11.65 21.42
C ILE A 946 9.74 -11.07 20.91
N ARG A 947 9.37 -11.43 19.68
CA ARG A 947 8.18 -10.90 19.02
C ARG A 947 7.23 -12.03 18.65
N ASN A 948 6.03 -11.98 19.21
CA ASN A 948 4.92 -12.82 18.80
C ASN A 948 4.21 -12.14 17.62
N ASP A 949 4.09 -12.84 16.50
CA ASP A 949 3.31 -12.37 15.35
C ASP A 949 2.14 -13.33 15.08
N ASN A 950 0.95 -12.89 15.50
CA ASN A 950 -0.28 -13.69 15.40
C ASN A 950 -0.71 -13.98 13.95
N ARG A 951 -0.09 -13.34 12.95
CA ARG A 951 -0.34 -13.59 11.53
C ARG A 951 0.44 -14.82 11.03
N ILE A 952 1.50 -15.19 11.72
CA ILE A 952 2.29 -16.39 11.44
C ILE A 952 1.58 -17.53 12.17
N VAL A 953 0.99 -18.45 11.42
CA VAL A 953 0.18 -19.53 11.98
C VAL A 953 0.68 -20.86 11.43
N ALA A 954 1.11 -21.73 12.34
CA ALA A 954 1.37 -23.15 12.08
C ALA A 954 0.36 -24.01 12.85
N TYR A 955 0.18 -25.26 12.41
CA TYR A 955 -0.77 -26.18 13.03
C TYR A 955 -0.04 -27.32 13.73
N VAL A 956 -0.49 -27.69 14.93
CA VAL A 956 -0.06 -28.94 15.58
C VAL A 956 -1.00 -30.06 15.16
N CYS A 957 -0.42 -31.10 14.57
CA CYS A 957 -1.08 -32.35 14.26
C CYS A 957 -1.08 -33.23 15.52
N ASN A 958 -2.24 -33.36 16.18
CA ASN A 958 -2.42 -34.29 17.28
C ASN A 958 -2.84 -35.67 16.73
N THR A 959 -2.18 -36.73 17.17
CA THR A 959 -2.70 -38.10 17.02
C THR A 959 -3.92 -38.27 17.94
N GLU A 960 -4.94 -38.99 17.46
CA GLU A 960 -6.23 -39.11 18.16
C GLU A 960 -6.14 -39.67 19.57
N LYS A 961 -7.06 -39.17 20.40
CA LYS A 961 -7.63 -39.77 21.62
C LYS A 961 -6.71 -40.68 22.41
N SER A 962 -6.16 -40.12 23.48
CA SER A 962 -6.30 -40.82 24.75
C SER A 962 -6.73 -39.82 25.82
N SER A 963 -7.58 -40.29 26.71
CA SER A 963 -7.87 -39.68 28.01
C SER A 963 -6.60 -39.65 28.86
N ILE A 964 -5.55 -39.00 28.37
CA ILE A 964 -4.26 -38.92 29.04
C ILE A 964 -4.52 -38.11 30.29
N ASP A 965 -4.33 -38.75 31.43
CA ASP A 965 -4.18 -38.07 32.69
C ASP A 965 -3.06 -37.01 32.54
N VAL A 966 -3.48 -35.76 32.31
CA VAL A 966 -2.58 -34.61 32.12
C VAL A 966 -1.75 -34.30 33.38
N SER A 967 -2.03 -34.98 34.50
CA SER A 967 -1.31 -34.78 35.75
C SER A 967 0.18 -35.09 35.65
N GLN A 968 0.57 -36.20 35.01
CA GLN A 968 1.98 -36.60 34.92
C GLN A 968 2.79 -35.65 34.01
N PRO A 969 2.30 -35.29 32.80
CA PRO A 969 2.95 -34.26 31.99
C PRO A 969 3.11 -32.93 32.72
N LEU A 970 2.06 -32.42 33.38
CA LEU A 970 2.10 -31.13 34.08
C LEU A 970 3.00 -31.16 35.32
N LEU A 971 3.03 -32.27 36.06
CA LEU A 971 3.91 -32.45 37.21
C LEU A 971 5.39 -32.51 36.79
N LYS A 972 5.68 -33.13 35.65
CA LYS A 972 7.01 -33.13 35.04
C LYS A 972 7.40 -31.71 34.60
N ALA A 973 6.50 -31.03 33.88
CA ALA A 973 6.69 -29.65 33.43
C ALA A 973 7.01 -28.69 34.59
N GLY A 974 6.25 -28.78 35.69
CA GLY A 974 6.50 -27.97 36.88
C GLY A 974 7.86 -28.21 37.54
N LYS A 975 8.31 -29.47 37.63
CA LYS A 975 9.65 -29.78 38.19
C LYS A 975 10.75 -29.16 37.35
N GLU A 976 10.67 -29.34 36.04
CA GLU A 976 11.69 -28.85 35.11
C GLU A 976 11.73 -27.30 35.10
N PHE A 977 10.57 -26.62 35.18
CA PHE A 977 10.51 -25.16 35.33
C PHE A 977 11.22 -24.68 36.61
N ALA A 978 11.00 -25.34 37.74
CA ALA A 978 11.67 -24.99 38.99
C ALA A 978 13.19 -25.19 38.91
N GLY A 979 13.63 -26.30 38.30
CA GLY A 979 15.05 -26.57 38.03
C GLY A 979 15.68 -25.49 37.16
N LEU A 980 14.99 -25.05 36.10
CA LEU A 980 15.43 -23.95 35.24
C LEU A 980 15.60 -22.64 36.01
N MET A 981 14.60 -22.26 36.80
CA MET A 981 14.63 -21.03 37.58
C MET A 981 15.76 -21.03 38.62
N TYR A 982 16.11 -22.19 39.16
CA TYR A 982 17.21 -22.33 40.11
C TYR A 982 18.58 -22.29 39.42
N ALA A 983 18.72 -22.93 38.26
CA ALA A 983 19.96 -22.90 37.47
C ALA A 983 20.26 -21.51 36.88
N HIS A 984 19.22 -20.70 36.61
CA HIS A 984 19.34 -19.38 35.99
C HIS A 984 18.57 -18.30 36.79
N PRO A 985 19.04 -17.90 37.99
CA PRO A 985 18.30 -17.02 38.90
C PRO A 985 18.08 -15.58 38.38
N ASN A 986 18.76 -15.18 37.31
CA ASN A 986 18.70 -13.85 36.71
C ASN A 986 17.62 -13.69 35.61
N ILE A 987 16.82 -14.72 35.33
CA ILE A 987 15.70 -14.64 34.38
C ILE A 987 14.61 -13.72 34.94
N ARG A 988 14.60 -12.45 34.51
CA ARG A 988 13.74 -11.36 35.05
C ARG A 988 12.23 -11.52 34.78
N SER A 989 11.81 -12.40 33.87
CA SER A 989 10.41 -12.48 33.41
C SER A 989 9.45 -13.13 34.41
N CYS A 990 9.95 -13.86 35.42
CA CYS A 990 9.10 -14.43 36.47
C CYS A 990 9.89 -14.50 37.80
N PRO A 991 9.67 -13.57 38.76
CA PRO A 991 10.42 -13.59 40.01
C PRO A 991 10.14 -14.89 40.76
N PHE A 992 11.18 -15.66 41.07
CA PHE A 992 11.11 -16.94 41.77
C PHE A 992 10.29 -16.87 43.08
N ASN A 993 10.37 -15.74 43.78
CA ASN A 993 9.59 -15.47 45.00
C ASN A 993 8.07 -15.38 44.74
N THR A 994 7.63 -14.82 43.61
CA THR A 994 6.20 -14.76 43.23
C THR A 994 5.67 -16.15 42.88
N THR A 995 6.52 -17.02 42.33
CA THR A 995 6.17 -18.44 42.08
C THR A 995 6.01 -19.20 43.40
N LYS A 996 6.89 -18.96 44.39
CA LYS A 996 6.75 -19.51 45.75
C LYS A 996 5.46 -19.05 46.45
N GLU A 997 5.08 -17.79 46.29
CA GLU A 997 3.82 -17.24 46.81
C GLU A 997 2.59 -17.95 46.21
N ARG A 998 2.61 -18.25 44.90
CA ARG A 998 1.52 -19.01 44.26
C ARG A 998 1.44 -20.46 44.73
N ILE A 999 2.57 -21.12 44.97
CA ILE A 999 2.58 -22.48 45.55
C ILE A 999 1.81 -22.50 46.87
N ILE A 1000 1.95 -21.46 47.70
CA ILE A 1000 1.24 -21.37 48.98
C ILE A 1000 -0.29 -21.36 48.77
N GLU A 1001 -0.81 -20.67 47.75
CA GLU A 1001 -2.24 -20.67 47.42
C GLU A 1001 -2.79 -22.04 47.00
N TYR A 1002 -1.95 -22.91 46.41
CA TYR A 1002 -2.36 -24.25 45.96
C TYR A 1002 -2.03 -25.38 46.95
N PHE A 1003 -1.10 -25.16 47.88
CA PHE A 1003 -0.63 -26.17 48.84
C PHE A 1003 -0.97 -25.89 50.30
N ILE A 1004 -1.60 -24.75 50.62
CA ILE A 1004 -2.26 -24.57 51.92
C ILE A 1004 -3.47 -25.52 51.96
N ASP A 1005 -3.40 -26.48 52.88
CA ASP A 1005 -4.39 -27.54 53.14
C ASP A 1005 -4.30 -28.76 52.20
N LYS A 1006 -3.11 -29.39 52.18
CA LYS A 1006 -2.78 -30.73 51.64
C LYS A 1006 -3.99 -31.55 51.13
N GLU A 1007 -4.22 -31.40 49.83
CA GLU A 1007 -4.36 -32.45 48.81
C GLU A 1007 -5.72 -32.94 48.31
N GLU A 1008 -6.85 -32.90 49.04
CA GLU A 1008 -8.03 -33.60 48.50
C GLU A 1008 -9.23 -32.74 48.14
N LYS A 1009 -9.75 -31.87 48.99
CA LYS A 1009 -11.18 -31.52 48.86
C LYS A 1009 -11.53 -30.72 47.59
N LEU A 1010 -10.82 -29.63 47.29
CA LEU A 1010 -11.08 -28.83 46.07
C LEU A 1010 -10.74 -29.62 44.81
N ILE A 1011 -9.61 -30.31 44.78
CA ILE A 1011 -9.13 -31.07 43.62
C ILE A 1011 -10.02 -32.29 43.36
N LYS A 1012 -10.41 -33.02 44.42
CA LYS A 1012 -11.35 -34.16 44.37
C LYS A 1012 -12.73 -33.68 43.96
N LEU A 1013 -13.18 -32.53 44.45
CA LEU A 1013 -14.42 -31.90 44.01
C LEU A 1013 -14.35 -31.54 42.52
N ALA A 1014 -13.27 -30.90 42.06
CA ALA A 1014 -13.06 -30.55 40.65
C ALA A 1014 -13.02 -31.80 39.76
N LYS A 1015 -12.27 -32.85 40.14
CA LYS A 1015 -12.26 -34.15 39.44
C LYS A 1015 -13.64 -34.79 39.38
N ASN A 1016 -14.36 -34.80 40.51
CA ASN A 1016 -15.70 -35.36 40.61
C ASN A 1016 -16.69 -34.59 39.72
N ILE A 1017 -16.64 -33.26 39.73
CA ILE A 1017 -17.45 -32.40 38.87
C ILE A 1017 -17.12 -32.66 37.40
N VAL A 1018 -15.85 -32.70 37.00
CA VAL A 1018 -15.44 -33.02 35.61
C VAL A 1018 -15.98 -34.39 35.19
N GLY A 1019 -15.79 -35.42 36.02
CA GLY A 1019 -16.30 -36.76 35.73
C GLY A 1019 -17.82 -36.84 35.67
N LYS A 1020 -18.54 -36.03 36.46
CA LYS A 1020 -20.00 -35.91 36.37
C LYS A 1020 -20.45 -35.16 35.11
N LEU A 1021 -19.81 -34.03 34.79
CA LEU A 1021 -20.14 -33.21 33.62
C LEU A 1021 -19.87 -33.96 32.30
N GLN A 1022 -18.81 -34.77 32.24
CA GLN A 1022 -18.50 -35.61 31.08
C GLN A 1022 -19.59 -36.65 30.77
N LYS A 1023 -20.37 -37.05 31.77
CA LYS A 1023 -21.53 -37.97 31.61
C LYS A 1023 -22.80 -37.26 31.14
N ILE A 1024 -22.81 -35.92 31.12
CA ILE A 1024 -23.95 -35.11 30.68
C ILE A 1024 -23.78 -34.78 29.19
N PRO A 1025 -24.84 -34.88 28.36
CA PRO A 1025 -24.79 -34.50 26.95
C PRO A 1025 -24.25 -33.07 26.72
N LYS A 1026 -23.40 -32.88 25.68
CA LYS A 1026 -22.71 -31.60 25.40
C LYS A 1026 -23.66 -30.39 25.27
N ASN A 1027 -24.85 -30.60 24.71
CA ASN A 1027 -25.91 -29.60 24.58
C ASN A 1027 -26.51 -29.15 25.92
N GLU A 1028 -26.44 -29.98 26.96
CA GLU A 1028 -26.95 -29.70 28.31
C GLU A 1028 -25.86 -29.16 29.25
N GLN A 1029 -24.59 -29.46 28.97
CA GLN A 1029 -23.45 -28.92 29.73
C GLN A 1029 -23.42 -27.38 29.76
N ARG A 1030 -24.04 -26.71 28.78
CA ARG A 1030 -24.17 -25.24 28.73
C ARG A 1030 -24.94 -24.64 29.91
N ASN A 1031 -25.74 -25.44 30.62
CA ASN A 1031 -26.52 -24.99 31.78
C ASN A 1031 -25.66 -24.92 33.06
N TYR A 1032 -24.46 -25.49 33.04
CA TYR A 1032 -23.53 -25.54 34.18
C TYR A 1032 -22.42 -24.50 33.97
N LYS A 1033 -22.70 -23.26 34.37
CA LYS A 1033 -21.75 -22.14 34.28
C LYS A 1033 -21.38 -21.63 35.67
N PHE A 1034 -20.14 -21.20 35.84
CA PHE A 1034 -19.62 -20.48 37.00
C PHE A 1034 -19.37 -19.04 36.56
N GLY A 1035 -20.26 -18.10 36.94
CA GLY A 1035 -20.36 -16.81 36.24
C GLY A 1035 -20.76 -17.02 34.77
N ASN A 1036 -20.02 -16.44 33.82
CA ASN A 1036 -20.23 -16.69 32.38
C ASN A 1036 -19.32 -17.79 31.81
N LEU A 1037 -18.49 -18.47 32.61
CA LEU A 1037 -17.61 -19.55 32.14
C LEU A 1037 -18.26 -20.93 32.33
N PRO A 1038 -18.06 -21.90 31.41
CA PRO A 1038 -18.47 -23.28 31.65
C PRO A 1038 -17.75 -23.86 32.88
N LEU A 1039 -18.50 -24.51 33.77
CA LEU A 1039 -17.97 -25.06 35.02
C LEU A 1039 -16.85 -26.10 34.78
N SER A 1040 -16.93 -26.84 33.67
CA SER A 1040 -15.90 -27.80 33.23
C SER A 1040 -14.55 -27.13 32.95
N VAL A 1041 -14.55 -25.95 32.31
CA VAL A 1041 -13.34 -25.18 32.00
C VAL A 1041 -12.67 -24.70 33.29
N VAL A 1042 -13.47 -24.19 34.24
CA VAL A 1042 -12.97 -23.76 35.55
C VAL A 1042 -12.34 -24.93 36.31
N CYS A 1043 -13.01 -26.09 36.35
CA CYS A 1043 -12.48 -27.28 37.01
C CYS A 1043 -11.17 -27.78 36.37
N ASN A 1044 -11.11 -27.84 35.03
CA ASN A 1044 -9.90 -28.27 34.33
C ASN A 1044 -8.72 -27.32 34.56
N LYS A 1045 -8.96 -26.01 34.65
CA LYS A 1045 -7.92 -25.03 35.00
C LYS A 1045 -7.38 -25.27 36.42
N ILE A 1046 -8.27 -25.44 37.41
CA ILE A 1046 -7.89 -25.75 38.79
C ILE A 1046 -7.02 -27.02 38.86
N LEU A 1047 -7.39 -28.07 38.12
CA LEU A 1047 -6.62 -29.32 38.07
C LEU A 1047 -5.25 -29.11 37.39
N SER A 1048 -5.21 -28.36 36.30
CA SER A 1048 -3.97 -28.06 35.58
C SER A 1048 -2.97 -27.29 36.45
N ASP A 1049 -3.42 -26.20 37.05
CA ASP A 1049 -2.60 -25.35 37.91
C ASP A 1049 -2.06 -26.16 39.11
N TYR A 1050 -2.91 -26.97 39.75
CA TYR A 1050 -2.50 -27.82 40.85
C TYR A 1050 -1.34 -28.76 40.50
N TYR A 1051 -1.45 -29.53 39.40
CA TYR A 1051 -0.42 -30.49 39.04
C TYR A 1051 0.89 -29.83 38.61
N TYR A 1052 0.80 -28.69 37.93
CA TYR A 1052 1.96 -27.89 37.57
C TYR A 1052 2.70 -27.35 38.81
N TYR A 1053 2.00 -26.66 39.72
CA TYR A 1053 2.62 -26.15 40.94
C TYR A 1053 3.07 -27.28 41.89
N LYS A 1054 2.45 -28.48 41.82
CA LYS A 1054 2.92 -29.69 42.54
C LYS A 1054 4.29 -30.14 42.06
N GLY A 1055 4.53 -30.05 40.75
CA GLY A 1055 5.83 -30.29 40.17
C GLY A 1055 6.88 -29.32 40.73
N ILE A 1056 6.57 -28.03 40.69
CA ILE A 1056 7.46 -26.96 41.20
C ILE A 1056 7.76 -27.19 42.69
N TYR A 1057 6.74 -27.41 43.51
CA TYR A 1057 6.89 -27.67 44.95
C TYR A 1057 7.86 -28.83 45.23
N LYS A 1058 7.67 -29.97 44.55
CA LYS A 1058 8.53 -31.15 44.71
C LYS A 1058 9.99 -30.86 44.38
N GLU A 1059 10.24 -30.08 43.34
CA GLU A 1059 11.60 -29.75 42.94
C GLU A 1059 12.24 -28.74 43.89
N ILE A 1060 11.50 -27.76 44.41
CA ILE A 1060 12.02 -26.86 45.44
C ILE A 1060 12.31 -27.63 46.73
N CYS A 1061 11.47 -28.59 47.15
CA CYS A 1061 11.79 -29.46 48.28
C CYS A 1061 13.10 -30.25 48.06
N ARG A 1062 13.32 -30.74 46.82
CA ARG A 1062 14.58 -31.43 46.46
C ARG A 1062 15.80 -30.51 46.58
N ILE A 1063 15.65 -29.23 46.28
CA ILE A 1063 16.75 -28.26 46.20
C ILE A 1063 17.00 -27.54 47.53
N GLU A 1064 15.96 -27.05 48.19
CA GLU A 1064 16.02 -26.21 49.41
C GLU A 1064 15.66 -26.97 50.69
N GLY A 1065 15.25 -28.23 50.60
CA GLY A 1065 14.79 -29.05 51.74
C GLY A 1065 13.29 -28.92 52.01
N GLU A 1066 12.69 -29.90 52.68
CA GLU A 1066 11.23 -30.01 52.88
C GLU A 1066 10.60 -28.85 53.67
N ASP A 1067 11.37 -28.16 54.52
CA ASP A 1067 10.88 -27.10 55.40
C ASP A 1067 10.77 -25.71 54.74
N TRP A 1068 11.21 -25.57 53.48
CA TRP A 1068 11.29 -24.27 52.79
C TRP A 1068 9.97 -23.49 52.82
N LEU A 1069 8.84 -24.19 52.70
CA LEU A 1069 7.50 -23.58 52.65
C LEU A 1069 7.14 -22.91 53.97
N LYS A 1070 7.46 -23.57 55.10
CA LYS A 1070 7.22 -23.03 56.44
C LYS A 1070 8.06 -21.79 56.68
N THR A 1071 9.36 -21.88 56.39
CA THR A 1071 10.30 -20.76 56.50
C THR A 1071 9.86 -19.57 55.64
N PHE A 1072 9.34 -19.83 54.44
CA PHE A 1072 8.89 -18.77 53.54
C PHE A 1072 7.60 -18.08 54.03
N ILE A 1073 6.62 -18.85 54.54
CA ILE A 1073 5.38 -18.32 55.15
C ILE A 1073 5.71 -17.42 56.35
N ASP A 1074 6.57 -17.91 57.26
CA ASP A 1074 6.97 -17.17 58.46
C ASP A 1074 7.68 -15.87 58.10
N ARG A 1075 8.62 -15.92 57.14
CA ARG A 1075 9.36 -14.74 56.67
C ARG A 1075 8.46 -13.68 56.02
N LYS A 1076 7.44 -14.10 55.29
CA LYS A 1076 6.51 -13.22 54.56
C LYS A 1076 5.29 -12.79 55.38
N LYS A 1077 5.13 -13.32 56.60
CA LYS A 1077 3.97 -13.08 57.49
C LYS A 1077 2.62 -13.33 56.79
N ILE A 1078 2.53 -14.44 56.07
CA ILE A 1078 1.32 -14.80 55.29
C ILE A 1078 0.24 -15.34 56.23
N ASP A 1079 -0.98 -14.79 56.14
CA ASP A 1079 -2.16 -15.27 56.87
C ASP A 1079 -2.73 -16.53 56.21
N VAL A 1080 -2.30 -17.69 56.71
CA VAL A 1080 -2.69 -19.01 56.22
C VAL A 1080 -4.19 -19.27 56.41
N GLN A 1081 -4.80 -18.74 57.48
CA GLN A 1081 -6.21 -18.99 57.78
C GLN A 1081 -7.12 -18.29 56.76
N LYS A 1082 -6.80 -17.05 56.41
CA LYS A 1082 -7.53 -16.30 55.38
C LYS A 1082 -7.48 -16.97 54.00
N LEU A 1083 -6.36 -17.62 53.67
CA LEU A 1083 -6.22 -18.39 52.43
C LEU A 1083 -7.08 -19.66 52.45
N LYS A 1084 -7.15 -20.36 53.59
CA LYS A 1084 -8.05 -21.53 53.77
C LYS A 1084 -9.52 -21.15 53.61
N ASP A 1085 -9.93 -20.04 54.22
CA ASP A 1085 -11.31 -19.55 54.14
C ASP A 1085 -11.68 -19.18 52.69
N GLY A 1086 -10.75 -18.59 51.94
CA GLY A 1086 -10.91 -18.32 50.51
C GLY A 1086 -11.10 -19.59 49.66
N ILE A 1087 -10.26 -20.61 49.85
CA ILE A 1087 -10.37 -21.90 49.14
C ILE A 1087 -11.71 -22.57 49.45
N LEU A 1088 -12.13 -22.56 50.72
CA LEU A 1088 -13.38 -23.16 51.16
C LEU A 1088 -14.60 -22.40 50.58
N ALA A 1089 -14.53 -21.07 50.50
CA ALA A 1089 -15.55 -20.28 49.82
C ALA A 1089 -15.70 -20.69 48.34
N VAL A 1090 -14.59 -20.90 47.63
CA VAL A 1090 -14.61 -21.38 46.23
C VAL A 1090 -15.27 -22.76 46.10
N GLN A 1091 -14.95 -23.71 47.00
CA GLN A 1091 -15.59 -25.03 47.02
C GLN A 1091 -17.12 -24.93 47.16
N TYR A 1092 -17.59 -24.08 48.08
CA TYR A 1092 -19.01 -23.85 48.27
C TYR A 1092 -19.67 -23.22 47.04
N LEU A 1093 -19.02 -22.28 46.37
CA LEU A 1093 -19.54 -21.71 45.12
C LEU A 1093 -19.62 -22.75 43.99
N MET A 1094 -18.59 -23.58 43.79
CA MET A 1094 -18.64 -24.64 42.76
C MET A 1094 -19.79 -25.62 43.03
N THR A 1095 -19.99 -25.98 44.30
CA THR A 1095 -21.09 -26.83 44.73
C THR A 1095 -22.45 -26.16 44.51
N SER A 1096 -22.55 -24.86 44.80
CA SER A 1096 -23.74 -24.05 44.56
C SER A 1096 -24.18 -24.08 43.09
N TYR A 1097 -23.25 -23.85 42.15
CA TYR A 1097 -23.55 -23.89 40.71
C TYR A 1097 -23.96 -25.29 40.21
N LEU A 1098 -23.39 -26.36 40.78
CA LEU A 1098 -23.82 -27.72 40.48
C LEU A 1098 -25.28 -27.96 40.88
N HIS A 1099 -25.70 -27.45 42.05
CA HIS A 1099 -27.10 -27.52 42.49
C HIS A 1099 -28.03 -26.66 41.64
N LYS A 1100 -27.61 -25.44 41.27
CA LYS A 1100 -28.35 -24.57 40.35
C LYS A 1100 -28.62 -25.26 39.00
N GLY A 1101 -27.61 -25.89 38.41
CA GLY A 1101 -27.75 -26.61 37.13
C GLY A 1101 -28.71 -27.81 37.19
N ARG A 1102 -29.03 -28.29 38.39
CA ARG A 1102 -30.03 -29.34 38.66
C ARG A 1102 -31.41 -28.79 39.06
N GLY A 1103 -31.58 -27.46 39.07
CA GLY A 1103 -32.82 -26.79 39.49
C GLY A 1103 -33.02 -26.67 41.01
N ASP A 1104 -32.04 -27.04 41.84
CA ASP A 1104 -32.15 -26.98 43.31
C ASP A 1104 -31.60 -25.63 43.84
N PHE A 1105 -32.40 -24.57 43.66
CA PHE A 1105 -32.01 -23.21 44.02
C PHE A 1105 -31.84 -23.01 45.53
N ASN A 1106 -32.60 -23.73 46.37
CA ASN A 1106 -32.48 -23.64 47.83
C ASN A 1106 -31.11 -24.13 48.31
N LYS A 1107 -30.65 -25.29 47.82
CA LYS A 1107 -29.28 -25.75 48.14
C LYS A 1107 -28.21 -24.85 47.54
N ALA A 1108 -28.45 -24.30 46.33
CA ALA A 1108 -27.53 -23.34 45.73
C ALA A 1108 -27.35 -22.08 46.59
N ILE A 1109 -28.44 -21.52 47.12
CA ILE A 1109 -28.43 -20.35 48.02
C ILE A 1109 -27.68 -20.68 49.31
N ILE A 1110 -27.98 -21.81 49.97
CA ILE A 1110 -27.31 -22.21 51.23
C ILE A 1110 -25.79 -22.27 51.03
N MET A 1111 -25.32 -22.88 49.94
CA MET A 1111 -23.89 -22.98 49.67
C MET A 1111 -23.27 -21.61 49.36
N ALA A 1112 -23.94 -20.75 48.60
CA ALA A 1112 -23.44 -19.40 48.34
C ALA A 1112 -23.42 -18.50 49.60
N GLN A 1113 -24.36 -18.69 50.54
CA GLN A 1113 -24.34 -18.00 51.84
C GLN A 1113 -23.15 -18.46 52.70
N LYS A 1114 -22.86 -19.76 52.72
CA LYS A 1114 -21.66 -20.29 53.40
C LYS A 1114 -20.38 -19.73 52.81
N ALA A 1115 -20.29 -19.62 51.49
CA ALA A 1115 -19.16 -18.98 50.82
C ALA A 1115 -19.02 -17.50 51.23
N ASN A 1116 -20.13 -16.75 51.28
CA ASN A 1116 -20.09 -15.34 51.67
C ASN A 1116 -19.64 -15.10 53.11
N LYS A 1117 -19.98 -16.01 54.03
CA LYS A 1117 -19.55 -15.91 55.44
C LYS A 1117 -18.04 -16.07 55.60
N LEU A 1118 -17.40 -16.87 54.73
CA LEU A 1118 -15.97 -17.11 54.74
C LEU A 1118 -15.21 -16.02 53.98
N ALA A 1119 -15.79 -15.52 52.89
CA ALA A 1119 -15.20 -14.50 52.05
C ALA A 1119 -16.29 -13.51 51.60
N ASP A 1120 -16.45 -12.41 52.34
CA ASP A 1120 -17.39 -11.31 52.01
C ASP A 1120 -16.87 -10.51 50.80
N THR A 1121 -16.99 -11.14 49.63
CA THR A 1121 -16.41 -10.71 48.37
C THR A 1121 -17.49 -10.65 47.29
N PHE A 1122 -17.19 -9.97 46.18
CA PHE A 1122 -18.14 -9.76 45.09
C PHE A 1122 -18.87 -11.02 44.63
N LEU A 1123 -18.13 -12.11 44.40
CA LEU A 1123 -18.64 -13.28 43.66
C LEU A 1123 -19.71 -14.08 44.43
N PRO A 1124 -19.54 -14.43 45.73
CA PRO A 1124 -20.63 -15.01 46.51
C PRO A 1124 -21.90 -14.17 46.54
N LEU A 1125 -21.77 -12.85 46.69
CA LEU A 1125 -22.90 -11.92 46.72
C LEU A 1125 -23.61 -11.83 45.37
N TYR A 1126 -22.85 -11.79 44.27
CA TYR A 1126 -23.39 -11.86 42.92
C TYR A 1126 -24.20 -13.15 42.71
N CYS A 1127 -23.66 -14.30 43.10
CA CYS A 1127 -24.34 -15.60 42.98
C CYS A 1127 -25.64 -15.59 43.78
N LEU A 1128 -25.61 -15.16 45.04
CA LEU A 1128 -26.79 -15.03 45.89
C LEU A 1128 -27.86 -14.16 45.25
N GLY A 1129 -27.48 -12.98 44.74
CA GLY A 1129 -28.39 -12.08 44.04
C GLY A 1129 -29.08 -12.77 42.86
N THR A 1130 -28.32 -13.49 42.04
CA THR A 1130 -28.89 -14.21 40.88
C THR A 1130 -29.84 -15.33 41.29
N TYR A 1131 -29.57 -16.03 42.40
CA TYR A 1131 -30.45 -17.11 42.86
C TYR A 1131 -31.74 -16.57 43.47
N TYR A 1132 -31.66 -15.53 44.30
CA TYR A 1132 -32.84 -14.86 44.83
C TYR A 1132 -33.71 -14.27 43.71
N LEU A 1133 -33.09 -13.66 42.69
CA LEU A 1133 -33.81 -13.13 41.53
C LEU A 1133 -34.59 -14.23 40.79
N ASN A 1134 -33.98 -15.41 40.59
CA ASN A 1134 -34.64 -16.55 39.94
C ASN A 1134 -35.77 -17.16 40.79
N MET A 1135 -35.68 -17.06 42.12
CA MET A 1135 -36.71 -17.52 43.05
C MET A 1135 -37.83 -16.49 43.27
N GLY A 1136 -37.73 -15.30 42.68
CA GLY A 1136 -38.69 -14.21 42.89
C GLY A 1136 -38.52 -13.46 44.22
N GLU A 1137 -37.44 -13.70 44.96
CA GLU A 1137 -37.12 -12.99 46.21
C GLU A 1137 -36.41 -11.66 45.93
N TYR A 1138 -37.11 -10.74 45.26
CA TYR A 1138 -36.51 -9.52 44.69
C TYR A 1138 -35.82 -8.61 45.71
N ARG A 1139 -36.33 -8.54 46.94
CA ARG A 1139 -35.72 -7.72 48.01
C ARG A 1139 -34.38 -8.28 48.49
N ASN A 1140 -34.27 -9.61 48.55
CA ASN A 1140 -33.03 -10.29 48.89
C ASN A 1140 -32.02 -10.21 47.74
N ALA A 1141 -32.51 -10.30 46.50
CA ALA A 1141 -31.70 -10.11 45.30
C ALA A 1141 -31.09 -8.70 45.24
N GLU A 1142 -31.91 -7.67 45.46
CA GLU A 1142 -31.49 -6.27 45.51
C GLU A 1142 -30.37 -6.03 46.53
N ASN A 1143 -30.55 -6.47 47.78
CA ASN A 1143 -29.55 -6.30 48.84
C ASN A 1143 -28.23 -7.03 48.50
N ALA A 1144 -28.33 -8.23 47.93
CA ALA A 1144 -27.16 -9.01 47.54
C ALA A 1144 -26.36 -8.32 46.42
N PHE A 1145 -27.03 -7.80 45.38
CA PHE A 1145 -26.34 -7.08 44.30
C PHE A 1145 -25.77 -5.73 44.74
N GLU A 1146 -26.44 -4.96 45.61
CA GLU A 1146 -25.88 -3.73 46.16
C GLU A 1146 -24.60 -4.00 46.94
N LYS A 1147 -24.59 -5.04 47.78
CA LYS A 1147 -23.38 -5.46 48.50
C LYS A 1147 -22.30 -5.98 47.56
N ALA A 1148 -22.66 -6.74 46.53
CA ALA A 1148 -21.71 -7.24 45.54
C ALA A 1148 -20.96 -6.06 44.90
N ILE A 1149 -21.68 -5.08 44.35
CA ILE A 1149 -21.12 -3.89 43.70
C ILE A 1149 -20.20 -3.13 44.67
N LYS A 1150 -20.62 -2.95 45.93
CA LYS A 1150 -19.80 -2.28 46.96
C LYS A 1150 -18.50 -3.03 47.26
N ASN A 1151 -18.49 -4.35 47.12
CA ASN A 1151 -17.34 -5.21 47.39
C ASN A 1151 -16.57 -5.61 46.10
N ALA A 1152 -16.81 -4.95 44.96
CA ALA A 1152 -16.12 -5.23 43.70
C ALA A 1152 -14.59 -5.06 43.82
N ASP A 1153 -14.12 -4.05 44.55
CA ASP A 1153 -12.67 -3.79 44.72
C ASP A 1153 -11.98 -4.77 45.69
N LYS A 1154 -12.74 -5.63 46.39
CA LYS A 1154 -12.24 -6.55 47.42
C LYS A 1154 -12.08 -7.99 46.92
N ALA A 1155 -12.00 -8.20 45.61
CA ALA A 1155 -11.99 -9.53 45.00
C ALA A 1155 -10.76 -10.36 45.40
N SER A 1156 -10.94 -11.69 45.46
CA SER A 1156 -9.82 -12.62 45.62
C SER A 1156 -8.95 -12.64 44.36
N PRO A 1157 -7.61 -12.63 44.46
CA PRO A 1157 -6.71 -12.72 43.30
C PRO A 1157 -6.84 -14.05 42.52
N LEU A 1158 -7.41 -15.09 43.14
CA LEU A 1158 -7.68 -16.38 42.50
C LEU A 1158 -8.84 -16.31 41.49
N MET A 1159 -9.69 -15.28 41.56
CA MET A 1159 -10.86 -15.11 40.70
C MET A 1159 -10.98 -13.66 40.23
N GLU A 1160 -10.47 -13.42 39.03
CA GLU A 1160 -10.58 -12.13 38.35
C GLU A 1160 -12.06 -11.78 38.16
N ILE A 1161 -12.52 -10.69 38.79
CA ILE A 1161 -13.86 -10.16 38.50
C ILE A 1161 -13.82 -9.59 37.11
N ARG A 1162 -14.64 -10.15 36.23
CA ARG A 1162 -14.76 -9.62 34.88
C ARG A 1162 -15.72 -8.44 34.87
N ARG A 1163 -15.41 -7.48 34.03
CA ARG A 1163 -16.22 -6.28 33.82
C ARG A 1163 -17.69 -6.63 33.53
N GLU A 1164 -17.94 -7.67 32.74
CA GLU A 1164 -19.29 -8.08 32.35
C GLU A 1164 -20.12 -8.54 33.56
N ASP A 1165 -19.47 -9.13 34.57
CA ASP A 1165 -20.14 -9.60 35.80
C ASP A 1165 -20.55 -8.40 36.67
N ILE A 1166 -19.76 -7.32 36.69
CA ILE A 1166 -20.11 -6.04 37.34
C ILE A 1166 -21.29 -5.38 36.62
N VAL A 1167 -21.22 -5.24 35.29
CA VAL A 1167 -22.31 -4.66 34.49
C VAL A 1167 -23.61 -5.46 34.67
N SER A 1168 -23.53 -6.79 34.67
CA SER A 1168 -24.68 -7.66 34.91
C SER A 1168 -25.28 -7.46 36.30
N SER A 1169 -24.45 -7.20 37.32
CA SER A 1169 -24.92 -6.92 38.69
C SER A 1169 -25.77 -5.66 38.77
N TYR A 1170 -25.38 -4.58 38.09
CA TYR A 1170 -26.17 -3.35 38.03
C TYR A 1170 -27.49 -3.56 37.27
N LEU A 1171 -27.48 -4.33 36.18
CA LEU A 1171 -28.70 -4.67 35.43
C LEU A 1171 -29.67 -5.52 36.26
N TYR A 1172 -29.19 -6.57 36.93
CA TYR A 1172 -30.01 -7.42 37.79
C TYR A 1172 -30.49 -6.70 39.04
N LEU A 1173 -29.70 -5.77 39.59
CA LEU A 1173 -30.14 -4.88 40.65
C LEU A 1173 -31.31 -4.01 40.19
N ALA A 1174 -31.20 -3.37 39.02
CA ALA A 1174 -32.27 -2.56 38.46
C ALA A 1174 -33.54 -3.40 38.20
N LEU A 1175 -33.38 -4.60 37.65
CA LEU A 1175 -34.48 -5.53 37.43
C LEU A 1175 -35.18 -5.95 38.73
N SER A 1176 -34.42 -6.21 39.79
CA SER A 1176 -34.95 -6.52 41.12
C SER A 1176 -35.78 -5.37 41.70
N CYS A 1177 -35.35 -4.12 41.49
CA CYS A 1177 -36.13 -2.92 41.85
C CYS A 1177 -37.40 -2.77 41.01
N MET A 1178 -37.34 -3.07 39.71
CA MET A 1178 -38.50 -2.99 38.80
C MET A 1178 -39.59 -4.00 39.17
N TYR A 1179 -39.24 -5.24 39.52
CA TYR A 1179 -40.21 -6.24 39.95
C TYR A 1179 -40.90 -5.89 41.27
N GLN A 1180 -40.27 -5.05 42.10
CA GLN A 1180 -40.86 -4.47 43.31
C GLN A 1180 -41.62 -3.16 43.04
N ALA A 1181 -41.82 -2.78 41.77
CA ALA A 1181 -42.40 -1.51 41.33
C ALA A 1181 -41.66 -0.24 41.83
N ASN A 1182 -40.39 -0.37 42.26
CA ASN A 1182 -39.55 0.76 42.67
C ASN A 1182 -38.73 1.30 41.48
N TYR A 1183 -39.44 1.88 40.51
CA TYR A 1183 -38.86 2.37 39.26
C TYR A 1183 -37.90 3.55 39.45
N ALA A 1184 -38.14 4.40 40.48
CA ALA A 1184 -37.26 5.51 40.79
C ALA A 1184 -35.86 5.04 41.22
N LYS A 1185 -35.79 4.02 42.09
CA LYS A 1185 -34.53 3.41 42.51
C LYS A 1185 -33.85 2.69 41.34
N ALA A 1186 -34.59 1.99 40.48
CA ALA A 1186 -34.05 1.35 39.29
C ALA A 1186 -33.37 2.37 38.33
N ILE A 1187 -34.03 3.51 38.09
CA ILE A 1187 -33.48 4.59 37.24
C ILE A 1187 -32.18 5.16 37.82
N ASP A 1188 -32.12 5.45 39.12
CA ASP A 1188 -30.90 5.96 39.76
C ASP A 1188 -29.71 5.01 39.57
N ARG A 1189 -29.92 3.70 39.76
CA ARG A 1189 -28.85 2.70 39.59
C ARG A 1189 -28.39 2.54 38.14
N LEU A 1190 -29.31 2.52 37.18
CA LEU A 1190 -28.98 2.45 35.76
C LEU A 1190 -28.26 3.71 35.26
N LYS A 1191 -28.63 4.89 35.76
CA LYS A 1191 -27.92 6.14 35.44
C LYS A 1191 -26.50 6.14 36.00
N ARG A 1192 -26.30 5.71 37.26
CA ARG A 1192 -24.95 5.61 37.84
C ARG A 1192 -24.03 4.74 36.99
N LEU A 1193 -24.52 3.59 36.50
CA LEU A 1193 -23.76 2.74 35.60
C LEU A 1193 -23.31 3.49 34.33
N VAL A 1194 -24.17 4.32 33.72
CA VAL A 1194 -23.86 5.10 32.50
C VAL A 1194 -22.91 6.27 32.76
N TYR A 1195 -22.95 6.88 33.95
CA TYR A 1195 -22.16 8.06 34.31
C TYR A 1195 -20.83 7.74 35.01
N GLU A 1196 -20.71 6.57 35.65
CA GLU A 1196 -19.46 6.07 36.22
C GLU A 1196 -18.50 5.65 35.09
N ARG A 1197 -17.18 5.83 35.29
CA ARG A 1197 -16.12 5.56 34.29
C ARG A 1197 -15.90 4.06 33.99
N ILE A 1198 -16.92 3.22 34.15
CA ILE A 1198 -16.87 1.82 33.73
C ILE A 1198 -17.08 1.81 32.21
N PRO A 1199 -16.16 1.23 31.42
CA PRO A 1199 -16.37 1.09 29.98
C PRO A 1199 -17.67 0.30 29.75
N ILE A 1200 -18.55 0.74 28.85
CA ILE A 1200 -19.81 0.03 28.49
C ILE A 1200 -19.87 -0.12 26.98
N SER A 1201 -20.13 -1.34 26.51
CA SER A 1201 -20.20 -1.65 25.08
C SER A 1201 -21.50 -1.13 24.46
N LEU A 1202 -21.53 -0.96 23.14
CA LEU A 1202 -22.73 -0.52 22.42
C LEU A 1202 -23.96 -1.42 22.67
N PRO A 1203 -23.85 -2.77 22.66
CA PRO A 1203 -24.99 -3.64 23.00
C PRO A 1203 -25.49 -3.45 24.44
N GLU A 1204 -24.58 -3.31 25.41
CA GLU A 1204 -24.95 -3.08 26.82
C GLU A 1204 -25.65 -1.73 27.00
N LYS A 1205 -25.20 -0.67 26.30
CA LYS A 1205 -25.88 0.64 26.29
C LYS A 1205 -27.31 0.52 25.76
N ALA A 1206 -27.52 -0.23 24.68
CA ALA A 1206 -28.85 -0.45 24.14
C ALA A 1206 -29.80 -1.10 25.16
N ILE A 1207 -29.32 -2.10 25.91
CA ILE A 1207 -30.09 -2.77 26.98
C ILE A 1207 -30.39 -1.80 28.13
N ILE A 1208 -29.40 -1.03 28.59
CA ILE A 1208 -29.58 -0.08 29.70
C ILE A 1208 -30.62 0.99 29.34
N TYR A 1209 -30.56 1.54 28.12
CA TYR A 1209 -31.52 2.55 27.67
C TYR A 1209 -32.94 1.97 27.45
N ASP A 1210 -33.06 0.71 27.04
CA ASP A 1210 -34.36 0.02 26.97
C ASP A 1210 -34.98 -0.15 28.37
N PHE A 1211 -34.19 -0.53 29.36
CA PHE A 1211 -34.64 -0.65 30.76
C PHE A 1211 -35.04 0.72 31.34
N LEU A 1212 -34.27 1.77 31.06
CA LEU A 1212 -34.61 3.15 31.45
C LEU A 1212 -35.94 3.59 30.84
N SER A 1213 -36.16 3.33 29.55
CA SER A 1213 -37.42 3.65 28.86
C SER A 1213 -38.62 2.96 29.54
N LYS A 1214 -38.51 1.66 29.83
CA LYS A 1214 -39.55 0.88 30.52
C LYS A 1214 -39.88 1.44 31.91
N CYS A 1215 -38.86 1.84 32.68
CA CYS A 1215 -39.06 2.44 33.99
C CYS A 1215 -39.81 3.79 33.90
N TYR A 1216 -39.40 4.68 32.98
CA TYR A 1216 -40.05 5.98 32.79
C TYR A 1216 -41.51 5.84 32.34
N ARG A 1217 -41.80 4.89 31.45
CA ARG A 1217 -43.17 4.57 31.00
C ARG A 1217 -44.05 4.12 32.18
N LYS A 1218 -43.55 3.25 33.04
CA LYS A 1218 -44.28 2.80 34.24
C LYS A 1218 -44.51 3.90 35.28
N MET A 1219 -43.73 4.98 35.24
CA MET A 1219 -43.93 6.17 36.07
C MET A 1219 -44.82 7.25 35.42
N GLY A 1220 -45.41 6.99 34.24
CA GLY A 1220 -46.23 7.97 33.51
C GLY A 1220 -45.44 9.10 32.85
N LYS A 1221 -44.11 8.95 32.72
CA LYS A 1221 -43.21 9.95 32.14
C LYS A 1221 -42.90 9.63 30.67
N GLU A 1222 -43.90 9.81 29.81
CA GLU A 1222 -43.82 9.38 28.40
C GLU A 1222 -42.78 10.13 27.57
N LYS A 1223 -42.51 11.40 27.87
CA LYS A 1223 -41.49 12.19 27.16
C LYS A 1223 -40.10 11.59 27.36
N GLU A 1224 -39.74 11.30 28.60
CA GLU A 1224 -38.47 10.66 28.96
C GLU A 1224 -38.39 9.22 28.45
N ALA A 1225 -39.50 8.47 28.53
CA ALA A 1225 -39.57 7.10 28.01
C ALA A 1225 -39.27 7.05 26.50
N TYR A 1226 -39.84 7.98 25.72
CA TYR A 1226 -39.60 8.09 24.29
C TYR A 1226 -38.15 8.44 23.94
N ILE A 1227 -37.54 9.35 24.70
CA ILE A 1227 -36.13 9.73 24.51
C ILE A 1227 -35.21 8.52 24.70
N PHE A 1228 -35.36 7.79 25.80
CA PHE A 1228 -34.52 6.62 26.06
C PHE A 1228 -34.82 5.44 25.12
N GLU A 1229 -36.05 5.30 24.65
CA GLU A 1229 -36.39 4.32 23.61
C GLU A 1229 -35.68 4.63 22.28
N LYS A 1230 -35.60 5.92 21.90
CA LYS A 1230 -34.85 6.36 20.72
C LYS A 1230 -33.37 6.02 20.86
N TYR A 1231 -32.76 6.32 22.01
CA TYR A 1231 -31.35 5.97 22.26
C TYR A 1231 -31.13 4.45 22.26
N ALA A 1232 -32.02 3.66 22.87
CA ALA A 1232 -31.92 2.21 22.82
C ALA A 1232 -31.93 1.67 21.38
N ARG A 1233 -32.80 2.20 20.51
CA ARG A 1233 -32.86 1.84 19.09
C ARG A 1233 -31.63 2.31 18.31
N GLU A 1234 -31.12 3.50 18.62
CA GLU A 1234 -29.92 4.06 17.99
C GLU A 1234 -28.68 3.23 18.33
N PHE A 1235 -28.43 2.96 19.60
CA PHE A 1235 -27.32 2.09 20.01
C PHE A 1235 -27.49 0.66 19.54
N LYS A 1236 -28.72 0.13 19.43
CA LYS A 1236 -28.98 -1.18 18.83
C LYS A 1236 -28.61 -1.18 17.33
N ARG A 1237 -28.99 -0.14 16.59
CA ARG A 1237 -28.59 0.05 15.18
C ARG A 1237 -27.09 0.23 15.05
N GLU A 1238 -26.45 1.03 15.90
CA GLU A 1238 -25.00 1.19 15.91
C GLU A 1238 -24.28 -0.11 16.29
N THR A 1239 -24.85 -0.94 17.15
CA THR A 1239 -24.32 -2.28 17.45
C THR A 1239 -24.41 -3.18 16.23
N ASP A 1240 -25.56 -3.17 15.55
CA ASP A 1240 -25.76 -3.92 14.29
C ASP A 1240 -24.82 -3.40 13.18
N VAL A 1241 -24.40 -2.13 13.24
CA VAL A 1241 -23.42 -1.49 12.34
C VAL A 1241 -21.96 -1.75 12.76
N ALA A 1242 -21.65 -1.77 14.06
CA ALA A 1242 -20.31 -2.03 14.60
C ALA A 1242 -19.92 -3.50 14.53
N VAL A 1243 -20.88 -4.43 14.59
CA VAL A 1243 -20.69 -5.86 14.28
C VAL A 1243 -20.33 -6.08 12.79
N LEU A 1244 -20.46 -5.05 11.95
CA LEU A 1244 -20.09 -5.07 10.53
C LEU A 1244 -18.71 -4.45 10.23
N GLU A 1245 -17.90 -4.09 11.24
CA GLU A 1245 -16.46 -3.81 11.11
C GLU A 1245 -15.61 -5.01 11.60
N PRO A 1246 -14.58 -5.47 10.87
CA PRO A 1246 -13.77 -6.60 11.30
C PRO A 1246 -12.57 -6.12 12.13
N ASN A 1247 -12.66 -6.20 13.47
CA ASN A 1247 -11.71 -7.00 14.24
C ASN A 1247 -11.97 -7.07 15.76
N ILE A 1248 -11.82 -8.31 16.26
CA ILE A 1248 -11.46 -8.76 17.62
C ILE A 1248 -12.60 -9.14 18.59
N GLN A 1249 -12.50 -10.41 19.01
CA GLN A 1249 -13.09 -11.10 20.16
C GLN A 1249 -14.56 -11.54 20.08
N GLN A 1250 -14.70 -12.87 19.96
CA GLN A 1250 -15.86 -13.63 20.40
C GLN A 1250 -16.28 -13.20 21.80
N CYS A 1251 -17.48 -12.63 21.92
CA CYS A 1251 -18.18 -12.56 23.20
C CYS A 1251 -19.25 -13.66 23.20
N PRO A 1252 -19.19 -14.65 24.11
CA PRO A 1252 -20.17 -15.72 24.17
C PRO A 1252 -21.40 -15.24 24.93
N SER A 1253 -22.54 -15.11 24.25
CA SER A 1253 -23.88 -15.53 24.70
C SER A 1253 -25.02 -14.67 24.13
N GLN A 1254 -25.48 -15.01 22.92
CA GLN A 1254 -26.84 -14.66 22.47
C GLN A 1254 -27.95 -15.43 23.23
N GLN A 1255 -27.60 -16.33 24.17
CA GLN A 1255 -28.56 -17.19 24.85
C GLN A 1255 -29.26 -16.58 26.08
N THR A 1256 -28.83 -15.41 26.57
CA THR A 1256 -29.52 -14.71 27.67
C THR A 1256 -30.60 -13.74 27.17
N LEU A 1257 -30.72 -13.58 25.84
CA LEU A 1257 -31.69 -12.70 25.17
C LEU A 1257 -33.01 -13.42 24.80
N ARG A 1258 -33.25 -14.62 25.33
CA ARG A 1258 -34.55 -15.30 25.30
C ARG A 1258 -35.13 -15.39 26.70
#